data_AF-A0A483NHQ3-F1
#
_entry.id   AF-A0A483NHQ3-F1
#
_cell.length_a   1.000
_cell.length_b   1.000
_cell.length_c   1.000
_cell.angle_alpha   90.00
_cell.angle_beta   90.00
_cell.angle_gamma   90.00
#
_symmetry.space_group_name_H-M   'P 1'
#
loop_
_entity.id
_entity.type
_entity.pdbx_description
1 polymer ?
#
loop_
_entity_poly.entity_id
_entity_poly.type
_entity_poly.pdbx_seq_one_letter_code
_entity_poly.pdbx_strand_id
1 'polypeptide(L)'
;MAEVPLPTPTQVPVPSTDIRNAVFAGAKLDEEVTGTSEYYTDRLGVSRLTNTGRNNKFNYDQLRRAEIFNAQITQQKNIFDNQISEQHEQFTTQITGQRDEFNDMLAASGYSWLKDYVDGPVTFTNRSQVTVYNGVAYRLAASAPIGFTTTGTDATSWENDSQYLVAIGDNDIRQQIQYQLGQWLPDAVSVFSSTDTYSAMQVRGFYSQNDGGAGIWIATGNSFPEKSGTHDISKGLIYNANGDEYSLDISSGEISVLANGAKTYSYAECINQGTDDFVCLGQAVNGILSKLTLAVTTTNNEVGYDGGSRLSLIVPTGRYRIGKEPIKGYSGVNYHFEDSRVFVYAGKSYTYAVTGKRLDGFRHGYEEIKEKWEAVNEQVYFGSVSLQDVNIYGGVFIGDHAINKTSDACSSGVAFLILNPEGVTMHRTYVKSSFHWAHVAMPAMIEPTIWNQQGHRFDNNDLDYRYIMDFWVSAGITSRFGNFNRMTYYSCKFESGRRGVFRNGCDWSAAYNTEIINRLAWRNSGNVSGVNMEYVAVLTGTSFHASGCYIGPAAAKDYNAEFGSVYGTAQNHIFTGCYTEWTYNFYTVSSWGFNGKASRLQGLKLDCVSVYKDNFTEYSQIRFETKCFGTIDDGGNYTYPEGFTHYDTPNGQTPYAIGSPVRDSGAFRHGGFDFKFGPYNTYLTSGTDWDSWRDRPYAKEMFNPYGLQINSGTVFLPWQQPSVKSMVCIWLKDLTGNFDPRNIVAWQTAASQDGSGNTDEALYKSFAEKVVDFGNGYKMLMLAQKRLSAWDGQYTFARNANIVFTVPAETPIVIKAVEAFTGGIPLFPNGCGNYIPESNGTSITSQVSNQVGLDSSLGGGLFFNGDIIGPWVHMRRTQSGYRITPSLTSGYTLDRKIVTGGYSLEAPLKVAFSATIVTVNSNATTIISVPTAYLPYIAVGIPIYITGGSSASITGQIHLVKRLLNSDGTASSNYLVQGTIGAVGDILTIDQSQLTPYTFFNDRSFNAVTANSLTVNGVSVATAHRSTSSSGIGYGGAAGVKAMEWYFNGGTTPTHRLVASSISGMTLEAGGNLSVVGNIFPSTDNSYSLGTASNRVTTVYAVNSTINTSDERRKTRPRVDTQAEIDAYYEIGQLPGVWQWLEKYMVEGDGARLHSGPTVQAAIAVMDKYGLDWRGYSAFCYDEWDAQDAIIETWDDEWEVIPGTPAELDEEGNVVVEAIPETRTLIRAAGSNVIHEAREAGSVYAFRKEELLFWITRAIIAKQRDITERLEKIESSI
;
A
#
# COMPACT_ATOMS: atom_id res chain seq x y z
N MET A 1 -26.96 33.32 10.94
CA MET A 1 -26.97 32.43 12.14
C MET A 1 -26.28 33.20 13.25
N ALA A 2 -26.82 33.16 14.47
CA ALA A 2 -26.23 33.86 15.61
C ALA A 2 -24.76 33.42 15.78
N GLU A 3 -23.84 34.38 15.87
CA GLU A 3 -22.44 34.13 16.25
C GLU A 3 -22.45 33.48 17.64
N VAL A 4 -22.21 32.17 17.70
CA VAL A 4 -22.01 31.48 18.98
C VAL A 4 -20.64 31.92 19.51
N PRO A 5 -20.56 32.61 20.66
CA PRO A 5 -19.28 33.05 21.20
C PRO A 5 -18.40 31.83 21.50
N LEU A 6 -17.15 31.88 21.06
CA LEU A 6 -16.19 30.81 21.32
C LEU A 6 -16.01 30.58 22.82
N PRO A 7 -16.05 29.33 23.30
CA PRO A 7 -15.87 29.03 24.71
C PRO A 7 -14.45 29.41 25.17
N THR A 8 -14.30 29.94 26.38
CA THR A 8 -12.98 30.22 26.97
C THR A 8 -12.23 28.89 27.20
N PRO A 9 -11.04 28.69 26.60
CA PRO A 9 -10.28 27.45 26.76
C PRO A 9 -9.64 27.35 28.15
N THR A 10 -9.36 26.13 28.60
CA THR A 10 -8.60 25.87 29.83
C THR A 10 -7.12 25.66 29.54
N GLN A 11 -6.25 26.02 30.48
CA GLN A 11 -4.78 25.91 30.37
C GLN A 11 -4.25 24.49 30.63
N VAL A 12 -5.08 23.46 30.44
CA VAL A 12 -4.70 22.05 30.66
C VAL A 12 -3.74 21.59 29.54
N PRO A 13 -2.65 20.86 29.84
CA PRO A 13 -1.71 20.35 28.82
C PRO A 13 -2.37 19.53 27.71
N VAL A 14 -1.72 19.40 26.55
CA VAL A 14 -2.19 18.54 25.43
C VAL A 14 -1.78 17.08 25.72
N PRO A 15 -2.67 16.08 25.54
CA PRO A 15 -4.07 16.17 25.11
C PRO A 15 -5.02 16.52 26.27
N SER A 16 -6.08 17.28 25.97
CA SER A 16 -7.14 17.61 26.93
C SER A 16 -8.48 17.03 26.49
N THR A 17 -9.19 16.37 27.40
CA THR A 17 -10.55 15.85 27.19
C THR A 17 -11.65 16.89 27.46
N ASP A 18 -11.29 18.13 27.81
CA ASP A 18 -12.26 19.21 28.04
C ASP A 18 -12.83 19.71 26.71
N ILE A 19 -14.15 19.61 26.55
CA ILE A 19 -14.86 20.00 25.33
C ILE A 19 -14.63 21.46 24.95
N ARG A 20 -14.38 22.36 25.91
CA ARG A 20 -14.07 23.78 25.62
C ARG A 20 -12.77 23.92 24.86
N ASN A 21 -11.78 23.07 25.15
CA ASN A 21 -10.50 23.05 24.44
C ASN A 21 -10.64 22.47 23.04
N ALA A 22 -11.48 21.43 22.87
CA ALA A 22 -11.73 20.83 21.56
C ALA A 22 -12.46 21.82 20.61
N VAL A 23 -13.49 22.51 21.12
CA VAL A 23 -14.25 23.50 20.35
C VAL A 23 -13.39 24.74 20.03
N PHE A 24 -12.62 25.26 21.00
CA PHE A 24 -11.72 26.39 20.76
C PHE A 24 -10.60 26.01 19.78
N ALA A 25 -10.00 24.83 19.91
CA ALA A 25 -8.96 24.36 18.99
C ALA A 25 -9.51 24.14 17.57
N GLY A 26 -10.73 23.61 17.42
CA GLY A 26 -11.37 23.45 16.10
C GLY A 26 -11.61 24.79 15.40
N ALA A 27 -12.07 25.81 16.13
CA ALA A 27 -12.25 27.14 15.57
C ALA A 27 -10.92 27.86 15.25
N LYS A 28 -9.90 27.68 16.10
CA LYS A 28 -8.55 28.20 15.81
C LYS A 28 -7.85 27.46 14.67
N LEU A 29 -8.20 26.20 14.41
CA LEU A 29 -7.76 25.47 13.22
C LEU A 29 -8.40 26.03 11.96
N ASP A 30 -9.69 26.39 12.00
CA ASP A 30 -10.35 27.07 10.88
C ASP A 30 -9.72 28.45 10.60
N GLU A 31 -9.43 29.24 11.64
CA GLU A 31 -8.70 30.52 11.54
C GLU A 31 -7.26 30.31 11.04
N GLU A 32 -6.61 29.21 11.40
CA GLU A 32 -5.26 28.87 10.92
C GLU A 32 -5.25 28.55 9.42
N VAL A 33 -6.25 27.80 8.94
CA VAL A 33 -6.34 27.33 7.54
C VAL A 33 -6.89 28.42 6.62
N THR A 34 -7.93 29.14 7.04
CA THR A 34 -8.72 30.05 6.20
C THR A 34 -8.53 31.53 6.54
N GLY A 35 -7.94 31.85 7.70
CA GLY A 35 -7.75 33.21 8.15
C GLY A 35 -6.78 34.02 7.30
N THR A 36 -7.13 35.28 7.06
CA THR A 36 -6.28 36.24 6.33
C THR A 36 -5.29 36.96 7.22
N SER A 37 -5.44 36.89 8.54
CA SER A 37 -4.50 37.43 9.52
C SER A 37 -3.19 36.64 9.51
N GLU A 38 -2.04 37.26 9.74
CA GLU A 38 -0.74 36.56 9.75
C GLU A 38 -0.57 35.63 10.96
N TYR A 39 -1.20 36.00 12.07
CA TYR A 39 -1.10 35.28 13.33
C TYR A 39 -2.48 34.94 13.87
N TYR A 40 -2.57 33.79 14.54
CA TYR A 40 -3.66 33.45 15.44
C TYR A 40 -3.09 33.09 16.81
N THR A 41 -3.86 33.29 17.86
CA THR A 41 -3.46 32.91 19.23
C THR A 41 -4.03 31.53 19.55
N ASP A 42 -3.14 30.59 19.90
CA ASP A 42 -3.53 29.26 20.33
C ASP A 42 -4.16 29.26 21.74
N ARG A 43 -4.68 28.11 22.17
CA ARG A 43 -5.37 28.00 23.47
C ARG A 43 -4.48 28.26 24.68
N LEU A 44 -3.15 28.24 24.51
CA LEU A 44 -2.18 28.53 25.57
C LEU A 44 -1.71 29.99 25.54
N GLY A 45 -2.32 30.84 24.70
CA GLY A 45 -1.94 32.24 24.56
C GLY A 45 -0.70 32.45 23.68
N VAL A 46 -0.21 31.41 22.98
CA VAL A 46 0.96 31.53 22.12
C VAL A 46 0.53 31.98 20.72
N SER A 47 1.19 33.02 20.21
CA SER A 47 1.00 33.49 18.85
C SER A 47 1.61 32.51 17.85
N ARG A 48 0.80 32.03 16.89
CA ARG A 48 1.16 31.06 15.85
C ARG A 48 0.88 31.66 14.49
N LEU A 49 1.66 31.26 13.48
CA LEU A 49 1.40 31.68 12.10
C LEU A 49 0.21 30.92 11.52
N THR A 50 -0.69 31.64 10.88
CA THR A 50 -1.70 31.05 9.98
C THR A 50 -1.05 30.57 8.69
N ASN A 51 -1.81 29.89 7.83
CA ASN A 51 -1.34 29.53 6.50
C ASN A 51 -0.98 30.78 5.67
N THR A 52 -1.77 31.85 5.78
CA THR A 52 -1.47 33.17 5.18
C THR A 52 -0.16 33.75 5.73
N GLY A 53 0.05 33.72 7.05
CA GLY A 53 1.29 34.19 7.67
C GLY A 53 2.52 33.38 7.27
N ARG A 54 2.40 32.05 7.13
CA ARG A 54 3.50 31.20 6.63
C ARG A 54 3.84 31.50 5.18
N ASN A 55 2.85 31.71 4.32
CA ASN A 55 3.06 32.09 2.92
C ASN A 55 3.72 33.48 2.80
N ASN A 56 3.27 34.46 3.58
CA ASN A 56 3.89 35.79 3.61
C ASN A 56 5.33 35.73 4.10
N LYS A 57 5.58 35.00 5.19
CA LYS A 57 6.94 34.80 5.71
C LYS A 57 7.84 34.09 4.71
N PHE A 58 7.33 33.06 4.04
CA PHE A 58 8.06 32.36 2.98
C PHE A 58 8.40 33.32 1.83
N ASN A 59 7.44 34.11 1.35
CA ASN A 59 7.67 35.09 0.29
C ASN A 59 8.68 36.16 0.71
N TYR A 60 8.60 36.67 1.94
CA TYR A 60 9.56 37.61 2.50
C TYR A 60 10.96 37.01 2.61
N ASP A 61 11.08 35.77 3.08
CA ASP A 61 12.36 35.08 3.19
C ASP A 61 12.96 34.79 1.80
N GLN A 62 12.13 34.50 0.79
CA GLN A 62 12.56 34.33 -0.60
C GLN A 62 13.03 35.65 -1.23
N LEU A 63 12.30 36.75 -1.01
CA LEU A 63 12.72 38.09 -1.44
C LEU A 63 14.04 38.49 -0.78
N ARG A 64 14.17 38.26 0.53
CA ARG A 64 15.41 38.55 1.27
C ARG A 64 16.59 37.71 0.77
N ARG A 65 16.37 36.43 0.43
CA ARG A 65 17.41 35.59 -0.20
C ARG A 65 17.82 36.13 -1.57
N ALA A 66 16.86 36.59 -2.37
CA ALA A 66 17.15 37.21 -3.67
C ALA A 66 17.94 38.52 -3.52
N GLU A 67 17.58 39.37 -2.55
CA GLU A 67 18.32 40.61 -2.24
C GLU A 67 19.75 40.32 -1.76
N ILE A 68 19.93 39.36 -0.86
CA ILE A 68 21.26 38.93 -0.38
C ILE A 68 22.09 38.37 -1.54
N PHE A 69 21.48 37.55 -2.39
CA PHE A 69 22.16 36.98 -3.55
C PHE A 69 22.57 38.07 -4.55
N ASN A 70 21.70 39.04 -4.83
CA ASN A 70 22.04 40.18 -5.68
C ASN A 70 23.13 41.07 -5.07
N ALA A 71 23.13 41.27 -3.75
CA ALA A 71 24.19 41.98 -3.05
C ALA A 71 25.53 41.23 -3.12
N GLN A 72 25.51 39.90 -2.97
CA GLN A 72 26.68 39.03 -3.13
C GLN A 72 27.23 39.06 -4.56
N ILE A 73 26.36 39.03 -5.58
CA ILE A 73 26.77 39.18 -6.98
C ILE A 73 27.41 40.56 -7.20
N THR A 74 26.80 41.62 -6.66
CA THR A 74 27.34 42.98 -6.80
C THR A 74 28.69 43.11 -6.10
N GLN A 75 28.84 42.51 -4.92
CA GLN A 75 30.11 42.48 -4.18
C GLN A 75 31.18 41.68 -4.92
N GLN A 76 30.84 40.50 -5.46
CA GLN A 76 31.76 39.71 -6.28
C GLN A 76 32.15 40.45 -7.55
N LYS A 77 31.20 41.13 -8.21
CA LYS A 77 31.46 41.99 -9.36
C LYS A 77 32.44 43.12 -9.00
N ASN A 78 32.24 43.80 -7.88
CA ASN A 78 33.16 44.86 -7.45
C ASN A 78 34.54 44.31 -7.10
N ILE A 79 34.63 43.13 -6.46
CA ILE A 79 35.91 42.46 -6.20
C ILE A 79 36.62 42.11 -7.50
N PHE A 80 35.90 41.56 -8.46
CA PHE A 80 36.43 41.20 -9.77
C PHE A 80 36.88 42.44 -10.57
N ASP A 81 36.05 43.49 -10.61
CA ASP A 81 36.35 44.74 -11.29
C ASP A 81 37.58 45.44 -10.62
N ASN A 82 37.69 45.41 -9.29
CA ASN A 82 38.86 45.90 -8.56
C ASN A 82 40.10 45.04 -8.83
N GLN A 83 39.98 43.70 -8.85
CA GLN A 83 41.08 42.80 -9.20
C GLN A 83 41.59 43.06 -10.62
N ILE A 84 40.70 43.27 -11.58
CA ILE A 84 41.07 43.64 -12.95
C ILE A 84 41.77 45.01 -12.97
N SER A 85 41.25 45.99 -12.22
CA SER A 85 41.86 47.32 -12.14
C SER A 85 43.26 47.26 -11.51
N GLU A 86 43.41 46.52 -10.42
CA GLU A 86 44.70 46.30 -9.74
C GLU A 86 45.68 45.55 -10.64
N GLN A 87 45.23 44.50 -11.34
CA GLN A 87 46.05 43.78 -12.32
C GLN A 87 46.44 44.69 -13.48
N HIS A 88 45.54 45.54 -13.96
CA HIS A 88 45.82 46.51 -15.03
C HIS A 88 46.83 47.57 -14.57
N GLU A 89 46.71 48.04 -13.33
CA GLU A 89 47.63 49.02 -12.74
C GLU A 89 49.00 48.40 -12.45
N GLN A 90 49.05 47.16 -11.96
CA GLN A 90 50.27 46.37 -11.80
C GLN A 90 50.94 46.10 -13.16
N PHE A 91 50.18 45.71 -14.17
CA PHE A 91 50.68 45.49 -15.53
C PHE A 91 51.19 46.79 -16.17
N THR A 92 50.47 47.90 -15.99
CA THR A 92 50.89 49.22 -16.48
C THR A 92 52.16 49.69 -15.77
N THR A 93 52.24 49.48 -14.45
CA THR A 93 53.44 49.77 -13.66
C THR A 93 54.61 48.89 -14.07
N GLN A 94 54.36 47.61 -14.34
CA GLN A 94 55.37 46.66 -14.83
C GLN A 94 55.88 47.06 -16.22
N ILE A 95 55.01 47.40 -17.16
CA ILE A 95 55.42 47.86 -18.50
C ILE A 95 56.14 49.20 -18.43
N THR A 96 55.67 50.13 -17.58
CA THR A 96 56.33 51.42 -17.40
C THR A 96 57.69 51.25 -16.75
N GLY A 97 57.79 50.39 -15.74
CA GLY A 97 59.05 50.00 -15.09
C GLY A 97 60.00 49.29 -16.06
N GLN A 98 59.53 48.35 -16.86
CA GLN A 98 60.33 47.70 -17.90
C GLN A 98 60.77 48.67 -18.99
N ARG A 99 59.93 49.63 -19.37
CA ARG A 99 60.28 50.70 -20.32
C ARG A 99 61.33 51.63 -19.71
N ASP A 100 61.21 51.99 -18.45
CA ASP A 100 62.13 52.87 -17.77
C ASP A 100 63.47 52.14 -17.49
N GLU A 101 63.44 50.86 -17.11
CA GLU A 101 64.61 49.96 -17.07
C GLU A 101 65.23 49.76 -18.45
N PHE A 102 64.44 49.65 -19.51
CA PHE A 102 64.94 49.57 -20.89
C PHE A 102 65.58 50.88 -21.33
N ASN A 103 65.02 52.04 -20.93
CA ASN A 103 65.61 53.35 -21.16
C ASN A 103 66.91 53.55 -20.35
N ASP A 104 66.94 53.09 -19.10
CA ASP A 104 68.13 53.08 -18.25
C ASP A 104 69.19 52.09 -18.78
N MET A 105 68.78 50.95 -19.32
CA MET A 105 69.65 49.98 -20.00
C MET A 105 70.20 50.56 -21.31
N LEU A 106 69.40 51.33 -22.05
CA LEU A 106 69.84 52.10 -23.22
C LEU A 106 70.90 53.14 -22.82
N ALA A 107 70.69 53.85 -21.71
CA ALA A 107 71.66 54.79 -21.16
C ALA A 107 72.92 54.10 -20.59
N ALA A 108 72.81 52.87 -20.08
CA ALA A 108 73.90 52.06 -19.53
C ALA A 108 74.63 51.19 -20.57
N SER A 109 74.07 51.02 -21.77
CA SER A 109 74.57 50.14 -22.84
C SER A 109 75.94 50.55 -23.41
N GLY A 110 76.44 51.72 -23.05
CA GLY A 110 77.73 52.25 -23.51
C GLY A 110 77.73 52.64 -24.99
N TYR A 111 76.60 52.52 -25.70
CA TYR A 111 76.46 52.90 -27.11
C TYR A 111 75.88 54.31 -27.26
N SER A 112 76.48 55.12 -28.14
CA SER A 112 76.05 56.49 -28.46
C SER A 112 75.34 56.50 -29.81
N TRP A 113 74.01 56.67 -29.80
CA TRP A 113 73.21 56.69 -31.02
C TRP A 113 73.47 57.96 -31.84
N LEU A 114 73.85 57.77 -33.10
CA LEU A 114 73.93 58.80 -34.13
C LEU A 114 72.57 58.95 -34.81
N LYS A 115 72.43 59.94 -35.69
CA LYS A 115 71.23 60.07 -36.54
C LYS A 115 71.05 58.81 -37.39
N ASP A 116 69.84 58.55 -37.88
CA ASP A 116 69.62 57.45 -38.81
C ASP A 116 70.41 57.70 -40.09
N TYR A 117 70.83 56.61 -40.76
CA TYR A 117 71.68 56.67 -41.95
C TYR A 117 71.00 57.47 -43.08
N VAL A 118 69.65 57.45 -43.13
CA VAL A 118 68.85 58.20 -44.11
C VAL A 118 68.77 59.72 -43.83
N ASP A 119 69.15 60.17 -42.63
CA ASP A 119 68.99 61.55 -42.18
C ASP A 119 70.24 62.42 -42.38
N GLY A 120 71.33 61.87 -42.93
CA GLY A 120 72.55 62.60 -43.22
C GLY A 120 73.81 61.72 -43.22
N PRO A 121 74.90 62.14 -43.89
CA PRO A 121 76.21 61.55 -43.64
C PRO A 121 76.52 61.54 -42.14
N VAL A 122 76.69 60.36 -41.55
CA VAL A 122 76.94 60.16 -40.13
C VAL A 122 78.40 59.79 -39.90
N THR A 123 79.07 60.54 -39.02
CA THR A 123 80.47 60.33 -38.67
C THR A 123 80.59 59.53 -37.36
N PHE A 124 81.22 58.36 -37.45
CA PHE A 124 81.55 57.52 -36.29
C PHE A 124 82.87 57.98 -35.66
N THR A 125 82.77 58.84 -34.65
CA THR A 125 83.90 59.33 -33.83
C THR A 125 84.43 58.32 -32.81
N ASN A 126 83.70 57.24 -32.52
CA ASN A 126 84.16 56.10 -31.71
C ASN A 126 83.40 54.81 -32.08
N ARG A 127 83.88 53.65 -31.62
CA ARG A 127 83.31 52.32 -31.98
C ARG A 127 82.02 51.95 -31.23
N SER A 128 81.71 52.69 -30.17
CA SER A 128 80.45 52.62 -29.43
C SER A 128 79.34 53.42 -30.10
N GLN A 129 79.60 54.10 -31.23
CA GLN A 129 78.56 54.82 -31.95
C GLN A 129 77.78 53.91 -32.91
N VAL A 130 76.48 54.15 -33.00
CA VAL A 130 75.52 53.31 -33.72
C VAL A 130 74.61 54.18 -34.60
N THR A 131 74.39 53.77 -35.84
CA THR A 131 73.40 54.37 -36.77
C THR A 131 72.33 53.34 -37.10
N VAL A 132 71.12 53.77 -37.47
CA VAL A 132 70.06 52.86 -37.93
C VAL A 132 69.83 53.01 -39.43
N TYR A 133 69.65 51.90 -40.14
CA TYR A 133 69.22 51.89 -41.55
C TYR A 133 68.23 50.75 -41.77
N ASN A 134 67.07 51.03 -42.41
CA ASN A 134 65.97 50.07 -42.60
C ASN A 134 65.56 49.31 -41.32
N GLY A 135 65.55 50.00 -40.17
CA GLY A 135 65.14 49.43 -38.89
C GLY A 135 66.17 48.51 -38.22
N VAL A 136 67.38 48.38 -38.78
CA VAL A 136 68.49 47.61 -38.19
C VAL A 136 69.58 48.55 -37.71
N ALA A 137 70.10 48.31 -36.51
CA ALA A 137 71.17 49.09 -35.90
C ALA A 137 72.55 48.58 -36.34
N TYR A 138 73.43 49.49 -36.74
CA TYR A 138 74.76 49.20 -37.26
C TYR A 138 75.85 49.99 -36.52
N ARG A 139 76.93 49.31 -36.14
CA ARG A 139 78.17 49.94 -35.64
C ARG A 139 79.27 49.85 -36.66
N LEU A 140 80.32 50.63 -36.44
CA LEU A 140 81.55 50.54 -37.22
C LEU A 140 82.17 49.13 -37.14
N ALA A 141 82.50 48.54 -38.30
CA ALA A 141 83.23 47.29 -38.40
C ALA A 141 84.62 47.41 -37.76
N ALA A 142 85.15 46.31 -37.21
CA ALA A 142 86.49 46.33 -36.60
C ALA A 142 87.60 46.72 -37.60
N SER A 143 87.39 46.37 -38.88
CA SER A 143 88.26 46.68 -40.03
C SER A 143 88.20 48.13 -40.51
N ALA A 144 87.21 48.92 -40.08
CA ALA A 144 87.04 50.30 -40.50
C ALA A 144 87.70 51.32 -39.54
N PRO A 145 88.28 52.42 -40.05
CA PRO A 145 88.95 53.43 -39.23
C PRO A 145 87.94 54.29 -38.44
N ILE A 146 88.29 54.61 -37.19
CA ILE A 146 87.53 55.57 -36.37
C ILE A 146 87.63 56.96 -37.03
N GLY A 147 86.50 57.66 -37.16
CA GLY A 147 86.35 58.89 -37.96
C GLY A 147 85.67 58.65 -39.31
N PHE A 148 85.31 57.40 -39.65
CA PHE A 148 84.55 57.06 -40.85
C PHE A 148 83.24 57.85 -40.90
N THR A 149 82.98 58.50 -42.04
CA THR A 149 81.73 59.20 -42.33
C THR A 149 81.05 58.51 -43.49
N THR A 150 79.77 58.19 -43.35
CA THR A 150 79.00 57.57 -44.44
C THR A 150 78.97 58.50 -45.65
N THR A 151 79.02 57.91 -46.84
CA THR A 151 79.20 58.65 -48.11
C THR A 151 77.90 59.26 -48.64
N GLY A 152 76.75 58.87 -48.09
CA GLY A 152 75.44 59.41 -48.45
C GLY A 152 74.33 58.94 -47.50
N THR A 153 73.08 59.04 -47.97
CA THR A 153 71.86 58.82 -47.17
C THR A 153 70.81 57.96 -47.87
N ASP A 154 71.17 57.26 -48.95
CA ASP A 154 70.25 56.49 -49.76
C ASP A 154 70.74 55.05 -49.97
N ALA A 155 69.95 54.24 -50.67
CA ALA A 155 70.28 52.85 -50.94
C ALA A 155 71.57 52.69 -51.78
N THR A 156 71.90 53.67 -52.62
CA THR A 156 73.09 53.62 -53.48
C THR A 156 74.36 53.93 -52.69
N SER A 157 74.32 54.86 -51.73
CA SER A 157 75.43 55.05 -50.79
C SER A 157 75.55 53.90 -49.79
N TRP A 158 74.43 53.28 -49.40
CA TRP A 158 74.41 52.14 -48.47
C TRP A 158 75.16 50.92 -49.00
N GLU A 159 75.03 50.58 -50.28
CA GLU A 159 75.79 49.47 -50.90
C GLU A 159 77.30 49.64 -50.73
N ASN A 160 77.79 50.89 -50.71
CA ASN A 160 79.20 51.19 -50.51
C ASN A 160 79.58 51.30 -49.02
N ASP A 161 78.72 51.84 -48.17
CA ASP A 161 79.06 52.06 -46.76
C ASP A 161 78.85 50.82 -45.88
N SER A 162 77.92 49.92 -46.26
CA SER A 162 77.56 48.72 -45.50
C SER A 162 78.75 47.77 -45.26
N GLN A 163 79.77 47.78 -46.12
CA GLN A 163 80.99 46.99 -45.94
C GLN A 163 81.84 47.45 -44.72
N TYR A 164 81.66 48.70 -44.29
CA TYR A 164 82.35 49.29 -43.13
C TYR A 164 81.52 49.25 -41.86
N LEU A 165 80.34 48.65 -41.92
CA LEU A 165 79.34 48.60 -40.85
C LEU A 165 78.97 47.14 -40.54
N VAL A 166 78.71 46.85 -39.27
CA VAL A 166 78.30 45.52 -38.79
C VAL A 166 76.99 45.66 -38.03
N ALA A 167 76.00 44.86 -38.39
CA ALA A 167 74.72 44.82 -37.70
C ALA A 167 74.91 44.38 -36.24
N ILE A 168 74.26 45.09 -35.33
CA ILE A 168 74.28 44.79 -33.90
C ILE A 168 72.97 44.07 -33.59
N GLY A 169 73.05 42.80 -33.16
CA GLY A 169 71.92 42.08 -32.56
C GLY A 169 71.36 40.88 -33.32
N ASP A 170 71.54 40.73 -34.65
CA ASP A 170 70.71 39.77 -35.40
C ASP A 170 71.13 38.28 -35.26
N ASN A 171 72.40 37.99 -34.96
CA ASN A 171 72.89 36.61 -34.83
C ASN A 171 72.77 36.06 -33.40
N ASP A 172 73.01 36.90 -32.39
CA ASP A 172 72.94 36.51 -30.97
C ASP A 172 71.50 36.43 -30.47
N ILE A 173 70.59 37.32 -30.92
CA ILE A 173 69.17 37.28 -30.54
C ILE A 173 68.48 36.05 -31.15
N ARG A 174 68.82 35.67 -32.39
CA ARG A 174 68.27 34.47 -33.04
C ARG A 174 68.69 33.18 -32.34
N GLN A 175 69.96 33.09 -31.91
CA GLN A 175 70.46 31.96 -31.12
C GLN A 175 69.90 31.94 -29.69
N GLN A 176 69.76 33.10 -29.03
CA GLN A 176 69.18 33.17 -27.69
C GLN A 176 67.68 32.85 -27.68
N ILE A 177 66.92 33.26 -28.70
CA ILE A 177 65.50 32.90 -28.85
C ILE A 177 65.34 31.40 -29.16
N GLN A 178 66.19 30.81 -30.00
CA GLN A 178 66.20 29.34 -30.22
C GLN A 178 66.59 28.55 -28.96
N TYR A 179 67.48 29.09 -28.13
CA TYR A 179 67.92 28.44 -26.89
C TYR A 179 66.89 28.58 -25.75
N GLN A 180 66.04 29.61 -25.77
CA GLN A 180 65.04 29.89 -24.72
C GLN A 180 63.60 29.45 -25.06
N LEU A 181 63.21 29.31 -26.33
CA LEU A 181 61.82 29.03 -26.75
C LEU A 181 61.62 27.71 -27.54
N GLY A 182 62.67 26.92 -27.81
CA GLY A 182 62.59 25.67 -28.58
C GLY A 182 62.57 25.87 -30.11
N GLN A 183 62.72 24.79 -30.87
CA GLN A 183 62.78 24.84 -32.34
C GLN A 183 61.37 24.90 -32.95
N TRP A 184 61.13 25.81 -33.89
CA TRP A 184 59.85 25.93 -34.60
C TRP A 184 59.91 25.26 -35.98
N LEU A 185 58.99 24.34 -36.24
CA LEU A 185 58.79 23.69 -37.54
C LEU A 185 57.40 24.01 -38.10
N PRO A 186 57.23 24.04 -39.44
CA PRO A 186 55.93 24.33 -40.05
C PRO A 186 54.89 23.24 -39.70
N ASP A 187 55.32 21.98 -39.62
CA ASP A 187 54.49 20.82 -39.30
C ASP A 187 55.32 19.67 -38.71
N ALA A 188 54.67 18.65 -38.14
CA ALA A 188 55.33 17.50 -37.54
C ALA A 188 56.01 16.59 -38.58
N VAL A 189 55.39 16.37 -39.75
CA VAL A 189 55.96 15.51 -40.80
C VAL A 189 57.29 16.04 -41.35
N SER A 190 57.56 17.35 -41.25
CA SER A 190 58.87 17.94 -41.58
C SER A 190 60.02 17.33 -40.77
N VAL A 191 59.76 16.79 -39.57
CA VAL A 191 60.80 16.14 -38.77
C VAL A 191 61.29 14.84 -39.41
N PHE A 192 60.45 14.13 -40.17
CA PHE A 192 60.78 12.80 -40.70
C PHE A 192 61.97 12.82 -41.66
N SER A 193 62.20 13.96 -42.32
CA SER A 193 63.34 14.21 -43.19
C SER A 193 64.48 15.01 -42.53
N SER A 194 64.32 15.45 -41.28
CA SER A 194 65.34 16.21 -40.56
C SER A 194 66.40 15.31 -39.97
N THR A 195 67.67 15.63 -40.19
CA THR A 195 68.82 14.97 -39.55
C THR A 195 69.28 15.69 -38.27
N ASP A 196 68.60 16.77 -37.88
CA ASP A 196 68.93 17.50 -36.67
C ASP A 196 68.24 16.88 -35.44
N THR A 197 68.90 16.96 -34.30
CA THR A 197 68.34 16.57 -33.00
C THR A 197 67.98 17.83 -32.20
N TYR A 198 66.69 18.01 -31.90
CA TYR A 198 66.18 19.13 -31.13
C TYR A 198 65.78 18.65 -29.71
N SER A 199 65.90 19.49 -28.69
CA SER A 199 65.44 19.14 -27.33
C SER A 199 63.91 19.16 -27.22
N ALA A 200 63.27 20.13 -27.86
CA ALA A 200 61.83 20.23 -28.05
C ALA A 200 61.52 20.94 -29.38
N MET A 201 60.43 20.53 -30.02
CA MET A 201 59.96 21.09 -31.29
C MET A 201 58.53 21.58 -31.13
N GLN A 202 58.29 22.83 -31.50
CA GLN A 202 56.94 23.38 -31.61
C GLN A 202 56.51 23.39 -33.08
N VAL A 203 55.39 22.74 -33.37
CA VAL A 203 54.85 22.60 -34.73
C VAL A 203 53.53 23.37 -34.87
N ARG A 204 53.27 23.93 -36.05
CA ARG A 204 52.03 24.66 -36.36
C ARG A 204 50.95 23.77 -37.00
N GLY A 205 51.23 22.49 -37.17
CA GLY A 205 50.33 21.48 -37.74
C GLY A 205 50.98 20.10 -37.73
N PHE A 206 50.25 19.05 -38.11
CA PHE A 206 50.84 17.71 -38.21
C PHE A 206 51.32 17.40 -39.62
N TYR A 207 50.45 17.50 -40.62
CA TYR A 207 50.74 17.25 -42.03
C TYR A 207 51.09 18.51 -42.81
N SER A 208 50.56 19.65 -42.40
CA SER A 208 50.83 20.95 -43.02
C SER A 208 50.59 22.09 -42.05
N GLN A 209 51.24 23.24 -42.27
CA GLN A 209 51.07 24.43 -41.43
C GLN A 209 49.59 24.83 -41.28
N ASN A 210 49.14 25.02 -40.04
CA ASN A 210 47.77 25.43 -39.66
C ASN A 210 46.66 24.41 -40.00
N ASP A 211 46.98 23.12 -40.11
CA ASP A 211 45.97 22.05 -40.29
C ASP A 211 45.19 21.72 -39.00
N GLY A 212 45.47 22.42 -37.90
CA GLY A 212 44.85 22.19 -36.59
C GLY A 212 45.57 21.14 -35.72
N GLY A 213 46.63 20.51 -36.24
CA GLY A 213 47.50 19.58 -35.53
C GLY A 213 48.72 20.22 -34.87
N ALA A 214 48.61 21.48 -34.44
CA ALA A 214 49.69 22.15 -33.72
C ALA A 214 49.95 21.45 -32.37
N GLY A 215 51.21 21.39 -31.96
CA GLY A 215 51.62 20.70 -30.75
C GLY A 215 53.09 20.89 -30.43
N ILE A 216 53.51 20.40 -29.26
CA ILE A 216 54.90 20.37 -28.83
C ILE A 216 55.36 18.92 -28.78
N TRP A 217 56.53 18.64 -29.34
CA TRP A 217 57.14 17.31 -29.36
C TRP A 217 58.48 17.38 -28.62
N ILE A 218 58.63 16.61 -27.55
CA ILE A 218 59.78 16.63 -26.65
C ILE A 218 60.64 15.41 -26.94
N ALA A 219 61.96 15.60 -27.09
CA ALA A 219 62.88 14.48 -27.29
C ALA A 219 62.89 13.57 -26.05
N THR A 220 62.79 12.26 -26.26
CA THR A 220 62.82 11.28 -25.15
C THR A 220 64.25 10.93 -24.72
N GLY A 221 65.24 11.28 -25.55
CA GLY A 221 66.64 10.89 -25.38
C GLY A 221 66.97 9.51 -25.97
N ASN A 222 65.98 8.79 -26.52
CA ASN A 222 66.17 7.52 -27.19
C ASN A 222 66.35 7.71 -28.71
N SER A 223 67.08 6.81 -29.37
CA SER A 223 67.26 6.81 -30.82
C SER A 223 67.18 5.38 -31.37
N PHE A 224 66.34 5.20 -32.39
CA PHE A 224 65.98 3.92 -33.01
C PHE A 224 66.11 4.04 -34.54
N PRO A 225 67.30 3.76 -35.10
CA PRO A 225 67.56 3.95 -36.53
C PRO A 225 66.59 3.21 -37.46
N GLU A 226 66.08 2.06 -37.04
CA GLU A 226 65.09 1.25 -37.77
C GLU A 226 63.71 1.91 -37.89
N LYS A 227 63.44 2.94 -37.07
CA LYS A 227 62.22 3.75 -37.10
C LYS A 227 62.42 5.12 -37.75
N SER A 228 63.57 5.36 -38.39
CA SER A 228 63.89 6.62 -39.06
C SER A 228 62.76 7.10 -39.98
N GLY A 229 62.34 8.36 -39.78
CA GLY A 229 61.32 9.02 -40.59
C GLY A 229 59.90 8.44 -40.45
N THR A 230 59.59 7.80 -39.31
CA THR A 230 58.27 7.17 -39.08
C THR A 230 57.46 7.85 -37.97
N HIS A 231 56.17 7.49 -37.91
CA HIS A 231 55.22 7.90 -36.88
C HIS A 231 54.57 6.66 -36.27
N ASP A 232 54.80 6.44 -34.97
CA ASP A 232 54.10 5.41 -34.19
C ASP A 232 52.86 6.05 -33.56
N ILE A 233 51.82 6.15 -34.40
CA ILE A 233 50.59 6.88 -34.06
C ILE A 233 49.91 6.34 -32.79
N SER A 234 49.88 5.03 -32.57
CA SER A 234 49.25 4.41 -31.40
C SER A 234 50.00 4.66 -30.09
N LYS A 235 51.21 5.24 -30.16
CA LYS A 235 52.01 5.65 -29.00
C LYS A 235 52.26 7.13 -28.94
N GLY A 236 51.79 7.94 -29.88
CA GLY A 236 52.10 9.38 -29.92
C GLY A 236 53.60 9.67 -29.96
N LEU A 237 54.33 8.93 -30.80
CA LEU A 237 55.78 9.06 -30.98
C LEU A 237 56.12 9.31 -32.44
N ILE A 238 57.04 10.25 -32.70
CA ILE A 238 57.61 10.50 -34.03
C ILE A 238 59.12 10.34 -34.00
N TYR A 239 59.69 10.00 -35.16
CA TYR A 239 61.12 9.75 -35.31
C TYR A 239 61.68 10.60 -36.44
N ASN A 240 62.79 11.29 -36.21
CA ASN A 240 63.48 12.06 -37.25
C ASN A 240 64.22 11.14 -38.24
N ALA A 241 64.95 11.71 -39.20
CA ALA A 241 65.69 10.93 -40.20
C ALA A 241 66.87 10.11 -39.62
N ASN A 242 67.31 10.40 -38.39
CA ASN A 242 68.32 9.60 -37.68
C ASN A 242 67.69 8.49 -36.81
N GLY A 243 66.36 8.53 -36.61
CA GLY A 243 65.67 7.66 -35.67
C GLY A 243 65.55 8.22 -34.25
N ASP A 244 65.93 9.48 -34.01
CA ASP A 244 65.76 10.12 -32.70
C ASP A 244 64.27 10.25 -32.37
N GLU A 245 63.88 9.81 -31.18
CA GLU A 245 62.50 9.70 -30.74
C GLU A 245 62.00 10.97 -30.05
N TYR A 246 60.81 11.41 -30.46
CA TYR A 246 60.10 12.52 -29.85
C TYR A 246 58.71 12.07 -29.42
N SER A 247 58.31 12.49 -28.22
CA SER A 247 56.99 12.24 -27.65
C SER A 247 56.15 13.51 -27.69
N LEU A 248 54.87 13.34 -28.04
CA LEU A 248 53.91 14.42 -27.98
C LEU A 248 53.72 14.88 -26.53
N ASP A 249 53.76 16.18 -26.30
CA ASP A 249 53.50 16.81 -25.00
C ASP A 249 51.99 17.05 -24.84
N ILE A 250 51.47 16.62 -23.69
CA ILE A 250 50.06 16.75 -23.30
C ILE A 250 49.88 17.57 -22.01
N SER A 251 50.95 18.19 -21.50
CA SER A 251 50.98 18.89 -20.22
C SER A 251 50.04 20.10 -20.13
N SER A 252 49.56 20.61 -21.28
CA SER A 252 48.56 21.68 -21.38
C SER A 252 47.20 21.30 -20.77
N GLY A 253 46.90 20.00 -20.61
CA GLY A 253 45.59 19.51 -20.17
C GLY A 253 44.49 19.58 -21.23
N GLU A 254 44.77 20.10 -22.42
CA GLU A 254 43.88 20.12 -23.58
C GLU A 254 44.68 19.88 -24.87
N ILE A 255 44.20 18.97 -25.74
CA ILE A 255 44.89 18.65 -26.99
C ILE A 255 43.94 18.15 -28.09
N SER A 256 44.23 18.55 -29.34
CA SER A 256 43.54 18.07 -30.54
C SER A 256 44.10 16.73 -31.02
N VAL A 257 43.22 15.81 -31.43
CA VAL A 257 43.64 14.54 -32.05
C VAL A 257 44.42 14.73 -33.35
N LEU A 258 44.25 15.87 -34.01
CA LEU A 258 45.02 16.23 -35.20
C LEU A 258 46.51 16.37 -34.88
N ALA A 259 46.88 16.72 -33.63
CA ALA A 259 48.27 16.84 -33.20
C ALA A 259 49.02 15.49 -33.21
N ASN A 260 48.29 14.37 -33.18
CA ASN A 260 48.83 13.03 -33.39
C ASN A 260 48.42 12.44 -34.75
N GLY A 261 48.20 13.30 -35.75
CA GLY A 261 48.00 12.89 -37.14
C GLY A 261 46.60 12.38 -37.49
N ALA A 262 45.57 12.56 -36.65
CA ALA A 262 44.21 12.24 -37.08
C ALA A 262 43.83 13.01 -38.36
N LYS A 263 43.08 12.38 -39.26
CA LYS A 263 42.71 12.94 -40.57
C LYS A 263 41.25 12.71 -40.89
N THR A 264 40.64 13.66 -41.61
CA THR A 264 39.26 13.57 -42.10
C THR A 264 39.16 12.94 -43.49
N TYR A 265 38.04 12.30 -43.79
CA TYR A 265 37.82 11.55 -45.03
C TYR A 265 36.50 11.92 -45.74
N SER A 266 36.39 11.58 -47.01
CA SER A 266 35.10 11.52 -47.71
C SER A 266 34.25 10.34 -47.21
N TYR A 267 32.95 10.35 -47.52
CA TYR A 267 32.06 9.23 -47.16
C TYR A 267 32.51 7.90 -47.76
N ALA A 268 32.97 7.90 -49.03
CA ALA A 268 33.42 6.68 -49.71
C ALA A 268 34.66 6.08 -49.06
N GLU A 269 35.60 6.91 -48.63
CA GLU A 269 36.81 6.48 -47.90
C GLU A 269 36.49 5.95 -46.50
N CYS A 270 35.54 6.57 -45.79
CA CYS A 270 35.07 6.12 -44.48
C CYS A 270 34.51 4.69 -44.51
N ILE A 271 33.79 4.31 -45.58
CA ILE A 271 33.12 3.01 -45.67
C ILE A 271 33.95 1.93 -46.41
N ASN A 272 35.13 2.26 -46.93
CA ASN A 272 35.92 1.35 -47.76
C ASN A 272 36.64 0.27 -46.93
N GLN A 273 36.03 -0.89 -46.77
CA GLN A 273 36.61 -2.04 -46.04
C GLN A 273 37.68 -2.81 -46.86
N GLY A 274 38.03 -2.37 -48.07
CA GLY A 274 38.98 -3.06 -48.95
C GLY A 274 40.45 -2.69 -48.73
N THR A 275 40.77 -1.77 -47.83
CA THR A 275 42.12 -1.28 -47.58
C THR A 275 42.38 -1.00 -46.10
N ASP A 276 43.66 -1.04 -45.70
CA ASP A 276 44.17 -0.54 -44.40
C ASP A 276 44.96 0.77 -44.55
N ASP A 277 45.04 1.31 -45.76
CA ASP A 277 45.71 2.56 -46.09
C ASP A 277 44.83 3.77 -45.71
N PHE A 278 44.69 3.96 -44.41
CA PHE A 278 44.05 5.13 -43.80
C PHE A 278 44.56 5.28 -42.36
N VAL A 279 44.51 6.50 -41.85
CA VAL A 279 44.69 6.84 -40.44
C VAL A 279 43.41 6.52 -39.67
N CYS A 280 43.53 5.61 -38.70
CA CYS A 280 42.45 5.26 -37.80
C CYS A 280 42.38 6.27 -36.64
N LEU A 281 41.19 6.85 -36.41
CA LEU A 281 40.98 7.79 -35.31
C LEU A 281 41.28 7.14 -33.94
N GLY A 282 40.93 5.87 -33.76
CA GLY A 282 41.24 5.14 -32.53
C GLY A 282 42.73 5.14 -32.20
N GLN A 283 43.59 4.95 -33.20
CA GLN A 283 45.05 4.97 -33.01
C GLN A 283 45.56 6.35 -32.63
N ALA A 284 45.07 7.40 -33.31
CA ALA A 284 45.45 8.78 -33.01
C ALA A 284 45.08 9.17 -31.57
N VAL A 285 43.87 8.80 -31.13
CA VAL A 285 43.39 9.03 -29.77
C VAL A 285 44.20 8.24 -28.76
N ASN A 286 44.34 6.93 -28.96
CA ASN A 286 45.03 6.04 -28.02
C ASN A 286 46.51 6.42 -27.86
N GLY A 287 47.16 6.92 -28.91
CA GLY A 287 48.53 7.44 -28.82
C GLY A 287 48.67 8.65 -27.91
N ILE A 288 47.70 9.57 -27.93
CA ILE A 288 47.64 10.69 -26.99
C ILE A 288 47.38 10.17 -25.57
N LEU A 289 46.38 9.30 -25.40
CA LEU A 289 46.03 8.74 -24.09
C LEU A 289 47.16 7.93 -23.46
N SER A 290 48.02 7.30 -24.25
CA SER A 290 49.21 6.57 -23.76
C SER A 290 50.23 7.45 -23.04
N LYS A 291 50.10 8.78 -23.13
CA LYS A 291 50.94 9.76 -22.43
C LYS A 291 50.43 10.10 -21.05
N LEU A 292 49.19 9.74 -20.73
CA LEU A 292 48.65 9.88 -19.39
C LEU A 292 49.21 8.78 -18.50
N THR A 293 49.46 9.13 -17.23
CA THR A 293 49.65 8.11 -16.20
C THR A 293 48.38 7.26 -16.12
N LEU A 294 48.54 5.94 -16.17
CA LEU A 294 47.42 5.02 -16.08
C LEU A 294 46.71 5.19 -14.74
N ALA A 295 45.46 5.66 -14.77
CA ALA A 295 44.69 5.93 -13.57
C ALA A 295 44.31 4.64 -12.84
N VAL A 296 44.96 4.41 -11.69
CA VAL A 296 44.72 3.26 -10.80
C VAL A 296 44.54 3.71 -9.35
N THR A 297 43.92 2.86 -8.55
CA THR A 297 43.80 3.00 -7.09
C THR A 297 44.58 1.88 -6.39
N THR A 298 45.35 2.19 -5.36
CA THR A 298 46.13 1.18 -4.61
C THR A 298 45.51 0.85 -3.26
N THR A 299 44.34 1.43 -2.96
CA THR A 299 43.52 1.16 -1.78
C THR A 299 42.05 1.35 -2.14
N ASN A 300 41.12 0.81 -1.34
CA ASN A 300 39.68 1.02 -1.49
C ASN A 300 39.18 2.28 -0.74
N ASN A 301 40.02 3.33 -0.67
CA ASN A 301 39.71 4.63 -0.09
C ASN A 301 40.38 5.76 -0.90
N GLU A 302 39.96 7.01 -0.69
CA GLU A 302 40.48 8.18 -1.43
C GLU A 302 42.01 8.32 -1.38
N VAL A 303 42.64 7.87 -0.29
CA VAL A 303 44.07 8.07 -0.02
C VAL A 303 44.96 7.39 -1.07
N GLY A 304 44.51 6.28 -1.66
CA GLY A 304 45.27 5.56 -2.68
C GLY A 304 44.82 5.87 -4.10
N TYR A 305 43.99 6.90 -4.31
CA TYR A 305 43.58 7.33 -5.65
C TYR A 305 44.64 8.23 -6.28
N ASP A 306 45.19 7.82 -7.43
CA ASP A 306 46.17 8.63 -8.18
C ASP A 306 45.50 9.70 -9.07
N GLY A 307 44.17 9.91 -8.93
CA GLY A 307 43.44 11.00 -9.58
C GLY A 307 43.22 10.87 -11.08
N GLY A 308 44.11 10.17 -11.79
CA GLY A 308 44.27 10.31 -13.23
C GLY A 308 44.64 11.75 -13.62
N SER A 309 45.51 11.92 -14.61
CA SER A 309 45.72 13.26 -15.18
C SER A 309 44.47 13.69 -15.95
N ARG A 310 43.93 14.87 -15.66
CA ARG A 310 42.75 15.40 -16.37
C ARG A 310 43.16 15.89 -17.76
N LEU A 311 42.50 15.37 -18.79
CA LEU A 311 42.76 15.75 -20.19
C LEU A 311 41.44 16.04 -20.92
N SER A 312 41.37 17.18 -21.59
CA SER A 312 40.34 17.49 -22.58
C SER A 312 40.86 17.15 -23.97
N LEU A 313 40.33 16.08 -24.56
CA LEU A 313 40.73 15.60 -25.87
C LEU A 313 39.73 16.06 -26.94
N ILE A 314 40.20 16.85 -27.90
CA ILE A 314 39.36 17.49 -28.92
C ILE A 314 39.44 16.71 -30.23
N VAL A 315 38.29 16.27 -30.73
CA VAL A 315 38.09 15.75 -32.09
C VAL A 315 37.29 16.80 -32.87
N PRO A 316 37.97 17.64 -33.69
CA PRO A 316 37.32 18.70 -34.42
C PRO A 316 36.20 18.22 -35.34
N THR A 317 35.32 19.12 -35.76
CA THR A 317 34.22 18.77 -36.68
C THR A 317 34.76 18.24 -38.00
N GLY A 318 34.42 17.00 -38.33
CA GLY A 318 34.91 16.31 -39.54
C GLY A 318 34.36 14.88 -39.65
N ARG A 319 34.68 14.19 -40.74
CA ARG A 319 34.37 12.74 -40.89
C ARG A 319 35.62 11.93 -40.59
N TYR A 320 35.57 11.09 -39.58
CA TYR A 320 36.68 10.24 -39.16
C TYR A 320 36.31 8.78 -39.32
N ARG A 321 37.33 7.92 -39.37
CA ARG A 321 37.17 6.47 -39.48
C ARG A 321 37.88 5.76 -38.35
N ILE A 322 37.15 4.87 -37.68
CA ILE A 322 37.66 3.85 -36.78
C ILE A 322 37.61 2.54 -37.55
N GLY A 323 38.76 1.94 -37.82
CA GLY A 323 38.84 0.72 -38.63
C GLY A 323 39.94 -0.28 -38.25
N LYS A 324 40.79 0.06 -37.28
CA LYS A 324 41.92 -0.79 -36.84
C LYS A 324 41.81 -1.14 -35.35
N GLU A 325 41.56 -0.13 -34.51
CA GLU A 325 41.35 -0.29 -33.07
C GLU A 325 40.32 0.72 -32.55
N PRO A 326 39.57 0.40 -31.50
CA PRO A 326 38.60 1.31 -30.88
C PRO A 326 39.29 2.46 -30.15
N ILE A 327 38.54 3.52 -29.84
CA ILE A 327 38.97 4.54 -28.89
C ILE A 327 38.90 3.95 -27.47
N LYS A 328 40.02 3.94 -26.74
CA LYS A 328 40.05 3.51 -25.34
C LYS A 328 39.43 4.56 -24.42
N GLY A 329 38.58 4.13 -23.50
CA GLY A 329 38.08 4.93 -22.39
C GLY A 329 39.11 5.00 -21.26
N TYR A 330 39.59 6.20 -20.95
CA TYR A 330 40.54 6.47 -19.87
C TYR A 330 39.88 7.35 -18.81
N SER A 331 40.15 7.05 -17.52
CA SER A 331 39.59 7.82 -16.41
C SER A 331 40.14 9.25 -16.40
N GLY A 332 39.31 10.22 -16.02
CA GLY A 332 39.68 11.64 -15.93
C GLY A 332 39.73 12.38 -17.28
N VAL A 333 39.30 11.73 -18.38
CA VAL A 333 39.34 12.32 -19.73
C VAL A 333 37.98 12.87 -20.14
N ASN A 334 37.97 14.09 -20.67
CA ASN A 334 36.83 14.69 -21.36
C ASN A 334 37.01 14.53 -22.88
N TYR A 335 36.13 13.78 -23.52
CA TYR A 335 36.15 13.53 -24.96
C TYR A 335 35.22 14.51 -25.67
N HIS A 336 35.80 15.44 -26.43
CA HIS A 336 35.08 16.46 -27.19
C HIS A 336 34.99 16.06 -28.66
N PHE A 337 33.94 15.33 -29.02
CA PHE A 337 33.67 14.93 -30.41
C PHE A 337 33.00 16.02 -31.25
N GLU A 338 32.53 17.10 -30.63
CA GLU A 338 31.85 18.21 -31.31
C GLU A 338 30.76 17.71 -32.30
N ASP A 339 30.67 18.27 -33.51
CA ASP A 339 29.77 17.80 -34.56
C ASP A 339 30.42 16.76 -35.51
N SER A 340 31.48 16.09 -35.04
CA SER A 340 32.19 15.09 -35.84
C SER A 340 31.32 13.86 -36.16
N ARG A 341 31.59 13.23 -37.30
CA ARG A 341 30.97 11.96 -37.72
C ARG A 341 32.01 10.86 -37.73
N VAL A 342 31.86 9.90 -36.83
CA VAL A 342 32.80 8.81 -36.61
C VAL A 342 32.23 7.52 -37.22
N PHE A 343 32.85 7.06 -38.31
CA PHE A 343 32.47 5.83 -38.99
C PHE A 343 33.26 4.65 -38.41
N VAL A 344 32.57 3.66 -37.86
CA VAL A 344 33.16 2.43 -37.34
C VAL A 344 33.05 1.36 -38.42
N TYR A 345 34.06 1.31 -39.28
CA TYR A 345 34.14 0.43 -40.44
C TYR A 345 35.54 -0.17 -40.49
N ALA A 346 35.63 -1.47 -40.23
CA ALA A 346 36.91 -2.18 -40.23
C ALA A 346 37.68 -1.99 -41.53
N GLY A 347 39.00 -1.88 -41.42
CA GLY A 347 39.92 -2.04 -42.53
C GLY A 347 40.00 -3.50 -42.96
N LYS A 348 40.71 -3.75 -44.07
CA LYS A 348 40.81 -5.08 -44.67
C LYS A 348 41.29 -6.14 -43.68
N SER A 349 42.26 -5.80 -42.83
CA SER A 349 42.85 -6.72 -41.84
C SER A 349 41.99 -6.97 -40.60
N TYR A 350 40.95 -6.16 -40.35
CA TYR A 350 40.13 -6.25 -39.13
C TYR A 350 38.67 -6.69 -39.37
N THR A 351 38.27 -6.98 -40.60
CA THR A 351 36.89 -7.43 -40.85
C THR A 351 36.52 -8.66 -40.02
N TYR A 352 35.25 -8.82 -39.66
CA TYR A 352 34.78 -9.93 -38.82
C TYR A 352 35.12 -11.31 -39.44
N ALA A 353 35.06 -11.42 -40.77
CA ALA A 353 35.47 -12.62 -41.49
C ALA A 353 36.97 -12.97 -41.36
N VAL A 354 37.82 -11.98 -41.05
CA VAL A 354 39.27 -12.17 -40.89
C VAL A 354 39.63 -12.46 -39.44
N THR A 355 39.07 -11.71 -38.48
CA THR A 355 39.50 -11.77 -37.07
C THR A 355 38.56 -12.57 -36.18
N GLY A 356 37.33 -12.83 -36.62
CA GLY A 356 36.24 -13.33 -35.77
C GLY A 356 35.80 -12.35 -34.67
N LYS A 357 36.31 -11.11 -34.68
CA LYS A 357 36.05 -10.08 -33.66
C LYS A 357 35.36 -8.88 -34.30
N ARG A 358 34.46 -8.24 -33.55
CA ARG A 358 33.80 -7.01 -33.97
C ARG A 358 34.54 -5.80 -33.44
N LEU A 359 34.55 -4.72 -34.23
CA LEU A 359 35.22 -3.46 -33.91
C LEU A 359 34.26 -2.53 -33.17
N ASP A 360 34.59 -2.18 -31.94
CA ASP A 360 33.85 -1.21 -31.15
C ASP A 360 34.24 0.23 -31.54
N GLY A 361 33.35 1.19 -31.26
CA GLY A 361 33.67 2.62 -31.47
C GLY A 361 34.51 3.18 -30.32
N PHE A 362 33.92 3.20 -29.13
CA PHE A 362 34.54 3.60 -27.86
C PHE A 362 34.45 2.43 -26.88
N ARG A 363 35.55 2.14 -26.19
CA ARG A 363 35.65 0.95 -25.33
C ARG A 363 36.42 1.21 -24.04
N HIS A 364 35.77 0.96 -22.91
CA HIS A 364 36.42 0.53 -21.68
C HIS A 364 35.89 -0.88 -21.40
N GLY A 365 36.63 -1.89 -21.87
CA GLY A 365 36.19 -3.27 -21.90
C GLY A 365 37.23 -4.22 -21.33
N TYR A 366 37.22 -5.46 -21.80
CA TYR A 366 38.09 -6.54 -21.31
C TYR A 366 39.58 -6.17 -21.27
N GLU A 367 40.12 -5.60 -22.36
CA GLU A 367 41.56 -5.29 -22.44
C GLU A 367 41.94 -4.11 -21.53
N GLU A 368 41.10 -3.08 -21.44
CA GLU A 368 41.36 -1.90 -20.61
C GLU A 368 41.25 -2.23 -19.11
N ILE A 369 40.31 -3.09 -18.72
CA ILE A 369 40.21 -3.59 -17.33
C ILE A 369 41.42 -4.46 -16.99
N LYS A 370 41.86 -5.32 -17.90
CA LYS A 370 43.03 -6.18 -17.69
C LYS A 370 44.31 -5.35 -17.50
N GLU A 371 44.52 -4.34 -18.35
CA GLU A 371 45.65 -3.39 -18.26
C GLU A 371 45.73 -2.74 -16.88
N LYS A 372 44.60 -2.26 -16.35
CA LYS A 372 44.55 -1.65 -15.01
C LYS A 372 44.71 -2.65 -13.86
N TRP A 373 44.19 -3.87 -14.01
CA TRP A 373 44.32 -4.93 -13.01
C TRP A 373 45.77 -5.43 -12.88
N GLU A 374 46.46 -5.61 -14.00
CA GLU A 374 47.88 -5.98 -14.02
C GLU A 374 48.76 -4.85 -13.44
N ALA A 375 48.42 -3.58 -13.71
CA ALA A 375 49.16 -2.43 -13.18
C ALA A 375 49.13 -2.30 -11.65
N VAL A 376 48.14 -2.90 -10.98
CA VAL A 376 48.06 -2.96 -9.52
C VAL A 376 48.47 -4.32 -8.95
N ASN A 377 49.29 -5.09 -9.67
CA ASN A 377 49.77 -6.42 -9.27
C ASN A 377 48.61 -7.38 -8.93
N GLU A 378 47.58 -7.38 -9.77
CA GLU A 378 46.42 -8.27 -9.70
C GLU A 378 45.58 -8.13 -8.41
N GLN A 379 45.73 -7.02 -7.68
CA GLN A 379 44.99 -6.76 -6.44
C GLN A 379 43.54 -6.31 -6.66
N VAL A 380 42.67 -6.59 -5.68
CA VAL A 380 41.23 -6.26 -5.71
C VAL A 380 40.98 -4.83 -5.22
N TYR A 381 41.29 -3.87 -6.08
CA TYR A 381 40.97 -2.46 -5.86
C TYR A 381 39.83 -2.03 -6.78
N PHE A 382 38.69 -1.66 -6.18
CA PHE A 382 37.43 -1.44 -6.89
C PHE A 382 37.52 -0.25 -7.86
N GLY A 383 38.13 0.85 -7.45
CA GLY A 383 38.26 2.03 -8.32
C GLY A 383 39.22 1.80 -9.50
N SER A 384 40.23 0.94 -9.33
CA SER A 384 41.23 0.66 -10.39
C SER A 384 40.61 0.06 -11.62
N VAL A 385 39.67 -0.87 -11.46
CA VAL A 385 39.06 -1.57 -12.60
C VAL A 385 37.83 -0.84 -13.15
N SER A 386 37.63 0.42 -12.75
CA SER A 386 36.51 1.26 -13.15
C SER A 386 36.92 2.41 -14.06
N LEU A 387 35.99 2.85 -14.91
CA LEU A 387 36.12 4.07 -15.71
C LEU A 387 35.57 5.25 -14.92
N GLN A 388 36.46 6.08 -14.38
CA GLN A 388 36.11 7.13 -13.43
C GLN A 388 36.14 8.52 -14.07
N ASP A 389 35.16 9.35 -13.72
CA ASP A 389 35.14 10.79 -14.03
C ASP A 389 35.37 11.11 -15.52
N VAL A 390 34.53 10.54 -16.39
CA VAL A 390 34.62 10.71 -17.84
C VAL A 390 33.42 11.49 -18.36
N ASN A 391 33.67 12.48 -19.22
CA ASN A 391 32.62 13.16 -19.97
C ASN A 391 32.81 12.96 -21.47
N ILE A 392 31.72 12.70 -22.19
CA ILE A 392 31.70 12.52 -23.65
C ILE A 392 30.75 13.56 -24.24
N TYR A 393 31.27 14.46 -25.06
CA TYR A 393 30.52 15.57 -25.67
C TYR A 393 30.41 15.40 -27.18
N GLY A 394 29.18 15.35 -27.68
CA GLY A 394 28.86 15.34 -29.11
C GLY A 394 29.20 14.03 -29.82
N GLY A 395 29.40 14.15 -31.13
CA GLY A 395 29.75 13.06 -32.04
C GLY A 395 28.55 12.29 -32.59
N VAL A 396 28.61 11.96 -33.89
CA VAL A 396 27.69 11.04 -34.57
C VAL A 396 28.43 9.76 -34.96
N PHE A 397 28.12 8.66 -34.29
CA PHE A 397 28.75 7.35 -34.52
C PHE A 397 27.91 6.51 -35.48
N ILE A 398 28.57 5.93 -36.49
CA ILE A 398 27.90 5.22 -37.59
C ILE A 398 28.62 3.89 -37.84
N GLY A 399 27.93 2.77 -37.62
CA GLY A 399 28.43 1.43 -37.92
C GLY A 399 28.00 0.92 -39.31
N ASP A 400 28.10 -0.39 -39.53
CA ASP A 400 27.88 -1.03 -40.84
C ASP A 400 26.75 -2.07 -40.92
N HIS A 401 25.99 -2.28 -39.84
CA HIS A 401 24.80 -3.15 -39.81
C HIS A 401 23.61 -2.55 -40.58
N ALA A 402 22.90 -3.39 -41.31
CA ALA A 402 21.71 -3.03 -42.09
C ALA A 402 20.80 -4.24 -42.33
N ILE A 403 19.50 -4.04 -42.57
CA ILE A 403 18.52 -5.14 -42.75
C ILE A 403 18.84 -6.08 -43.92
N ASN A 404 19.58 -5.60 -44.92
CA ASN A 404 19.97 -6.33 -46.13
C ASN A 404 21.34 -7.01 -46.03
N LYS A 405 21.99 -7.01 -44.85
CA LYS A 405 23.26 -7.69 -44.60
C LYS A 405 23.10 -8.75 -43.51
N THR A 406 23.82 -9.86 -43.61
CA THR A 406 23.94 -10.84 -42.52
C THR A 406 24.80 -10.29 -41.37
N SER A 407 24.76 -10.93 -40.19
CA SER A 407 25.58 -10.55 -39.03
C SER A 407 27.07 -10.60 -39.31
N ASP A 408 27.51 -11.63 -40.02
CA ASP A 408 28.93 -11.89 -40.22
C ASP A 408 29.53 -11.03 -41.34
N ALA A 409 28.68 -10.46 -42.20
CA ALA A 409 29.07 -9.49 -43.21
C ALA A 409 29.26 -8.06 -42.65
N CYS A 410 29.03 -7.86 -41.35
CA CYS A 410 29.19 -6.58 -40.67
C CYS A 410 30.34 -6.67 -39.65
N SER A 411 31.13 -5.61 -39.57
CA SER A 411 32.35 -5.55 -38.77
C SER A 411 32.18 -4.77 -37.47
N SER A 412 31.22 -3.85 -37.39
CA SER A 412 31.00 -3.04 -36.19
C SER A 412 30.35 -3.84 -35.06
N GLY A 413 30.85 -3.66 -33.83
CA GLY A 413 30.38 -4.30 -32.61
C GLY A 413 29.46 -3.37 -31.84
N VAL A 414 29.95 -2.85 -30.72
CA VAL A 414 29.26 -1.88 -29.88
C VAL A 414 29.76 -0.47 -30.20
N ALA A 415 28.87 0.51 -30.35
CA ALA A 415 29.33 1.90 -30.57
C ALA A 415 30.04 2.44 -29.32
N PHE A 416 29.44 2.24 -28.14
CA PHE A 416 30.01 2.55 -26.83
C PHE A 416 29.88 1.34 -25.90
N LEU A 417 31.00 0.68 -25.61
CA LEU A 417 31.09 -0.40 -24.61
C LEU A 417 31.82 0.11 -23.36
N ILE A 418 31.09 0.22 -22.27
CA ILE A 418 31.59 0.79 -21.01
C ILE A 418 31.32 -0.19 -19.88
N LEU A 419 32.31 -1.00 -19.54
CA LEU A 419 32.28 -1.89 -18.40
C LEU A 419 32.78 -1.16 -17.14
N ASN A 420 32.17 -1.42 -15.98
CA ASN A 420 32.51 -0.78 -14.70
C ASN A 420 32.59 0.77 -14.74
N PRO A 421 31.58 1.48 -15.23
CA PRO A 421 31.59 2.95 -15.18
C PRO A 421 31.40 3.49 -13.77
N GLU A 422 32.06 4.59 -13.45
CA GLU A 422 31.87 5.34 -12.22
C GLU A 422 31.85 6.84 -12.53
N GLY A 423 30.66 7.43 -12.60
CA GLY A 423 30.54 8.87 -12.89
C GLY A 423 30.87 9.22 -14.34
N VAL A 424 30.33 8.45 -15.30
CA VAL A 424 30.49 8.74 -16.73
C VAL A 424 29.25 9.48 -17.25
N THR A 425 29.46 10.61 -17.91
CA THR A 425 28.38 11.44 -18.48
C THR A 425 28.53 11.59 -19.99
N MET A 426 27.42 11.41 -20.72
CA MET A 426 27.37 11.62 -22.18
C MET A 426 26.43 12.78 -22.52
N HIS A 427 26.83 13.63 -23.46
CA HIS A 427 26.11 14.84 -23.85
C HIS A 427 25.97 14.92 -25.36
N ARG A 428 24.74 15.03 -25.88
CA ARG A 428 24.44 15.23 -27.31
C ARG A 428 25.06 14.19 -28.25
N THR A 429 25.44 13.02 -27.74
CA THR A 429 26.01 11.95 -28.56
C THR A 429 24.91 11.25 -29.34
N TYR A 430 25.12 11.05 -30.64
CA TYR A 430 24.19 10.34 -31.52
C TYR A 430 24.83 9.06 -32.06
N VAL A 431 24.31 7.90 -31.68
CA VAL A 431 24.64 6.62 -32.30
C VAL A 431 23.57 6.27 -33.32
N LYS A 432 23.97 6.17 -34.59
CA LYS A 432 23.09 5.81 -35.71
C LYS A 432 22.85 4.31 -35.82
N SER A 433 21.80 3.98 -36.56
CA SER A 433 21.17 2.68 -36.76
C SER A 433 22.01 1.55 -37.40
N SER A 434 23.26 1.34 -37.01
CA SER A 434 24.14 0.46 -37.77
C SER A 434 25.14 -0.33 -36.92
N PHE A 435 24.84 -0.58 -35.66
CA PHE A 435 25.70 -1.37 -34.78
C PHE A 435 25.08 -2.72 -34.41
N HIS A 436 25.91 -3.61 -33.86
CA HIS A 436 25.42 -4.82 -33.21
C HIS A 436 24.64 -4.41 -31.95
N TRP A 437 25.26 -3.55 -31.14
CA TRP A 437 24.67 -2.81 -30.03
C TRP A 437 25.00 -1.31 -30.14
N ALA A 438 24.01 -0.43 -29.98
CA ALA A 438 24.28 1.00 -30.05
C ALA A 438 24.97 1.50 -28.77
N HIS A 439 24.58 1.02 -27.59
CA HIS A 439 25.18 1.43 -26.32
C HIS A 439 25.11 0.32 -25.27
N VAL A 440 26.23 0.12 -24.55
CA VAL A 440 26.34 -0.86 -23.46
C VAL A 440 27.10 -0.23 -22.30
N ALA A 441 26.44 -0.12 -21.16
CA ALA A 441 27.05 0.21 -19.87
C ALA A 441 26.62 -0.82 -18.83
N MET A 442 27.55 -1.58 -18.25
CA MET A 442 27.22 -2.61 -17.26
C MET A 442 28.45 -2.97 -16.40
N PRO A 443 28.27 -3.65 -15.25
CA PRO A 443 29.40 -4.25 -14.54
C PRO A 443 30.11 -5.30 -15.39
N ALA A 444 31.43 -5.39 -15.24
CA ALA A 444 32.19 -6.55 -15.65
C ALA A 444 31.76 -7.77 -14.82
N MET A 445 31.72 -8.95 -15.43
CA MET A 445 31.28 -10.18 -14.78
C MET A 445 32.39 -11.22 -14.74
N ILE A 446 32.20 -12.24 -13.91
CA ILE A 446 33.07 -13.43 -13.84
C ILE A 446 32.40 -14.67 -14.46
N GLU A 447 31.12 -14.56 -14.78
CA GLU A 447 30.28 -15.62 -15.34
C GLU A 447 29.16 -14.99 -16.20
N PRO A 448 28.43 -15.78 -17.01
CA PRO A 448 27.29 -15.27 -17.76
C PRO A 448 26.28 -14.59 -16.83
N THR A 449 25.66 -13.50 -17.28
CA THR A 449 24.65 -12.82 -16.45
C THR A 449 23.50 -13.75 -16.12
N ILE A 450 22.86 -13.54 -14.96
CA ILE A 450 21.72 -14.39 -14.55
C ILE A 450 20.60 -14.42 -15.59
N TRP A 451 20.39 -13.31 -16.32
CA TRP A 451 19.42 -13.22 -17.41
C TRP A 451 19.81 -14.12 -18.58
N ASN A 452 21.09 -14.09 -18.98
CA ASN A 452 21.61 -14.98 -20.02
C ASN A 452 21.49 -16.45 -19.61
N GLN A 453 21.80 -16.79 -18.35
CA GLN A 453 21.62 -18.15 -17.79
C GLN A 453 20.15 -18.61 -17.81
N GLN A 454 19.21 -17.67 -17.65
CA GLN A 454 17.76 -17.90 -17.71
C GLN A 454 17.21 -17.96 -19.16
N GLY A 455 18.07 -17.89 -20.17
CA GLY A 455 17.71 -18.08 -21.58
C GLY A 455 17.48 -16.79 -22.36
N HIS A 456 17.72 -15.61 -21.77
CA HIS A 456 17.70 -14.36 -22.55
C HIS A 456 18.82 -14.31 -23.57
N ARG A 457 18.51 -13.78 -24.75
CA ARG A 457 19.48 -13.69 -25.86
C ARG A 457 20.44 -12.51 -25.75
N PHE A 458 20.18 -11.52 -24.90
CA PHE A 458 21.11 -10.42 -24.63
C PHE A 458 22.18 -10.81 -23.60
N ASP A 459 23.22 -9.98 -23.46
CA ASP A 459 24.40 -10.27 -22.65
C ASP A 459 25.05 -11.62 -23.02
N ASN A 460 25.10 -11.99 -24.31
CA ASN A 460 25.90 -13.14 -24.75
C ASN A 460 27.37 -12.73 -24.92
N ASN A 461 28.27 -13.34 -24.15
CA ASN A 461 29.68 -12.94 -24.09
C ASN A 461 30.41 -13.03 -25.44
N ASP A 462 30.04 -13.99 -26.28
CA ASP A 462 30.74 -14.27 -27.53
C ASP A 462 30.07 -13.57 -28.72
N LEU A 463 28.74 -13.44 -28.68
CA LEU A 463 27.97 -12.84 -29.77
C LEU A 463 27.79 -11.34 -29.63
N ASP A 464 27.45 -10.85 -28.43
CA ASP A 464 27.08 -9.45 -28.22
C ASP A 464 28.31 -8.57 -27.95
N TYR A 465 29.04 -8.86 -26.88
CA TYR A 465 30.25 -8.17 -26.43
C TYR A 465 30.92 -8.99 -25.32
N ARG A 466 32.25 -8.93 -25.22
CA ARG A 466 32.99 -9.63 -24.17
C ARG A 466 32.90 -8.85 -22.85
N TYR A 467 32.28 -9.44 -21.84
CA TYR A 467 32.11 -8.85 -20.51
C TYR A 467 32.55 -9.76 -19.35
N ILE A 468 32.91 -11.02 -19.65
CA ILE A 468 33.46 -11.97 -18.68
C ILE A 468 34.97 -11.81 -18.58
N MET A 469 35.47 -11.55 -17.37
CA MET A 469 36.90 -11.42 -17.05
C MET A 469 37.47 -12.77 -16.59
N ASP A 470 37.78 -13.64 -17.54
CA ASP A 470 38.35 -14.99 -17.30
C ASP A 470 39.67 -14.97 -16.50
N PHE A 471 40.46 -13.89 -16.62
CA PHE A 471 41.67 -13.68 -15.83
C PHE A 471 41.39 -13.47 -14.34
N TRP A 472 40.25 -12.87 -13.95
CA TRP A 472 39.83 -12.81 -12.56
C TRP A 472 39.49 -14.19 -12.01
N VAL A 473 38.79 -15.00 -12.79
CA VAL A 473 38.45 -16.38 -12.42
C VAL A 473 39.72 -17.22 -12.26
N SER A 474 40.67 -17.06 -13.19
CA SER A 474 41.98 -17.73 -13.15
C SER A 474 42.81 -17.32 -11.93
N ALA A 475 42.66 -16.09 -11.45
CA ALA A 475 43.27 -15.58 -10.22
C ALA A 475 42.51 -15.94 -8.93
N GLY A 476 41.44 -16.75 -9.01
CA GLY A 476 40.67 -17.21 -7.84
C GLY A 476 39.64 -16.22 -7.30
N ILE A 477 39.26 -15.20 -8.07
CA ILE A 477 38.21 -14.25 -7.69
C ILE A 477 36.83 -14.90 -7.82
N THR A 478 36.06 -14.92 -6.72
CA THR A 478 34.76 -15.61 -6.63
C THR A 478 33.55 -14.66 -6.73
N SER A 479 33.77 -13.35 -6.80
CA SER A 479 32.72 -12.36 -6.97
C SER A 479 33.17 -11.24 -7.90
N ARG A 480 32.28 -10.76 -8.78
CA ARG A 480 32.54 -9.56 -9.58
C ARG A 480 32.92 -8.38 -8.67
N PHE A 481 33.83 -7.52 -9.13
CA PHE A 481 34.23 -6.31 -8.41
C PHE A 481 34.49 -5.14 -9.36
N GLY A 482 34.61 -3.95 -8.79
CA GLY A 482 34.61 -2.68 -9.50
C GLY A 482 33.40 -1.82 -9.13
N ASN A 483 33.52 -0.52 -9.34
CA ASN A 483 32.41 0.42 -9.26
C ASN A 483 31.66 0.47 -10.61
N PHE A 484 30.33 0.46 -10.56
CA PHE A 484 29.44 0.44 -11.74
C PHE A 484 28.21 1.32 -11.52
N ASN A 485 28.42 2.62 -11.27
CA ASN A 485 27.36 3.54 -10.91
C ASN A 485 27.47 4.92 -11.60
N ARG A 486 26.40 5.71 -11.51
CA ARG A 486 26.35 7.12 -11.95
C ARG A 486 26.59 7.31 -13.45
N MET A 487 25.99 6.47 -14.30
CA MET A 487 25.93 6.72 -15.75
C MET A 487 24.83 7.75 -16.07
N THR A 488 25.18 8.86 -16.72
CA THR A 488 24.19 9.90 -17.08
C THR A 488 24.21 10.26 -18.57
N TYR A 489 23.04 10.41 -19.17
CA TYR A 489 22.87 10.75 -20.60
C TYR A 489 22.05 12.04 -20.74
N TYR A 490 22.57 13.04 -21.44
CA TYR A 490 21.90 14.32 -21.69
C TYR A 490 21.72 14.59 -23.17
N SER A 491 20.48 14.66 -23.63
CA SER A 491 20.14 14.94 -25.03
C SER A 491 20.82 13.98 -26.03
N CYS A 492 21.07 12.75 -25.61
CA CYS A 492 21.68 11.73 -26.45
C CYS A 492 20.64 11.06 -27.35
N LYS A 493 21.10 10.40 -28.40
CA LYS A 493 20.25 9.59 -29.28
C LYS A 493 20.93 8.28 -29.58
N PHE A 494 20.30 7.17 -29.20
CA PHE A 494 20.72 5.82 -29.49
C PHE A 494 19.70 5.18 -30.41
N GLU A 495 20.14 4.81 -31.61
CA GLU A 495 19.26 4.34 -32.66
C GLU A 495 19.70 2.97 -33.18
N SER A 496 18.75 2.04 -33.28
CA SER A 496 18.82 0.70 -33.92
C SER A 496 20.14 -0.05 -33.81
N GLY A 497 20.23 -0.97 -32.85
CA GLY A 497 21.18 -2.08 -32.91
C GLY A 497 20.50 -3.36 -33.41
N ARG A 498 21.26 -4.28 -33.98
CA ARG A 498 20.72 -5.58 -34.44
C ARG A 498 20.32 -6.49 -33.29
N ARG A 499 21.12 -6.51 -32.22
CA ARG A 499 20.90 -7.34 -31.03
C ARG A 499 20.28 -6.58 -29.87
N GLY A 500 20.49 -5.26 -29.81
CA GLY A 500 19.82 -4.35 -28.89
C GLY A 500 20.28 -2.90 -29.08
N VAL A 501 19.50 -1.94 -28.60
CA VAL A 501 19.84 -0.52 -28.75
C VAL A 501 20.60 -0.03 -27.51
N PHE A 502 20.06 -0.27 -26.33
CA PHE A 502 20.57 0.36 -25.11
C PHE A 502 20.60 -0.61 -23.94
N ARG A 503 21.80 -0.92 -23.47
CA ARG A 503 22.02 -1.74 -22.27
C ARG A 503 22.54 -0.86 -21.14
N ASN A 504 21.84 -0.83 -20.01
CA ASN A 504 22.30 -0.22 -18.78
C ASN A 504 22.13 -1.20 -17.59
N GLY A 505 23.25 -1.65 -17.02
CA GLY A 505 23.31 -2.50 -15.83
C GLY A 505 23.89 -1.79 -14.61
N CYS A 506 23.97 -0.46 -14.64
CA CYS A 506 24.68 0.37 -13.67
C CYS A 506 23.71 1.03 -12.68
N ASP A 507 24.13 1.15 -11.42
CA ASP A 507 23.31 1.73 -10.35
C ASP A 507 23.28 3.27 -10.41
N TRP A 508 22.18 3.88 -9.98
CA TRP A 508 21.98 5.33 -9.94
C TRP A 508 22.23 6.02 -11.29
N SER A 509 21.68 5.44 -12.34
CA SER A 509 21.83 5.92 -13.72
C SER A 509 20.66 6.80 -14.15
N ALA A 510 20.87 7.73 -15.08
CA ALA A 510 19.78 8.57 -15.58
C ALA A 510 19.91 8.96 -17.05
N ALA A 511 18.77 9.09 -17.74
CA ALA A 511 18.67 9.57 -19.11
C ALA A 511 17.70 10.75 -19.17
N TYR A 512 18.19 11.89 -19.67
CA TYR A 512 17.44 13.15 -19.76
C TYR A 512 17.35 13.60 -21.21
N ASN A 513 16.13 13.87 -21.69
CA ASN A 513 15.87 14.29 -23.07
C ASN A 513 16.51 13.34 -24.11
N THR A 514 16.59 12.04 -23.79
CA THR A 514 17.34 11.06 -24.57
C THR A 514 16.41 10.20 -25.40
N GLU A 515 16.77 9.96 -26.66
CA GLU A 515 16.06 9.03 -27.54
C GLU A 515 16.75 7.65 -27.51
N ILE A 516 15.99 6.60 -27.19
CA ILE A 516 16.42 5.20 -27.20
C ILE A 516 15.43 4.44 -28.09
N ILE A 517 15.72 4.41 -29.39
CA ILE A 517 14.73 3.98 -30.37
C ILE A 517 15.26 2.92 -31.32
N ASN A 518 14.38 2.02 -31.75
CA ASN A 518 14.66 1.19 -32.90
C ASN A 518 14.05 1.78 -34.17
N ARG A 519 14.89 2.04 -35.17
CA ARG A 519 14.58 2.68 -36.46
C ARG A 519 15.00 1.83 -37.65
N LEU A 520 15.40 0.57 -37.43
CA LEU A 520 15.46 -0.45 -38.46
C LEU A 520 14.36 -1.47 -38.23
N ALA A 521 13.63 -1.79 -39.29
CA ALA A 521 12.52 -2.73 -39.27
C ALA A 521 13.04 -4.17 -39.26
N TRP A 522 13.69 -4.58 -38.17
CA TRP A 522 14.30 -5.91 -38.04
C TRP A 522 13.28 -7.05 -38.17
N ARG A 523 12.02 -6.81 -37.80
CA ARG A 523 10.94 -7.80 -37.95
C ARG A 523 10.37 -7.89 -39.36
N ASN A 524 10.79 -7.01 -40.27
CA ASN A 524 10.37 -7.06 -41.66
C ASN A 524 10.85 -8.36 -42.32
N SER A 525 10.05 -8.94 -43.21
CA SER A 525 10.41 -10.17 -43.95
C SER A 525 11.67 -10.02 -44.81
N GLY A 526 12.08 -8.79 -45.12
CA GLY A 526 13.33 -8.47 -45.82
C GLY A 526 14.60 -8.48 -44.94
N ASN A 527 14.50 -8.76 -43.63
CA ASN A 527 15.68 -8.94 -42.77
C ASN A 527 16.41 -10.23 -43.14
N VAL A 528 17.48 -10.12 -43.95
CA VAL A 528 18.23 -11.28 -44.45
C VAL A 528 18.97 -12.05 -43.36
N SER A 529 19.19 -11.44 -42.18
CA SER A 529 19.84 -12.10 -41.06
C SER A 529 18.89 -12.94 -40.22
N GLY A 530 17.57 -12.68 -40.27
CA GLY A 530 16.56 -13.27 -39.37
C GLY A 530 16.72 -12.95 -37.88
N VAL A 531 17.78 -12.23 -37.48
CA VAL A 531 18.07 -11.90 -36.08
C VAL A 531 17.24 -10.70 -35.64
N ASN A 532 16.54 -10.87 -34.51
CA ASN A 532 15.75 -9.85 -33.85
C ASN A 532 16.22 -9.64 -32.40
N MET A 533 16.23 -8.39 -31.94
CA MET A 533 16.42 -8.08 -30.52
C MET A 533 15.20 -8.50 -29.70
N GLU A 534 15.44 -8.94 -28.46
CA GLU A 534 14.36 -9.26 -27.51
C GLU A 534 13.66 -7.99 -27.02
N TYR A 535 14.46 -6.98 -26.70
CA TYR A 535 14.04 -5.69 -26.17
C TYR A 535 14.87 -4.55 -26.79
N VAL A 536 14.27 -3.36 -26.90
CA VAL A 536 14.99 -2.16 -27.37
C VAL A 536 16.01 -1.69 -26.32
N ALA A 537 15.59 -1.66 -25.06
CA ALA A 537 16.41 -1.28 -23.92
C ALA A 537 16.40 -2.36 -22.81
N VAL A 538 17.55 -2.61 -22.20
CA VAL A 538 17.74 -3.57 -21.12
C VAL A 538 18.34 -2.86 -19.90
N LEU A 539 17.54 -2.71 -18.86
CA LEU A 539 17.80 -1.89 -17.67
C LEU A 539 17.82 -2.76 -16.42
N THR A 540 19.00 -3.21 -15.98
CA THR A 540 19.11 -4.17 -14.86
C THR A 540 19.88 -3.63 -13.66
N GLY A 541 20.39 -2.40 -13.73
CA GLY A 541 20.92 -1.69 -12.57
C GLY A 541 19.80 -1.16 -11.69
N THR A 542 20.16 -0.61 -10.53
CA THR A 542 19.22 -0.04 -9.56
C THR A 542 18.99 1.45 -9.83
N SER A 543 17.75 1.92 -9.69
CA SER A 543 17.38 3.35 -9.74
C SER A 543 17.69 4.06 -11.06
N PHE A 544 17.33 3.47 -12.20
CA PHE A 544 17.33 4.16 -13.49
C PHE A 544 16.21 5.22 -13.58
N HIS A 545 16.56 6.48 -13.85
CA HIS A 545 15.60 7.57 -14.10
C HIS A 545 15.64 8.03 -15.56
N ALA A 546 14.55 7.82 -16.30
CA ALA A 546 14.33 8.42 -17.61
C ALA A 546 13.40 9.62 -17.51
N SER A 547 13.80 10.78 -18.02
CA SER A 547 12.96 11.98 -18.05
C SER A 547 12.95 12.67 -19.40
N GLY A 548 11.76 12.91 -19.96
CA GLY A 548 11.59 13.54 -21.28
C GLY A 548 12.14 12.70 -22.43
N CYS A 549 12.14 11.36 -22.29
CA CYS A 549 12.77 10.45 -23.23
C CYS A 549 11.77 9.87 -24.25
N TYR A 550 12.28 9.40 -25.39
CA TYR A 550 11.51 8.52 -26.29
C TYR A 550 12.15 7.13 -26.25
N ILE A 551 11.44 6.14 -25.74
CA ILE A 551 11.94 4.76 -25.62
C ILE A 551 10.97 3.79 -26.30
N GLY A 552 11.40 3.17 -27.41
CA GLY A 552 10.58 2.19 -28.12
C GLY A 552 10.79 2.14 -29.64
N PRO A 553 9.84 1.59 -30.41
CA PRO A 553 9.91 1.59 -31.86
C PRO A 553 9.70 3.01 -32.40
N ALA A 554 10.45 3.40 -33.43
CA ALA A 554 10.48 4.78 -33.92
C ALA A 554 9.23 5.23 -34.70
N ALA A 555 8.44 4.31 -35.26
CA ALA A 555 7.30 4.69 -36.13
C ALA A 555 6.23 3.62 -36.38
N ALA A 556 6.56 2.33 -36.38
CA ALA A 556 5.61 1.28 -36.79
C ALA A 556 5.89 -0.07 -36.14
N LYS A 557 4.96 -1.02 -36.32
CA LYS A 557 5.03 -2.36 -35.72
C LYS A 557 6.30 -3.14 -36.07
N ASP A 558 6.79 -3.05 -37.31
CA ASP A 558 7.98 -3.80 -37.78
C ASP A 558 9.28 -3.35 -37.10
N TYR A 559 9.27 -2.21 -36.42
CA TYR A 559 10.37 -1.67 -35.64
C TYR A 559 10.33 -2.12 -34.17
N ASN A 560 9.32 -2.88 -33.74
CA ASN A 560 9.31 -3.44 -32.39
C ASN A 560 10.43 -4.48 -32.24
N ALA A 561 10.89 -4.62 -31.00
CA ALA A 561 11.59 -5.82 -30.59
C ALA A 561 10.63 -7.02 -30.54
N GLU A 562 11.14 -8.21 -30.22
CA GLU A 562 10.31 -9.40 -30.15
C GLU A 562 9.28 -9.34 -29.00
N PHE A 563 9.72 -8.91 -27.82
CA PHE A 563 8.90 -8.98 -26.60
C PHE A 563 8.46 -7.62 -26.05
N GLY A 564 9.20 -6.53 -26.30
CA GLY A 564 8.80 -5.18 -25.84
C GLY A 564 9.90 -4.12 -25.96
N SER A 565 9.63 -2.92 -25.44
CA SER A 565 10.58 -1.80 -25.49
C SER A 565 11.65 -1.90 -24.41
N VAL A 566 11.25 -2.10 -23.15
CA VAL A 566 12.16 -2.10 -22.01
C VAL A 566 12.05 -3.42 -21.25
N TYR A 567 13.19 -4.01 -20.95
CA TYR A 567 13.32 -5.09 -19.97
C TYR A 567 14.03 -4.55 -18.73
N GLY A 568 13.61 -4.93 -17.52
CA GLY A 568 14.42 -4.61 -16.37
C GLY A 568 13.94 -5.14 -15.03
N THR A 569 14.75 -4.91 -14.01
CA THR A 569 14.58 -5.45 -12.65
C THR A 569 13.50 -4.73 -11.84
N ALA A 570 12.98 -3.61 -12.33
CA ALA A 570 12.06 -2.73 -11.62
C ALA A 570 12.54 -2.38 -10.19
N GLN A 571 13.84 -2.14 -10.03
CA GLN A 571 14.42 -1.72 -8.76
C GLN A 571 14.50 -0.20 -8.68
N ASN A 572 13.41 0.45 -8.24
CA ASN A 572 13.25 1.91 -8.17
C ASN A 572 13.40 2.63 -9.51
N HIS A 573 12.93 2.02 -10.60
CA HIS A 573 12.97 2.66 -11.91
C HIS A 573 11.87 3.72 -12.05
N ILE A 574 12.23 4.87 -12.64
CA ILE A 574 11.33 6.00 -12.81
C ILE A 574 11.37 6.44 -14.27
N PHE A 575 10.19 6.57 -14.86
CA PHE A 575 10.01 7.10 -16.22
C PHE A 575 9.04 8.27 -16.10
N THR A 576 9.50 9.48 -16.42
CA THR A 576 8.70 10.71 -16.31
C THR A 576 8.72 11.48 -17.61
N GLY A 577 7.55 11.79 -18.17
CA GLY A 577 7.51 12.46 -19.46
C GLY A 577 8.06 11.60 -20.62
N CYS A 578 8.04 10.27 -20.49
CA CYS A 578 8.51 9.36 -21.53
C CYS A 578 7.44 9.14 -22.61
N TYR A 579 7.82 9.23 -23.88
CA TYR A 579 6.95 8.95 -25.03
C TYR A 579 7.05 7.48 -25.46
N THR A 580 5.90 6.83 -25.68
CA THR A 580 5.83 5.44 -26.13
C THR A 580 4.68 5.28 -27.14
N GLU A 581 4.98 4.83 -28.34
CA GLU A 581 3.99 4.63 -29.41
C GLU A 581 4.26 3.29 -30.11
N TRP A 582 3.23 2.71 -30.73
CA TRP A 582 3.30 1.44 -31.49
C TRP A 582 3.94 0.28 -30.73
N THR A 583 3.86 0.28 -29.39
CA THR A 583 4.64 -0.61 -28.54
C THR A 583 3.82 -1.84 -28.13
N TYR A 584 4.37 -3.04 -28.31
CA TYR A 584 3.70 -4.29 -27.87
C TYR A 584 3.70 -4.48 -26.36
N ASN A 585 4.79 -4.07 -25.71
CA ASN A 585 4.88 -4.00 -24.27
C ASN A 585 5.92 -2.96 -23.89
N PHE A 586 5.58 -2.00 -23.03
CA PHE A 586 6.54 -0.95 -22.70
C PHE A 586 7.60 -1.48 -21.74
N TYR A 587 7.20 -2.13 -20.65
CA TYR A 587 8.12 -2.58 -19.61
C TYR A 587 7.89 -4.05 -19.25
N THR A 588 8.92 -4.89 -19.39
CA THR A 588 8.93 -6.26 -18.85
C THR A 588 9.74 -6.27 -17.55
N VAL A 589 9.10 -6.73 -16.48
CA VAL A 589 9.70 -6.90 -15.16
C VAL A 589 10.35 -8.27 -15.05
N SER A 590 11.64 -8.27 -14.73
CA SER A 590 12.44 -9.47 -14.49
C SER A 590 12.06 -10.15 -13.18
N SER A 591 11.96 -11.48 -13.22
CA SER A 591 11.77 -12.33 -12.04
C SER A 591 12.93 -12.27 -11.06
N TRP A 592 14.14 -11.94 -11.52
CA TRP A 592 15.30 -11.76 -10.65
C TRP A 592 15.07 -10.68 -9.58
N GLY A 593 14.32 -9.62 -9.90
CA GLY A 593 13.97 -8.57 -8.94
C GLY A 593 13.17 -9.08 -7.73
N PHE A 594 12.61 -10.29 -7.80
CA PHE A 594 11.81 -10.93 -6.75
C PHE A 594 12.59 -11.97 -5.91
N ASN A 595 13.87 -12.21 -6.22
CA ASN A 595 14.70 -13.19 -5.53
C ASN A 595 15.53 -12.55 -4.40
N GLY A 596 15.66 -13.24 -3.27
CA GLY A 596 16.67 -12.87 -2.27
C GLY A 596 16.52 -11.46 -1.70
N LYS A 597 17.66 -10.80 -1.49
CA LYS A 597 17.77 -9.40 -1.04
C LYS A 597 17.36 -8.37 -2.11
N ALA A 598 17.26 -8.78 -3.39
CA ALA A 598 16.94 -7.86 -4.50
C ALA A 598 15.50 -7.32 -4.41
N SER A 599 14.60 -8.11 -3.81
CA SER A 599 13.18 -7.77 -3.55
C SER A 599 12.97 -6.50 -2.73
N ARG A 600 13.93 -6.13 -1.86
CA ARG A 600 13.82 -4.94 -0.99
C ARG A 600 13.86 -3.61 -1.74
N LEU A 601 14.34 -3.62 -2.97
CA LEU A 601 14.53 -2.39 -3.77
C LEU A 601 13.50 -2.26 -4.88
N GLN A 602 12.47 -3.11 -4.86
CA GLN A 602 11.40 -3.10 -5.83
C GLN A 602 10.69 -1.75 -5.88
N GLY A 603 10.36 -1.30 -7.10
CA GLY A 603 9.72 -0.02 -7.37
C GLY A 603 9.74 0.35 -8.85
N LEU A 604 8.57 0.71 -9.38
CA LEU A 604 8.43 1.18 -10.76
C LEU A 604 7.39 2.30 -10.85
N LYS A 605 7.83 3.48 -11.27
CA LYS A 605 6.92 4.60 -11.57
C LYS A 605 6.94 4.93 -13.05
N LEU A 606 5.78 4.86 -13.69
CA LEU A 606 5.60 5.19 -15.11
C LEU A 606 4.66 6.39 -15.27
N ASP A 607 5.21 7.57 -15.53
CA ASP A 607 4.47 8.80 -15.82
C ASP A 607 4.71 9.20 -17.28
N CYS A 608 4.25 8.35 -18.20
CA CYS A 608 4.47 8.50 -19.65
C CYS A 608 3.46 9.48 -20.29
N VAL A 609 3.89 10.27 -21.29
CA VAL A 609 3.08 11.32 -21.95
C VAL A 609 2.05 10.75 -22.92
N SER A 610 2.40 9.64 -23.58
CA SER A 610 1.52 8.93 -24.51
C SER A 610 1.86 7.45 -24.51
N VAL A 611 0.83 6.62 -24.57
CA VAL A 611 0.92 5.16 -24.68
C VAL A 611 -0.06 4.73 -25.77
N TYR A 612 0.45 4.50 -26.98
CA TYR A 612 -0.33 3.89 -28.05
C TYR A 612 0.09 2.43 -28.24
N LYS A 613 -0.87 1.51 -28.21
CA LYS A 613 -0.67 0.08 -28.48
C LYS A 613 -1.51 -0.33 -29.69
N ASP A 614 -0.95 -1.18 -30.55
CA ASP A 614 -1.59 -1.57 -31.83
C ASP A 614 -2.78 -2.52 -31.61
N ASN A 615 -2.64 -3.47 -30.67
CA ASN A 615 -3.67 -4.44 -30.31
C ASN A 615 -3.95 -4.43 -28.79
N PHE A 616 -5.05 -3.81 -28.38
CA PHE A 616 -5.36 -3.57 -26.96
C PHE A 616 -5.82 -4.82 -26.19
N THR A 617 -6.10 -5.94 -26.87
CA THR A 617 -6.50 -7.22 -26.24
C THR A 617 -5.30 -8.09 -25.90
N GLU A 618 -4.33 -8.18 -26.82
CA GLU A 618 -3.15 -9.03 -26.68
C GLU A 618 -1.99 -8.35 -25.94
N TYR A 619 -1.85 -7.03 -26.09
CA TYR A 619 -0.69 -6.29 -25.62
C TYR A 619 -0.95 -5.60 -24.28
N SER A 620 0.07 -5.62 -23.42
CA SER A 620 0.08 -5.02 -22.08
C SER A 620 1.07 -3.86 -22.06
N GLN A 621 0.89 -2.87 -21.20
CA GLN A 621 1.91 -1.85 -20.97
C GLN A 621 3.04 -2.40 -20.08
N ILE A 622 2.70 -3.23 -19.09
CA ILE A 622 3.64 -3.90 -18.20
C ILE A 622 3.44 -5.41 -18.29
N ARG A 623 4.52 -6.16 -18.40
CA ARG A 623 4.54 -7.62 -18.31
C ARG A 623 5.47 -8.06 -17.19
N PHE A 624 5.11 -9.08 -16.45
CA PHE A 624 6.00 -9.79 -15.54
C PHE A 624 6.41 -11.12 -16.14
N GLU A 625 7.63 -11.56 -15.86
CA GLU A 625 8.02 -12.93 -16.13
C GLU A 625 7.23 -13.93 -15.27
N THR A 626 7.08 -15.16 -15.77
CA THR A 626 6.28 -16.22 -15.15
C THR A 626 6.69 -16.58 -13.72
N LYS A 627 7.94 -16.30 -13.33
CA LYS A 627 8.50 -16.59 -12.00
C LYS A 627 8.48 -15.40 -11.02
N CYS A 628 7.84 -14.29 -11.36
CA CYS A 628 7.75 -13.14 -10.45
C CYS A 628 6.84 -13.39 -9.24
N PHE A 629 5.78 -14.18 -9.43
CA PHE A 629 4.75 -14.43 -8.42
C PHE A 629 4.48 -15.91 -8.25
N GLY A 630 4.01 -16.29 -7.06
CA GLY A 630 3.67 -17.67 -6.77
C GLY A 630 2.45 -18.17 -7.53
N THR A 631 2.21 -19.48 -7.40
CA THR A 631 1.03 -20.17 -7.96
C THR A 631 0.25 -20.85 -6.85
N ILE A 632 -0.98 -21.25 -7.13
CA ILE A 632 -1.78 -22.08 -6.21
C ILE A 632 -1.74 -23.50 -6.73
N ASP A 633 -1.38 -24.46 -5.88
CA ASP A 633 -1.38 -25.89 -6.22
C ASP A 633 -2.79 -26.52 -6.17
N ASP A 634 -2.88 -27.80 -6.55
CA ASP A 634 -4.12 -28.57 -6.52
C ASP A 634 -4.67 -28.82 -5.10
N GLY A 635 -3.91 -28.56 -4.05
CA GLY A 635 -4.36 -28.57 -2.66
C GLY A 635 -4.89 -27.21 -2.16
N GLY A 636 -4.82 -26.17 -2.99
CA GLY A 636 -5.19 -24.80 -2.61
C GLY A 636 -4.08 -24.06 -1.84
N ASN A 637 -2.84 -24.58 -1.83
CA ASN A 637 -1.69 -23.96 -1.18
C ASN A 637 -0.96 -23.01 -2.12
N TYR A 638 -0.50 -21.89 -1.58
CA TYR A 638 0.35 -20.95 -2.30
C TYR A 638 1.78 -21.50 -2.34
N THR A 639 2.31 -21.67 -3.55
CA THR A 639 3.69 -22.06 -3.82
C THR A 639 4.48 -20.84 -4.28
N TYR A 640 5.56 -20.54 -3.56
CA TYR A 640 6.43 -19.41 -3.90
C TYR A 640 7.35 -19.77 -5.08
N PRO A 641 7.76 -18.79 -5.90
CA PRO A 641 8.81 -18.99 -6.89
C PRO A 641 10.13 -19.42 -6.25
N GLU A 642 10.92 -20.19 -6.98
CA GLU A 642 12.24 -20.63 -6.56
C GLU A 642 13.15 -19.44 -6.21
N GLY A 643 13.79 -19.46 -5.03
CA GLY A 643 14.65 -18.38 -4.54
C GLY A 643 13.91 -17.16 -3.96
N PHE A 644 12.58 -17.16 -3.93
CA PHE A 644 11.81 -16.16 -3.21
C PHE A 644 12.07 -16.27 -1.71
N THR A 645 12.55 -15.20 -1.08
CA THR A 645 12.72 -15.13 0.38
C THR A 645 11.79 -14.06 0.93
N HIS A 646 10.93 -14.47 1.85
CA HIS A 646 9.89 -13.64 2.45
C HIS A 646 10.53 -12.53 3.29
N TYR A 647 10.56 -11.31 2.77
CA TYR A 647 10.36 -10.14 3.61
C TYR A 647 8.88 -9.87 3.55
N ASP A 648 8.22 -9.87 4.71
CA ASP A 648 6.89 -9.28 4.83
C ASP A 648 6.89 -7.94 4.10
N THR A 649 6.36 -7.90 2.88
CA THR A 649 5.85 -6.65 2.31
C THR A 649 4.33 -6.66 2.22
N PRO A 650 3.60 -6.94 3.32
CA PRO A 650 2.29 -6.35 3.54
C PRO A 650 2.52 -4.89 3.96
N ASN A 651 2.33 -3.95 3.02
CA ASN A 651 2.37 -2.49 3.24
C ASN A 651 3.76 -1.83 3.39
N GLY A 652 4.56 -1.85 2.31
CA GLY A 652 5.54 -0.77 2.08
C GLY A 652 6.93 -1.22 1.65
N GLN A 653 7.22 -1.06 0.37
CA GLN A 653 8.35 -0.28 -0.16
C GLN A 653 8.13 -0.07 -1.68
N THR A 654 8.20 1.21 -2.09
CA THR A 654 8.06 1.85 -3.42
C THR A 654 6.74 1.65 -4.22
N PRO A 655 6.08 2.75 -4.66
CA PRO A 655 4.84 2.65 -5.42
C PRO A 655 5.09 2.13 -6.84
N TYR A 656 4.68 0.88 -7.09
CA TYR A 656 4.36 0.44 -8.44
C TYR A 656 3.13 1.19 -8.95
N ALA A 657 3.33 2.18 -9.80
CA ALA A 657 2.25 3.04 -10.26
C ALA A 657 2.47 3.54 -11.68
N ILE A 658 1.38 3.68 -12.41
CA ILE A 658 1.32 4.45 -13.64
C ILE A 658 0.68 5.80 -13.29
N GLY A 659 1.35 6.91 -13.56
CA GLY A 659 0.95 8.24 -13.13
C GLY A 659 0.98 8.41 -11.61
N SER A 660 0.07 9.23 -11.09
CA SER A 660 -0.11 9.47 -9.66
C SER A 660 -1.54 9.10 -9.26
N PRO A 661 -1.82 7.81 -8.98
CA PRO A 661 -3.18 7.33 -8.75
C PRO A 661 -3.83 7.96 -7.52
N VAL A 662 -5.01 8.54 -7.72
CA VAL A 662 -5.90 9.05 -6.68
C VAL A 662 -7.23 8.31 -6.79
N ARG A 663 -7.64 7.61 -5.73
CA ARG A 663 -8.88 6.81 -5.77
C ARG A 663 -10.10 7.69 -6.05
N ASP A 664 -10.93 7.26 -7.00
CA ASP A 664 -12.23 7.84 -7.29
C ASP A 664 -13.30 7.19 -6.38
N SER A 665 -13.44 7.75 -5.18
CA SER A 665 -14.42 7.26 -4.19
C SER A 665 -15.88 7.46 -4.60
N GLY A 666 -16.16 8.29 -5.62
CA GLY A 666 -17.50 8.52 -6.16
C GLY A 666 -17.91 7.54 -7.27
N ALA A 667 -16.96 6.80 -7.85
CA ALA A 667 -17.26 5.84 -8.91
C ALA A 667 -18.07 4.64 -8.42
N PHE A 668 -17.77 4.12 -7.24
CA PHE A 668 -18.43 2.94 -6.67
C PHE A 668 -18.90 3.22 -5.25
N ARG A 669 -20.06 2.65 -4.90
CA ARG A 669 -20.52 2.66 -3.52
C ARG A 669 -19.49 1.92 -2.66
N HIS A 670 -19.04 2.53 -1.57
CA HIS A 670 -18.05 1.96 -0.63
C HIS A 670 -16.63 1.79 -1.20
N GLY A 671 -16.31 2.49 -2.31
CA GLY A 671 -14.94 2.65 -2.80
C GLY A 671 -14.42 1.55 -3.73
N GLY A 672 -15.21 0.52 -4.02
CA GLY A 672 -14.89 -0.53 -5.00
C GLY A 672 -15.56 -1.86 -4.70
N PHE A 673 -15.11 -2.91 -5.38
CA PHE A 673 -15.49 -4.30 -5.18
C PHE A 673 -14.25 -5.07 -4.77
N ASP A 674 -14.24 -5.69 -3.59
CA ASP A 674 -13.14 -6.51 -3.10
C ASP A 674 -13.56 -7.96 -2.81
N PHE A 675 -14.64 -8.48 -3.40
CA PHE A 675 -15.08 -9.89 -3.36
C PHE A 675 -14.88 -10.70 -2.06
N LYS A 676 -14.86 -10.04 -0.89
CA LYS A 676 -14.55 -10.67 0.41
C LYS A 676 -15.57 -11.63 0.91
N PHE A 677 -16.77 -11.24 0.62
CA PHE A 677 -17.97 -11.86 1.07
C PHE A 677 -18.68 -12.48 -0.14
N GLY A 678 -17.93 -12.99 -1.14
CA GLY A 678 -18.49 -13.59 -2.36
C GLY A 678 -19.13 -12.55 -3.31
N PRO A 679 -20.35 -12.79 -3.84
CA PRO A 679 -21.01 -11.92 -4.84
C PRO A 679 -21.60 -10.62 -4.23
N TYR A 680 -20.92 -10.06 -3.24
CA TYR A 680 -21.33 -8.85 -2.55
C TYR A 680 -21.42 -7.66 -3.52
N ASN A 681 -22.52 -6.89 -3.47
CA ASN A 681 -22.81 -5.76 -4.36
C ASN A 681 -22.84 -6.10 -5.87
N THR A 682 -22.79 -7.37 -6.27
CA THR A 682 -22.88 -7.75 -7.68
C THR A 682 -24.25 -8.32 -8.02
N TYR A 683 -24.61 -8.24 -9.30
CA TYR A 683 -25.80 -8.87 -9.82
C TYR A 683 -25.41 -9.97 -10.81
N LEU A 684 -25.75 -11.21 -10.45
CA LEU A 684 -25.59 -12.41 -11.28
C LEU A 684 -26.91 -12.67 -12.02
N THR A 685 -26.84 -12.87 -13.34
CA THR A 685 -28.04 -13.23 -14.11
C THR A 685 -28.46 -14.67 -13.86
N SER A 686 -29.75 -14.97 -14.05
CA SER A 686 -30.25 -16.34 -13.97
C SER A 686 -29.45 -17.26 -14.92
N GLY A 687 -28.97 -18.39 -14.40
CA GLY A 687 -28.16 -19.35 -15.16
C GLY A 687 -26.67 -19.02 -15.26
N THR A 688 -26.18 -17.95 -14.60
CA THR A 688 -24.73 -17.70 -14.47
C THR A 688 -24.09 -18.84 -13.67
N ASP A 689 -23.07 -19.49 -14.21
CA ASP A 689 -22.26 -20.47 -13.50
C ASP A 689 -21.13 -19.73 -12.77
N TRP A 690 -21.09 -19.83 -11.44
CA TRP A 690 -20.23 -19.03 -10.57
C TRP A 690 -19.74 -19.82 -9.34
N ASP A 691 -18.62 -19.38 -8.78
CA ASP A 691 -18.07 -19.88 -7.53
C ASP A 691 -17.53 -18.71 -6.68
N SER A 692 -17.59 -18.85 -5.36
CA SER A 692 -17.04 -17.88 -4.41
C SER A 692 -15.93 -18.52 -3.60
N TRP A 693 -14.69 -18.31 -4.00
CA TRP A 693 -13.53 -18.83 -3.28
C TRP A 693 -13.27 -17.94 -2.07
N ARG A 694 -13.76 -18.37 -0.92
CA ARG A 694 -13.63 -17.65 0.35
C ARG A 694 -12.98 -18.56 1.38
N ASP A 695 -11.65 -18.53 1.50
CA ASP A 695 -10.99 -19.02 2.72
C ASP A 695 -9.50 -18.61 2.81
N ARG A 696 -8.98 -18.54 4.05
CA ARG A 696 -7.64 -18.12 4.54
C ARG A 696 -7.59 -16.72 5.22
N PRO A 697 -7.42 -16.66 6.56
CA PRO A 697 -7.45 -15.42 7.37
C PRO A 697 -6.34 -14.39 7.10
N TYR A 698 -5.26 -14.73 6.39
CA TYR A 698 -4.00 -13.96 6.44
C TYR A 698 -3.57 -13.24 5.16
N ALA A 699 -4.29 -13.35 4.04
CA ALA A 699 -3.78 -12.83 2.77
C ALA A 699 -4.63 -11.67 2.22
N LYS A 700 -4.16 -10.43 2.38
CA LYS A 700 -4.58 -9.27 1.56
C LYS A 700 -3.94 -9.31 0.15
N GLU A 701 -3.35 -10.42 -0.26
CA GLU A 701 -2.57 -10.55 -1.48
C GLU A 701 -3.48 -10.83 -2.69
N MET A 702 -3.32 -10.05 -3.77
CA MET A 702 -4.05 -10.22 -5.03
C MET A 702 -3.91 -11.64 -5.63
N PHE A 703 -2.83 -12.34 -5.34
CA PHE A 703 -2.50 -13.65 -5.91
C PHE A 703 -3.03 -14.85 -5.13
N ASN A 704 -3.75 -14.63 -4.03
CA ASN A 704 -4.40 -15.70 -3.26
C ASN A 704 -5.55 -16.36 -4.08
N PRO A 705 -6.12 -17.50 -3.65
CA PRO A 705 -7.26 -18.12 -4.33
C PRO A 705 -8.56 -17.33 -4.21
N TYR A 706 -8.61 -16.28 -3.41
CA TYR A 706 -9.88 -15.68 -3.05
C TYR A 706 -10.54 -14.88 -4.19
N GLY A 707 -11.87 -14.83 -4.30
CA GLY A 707 -12.54 -13.97 -5.28
C GLY A 707 -13.82 -14.57 -5.85
N LEU A 708 -14.39 -13.87 -6.83
CA LEU A 708 -15.60 -14.30 -7.53
C LEU A 708 -15.21 -14.93 -8.87
N GLN A 709 -15.28 -16.26 -8.94
CA GLN A 709 -15.08 -17.00 -10.18
C GLN A 709 -16.36 -17.03 -10.99
N ILE A 710 -16.26 -16.62 -12.24
CA ILE A 710 -17.34 -16.74 -13.22
C ILE A 710 -16.89 -17.76 -14.25
N ASN A 711 -17.63 -18.87 -14.32
CA ASN A 711 -17.35 -19.98 -15.21
C ASN A 711 -18.02 -19.75 -16.56
N SER A 712 -19.26 -19.28 -16.57
CA SER A 712 -19.97 -18.83 -17.76
C SER A 712 -21.16 -17.95 -17.41
N GLY A 713 -21.57 -17.07 -18.33
CA GLY A 713 -22.77 -16.24 -18.17
C GLY A 713 -22.46 -14.74 -18.06
N THR A 714 -23.41 -13.97 -17.51
CA THR A 714 -23.32 -12.51 -17.46
C THR A 714 -23.42 -11.98 -16.04
N VAL A 715 -22.50 -11.08 -15.69
CA VAL A 715 -22.41 -10.42 -14.38
C VAL A 715 -22.40 -8.91 -14.56
N PHE A 716 -23.11 -8.22 -13.67
CA PHE A 716 -23.19 -6.76 -13.65
C PHE A 716 -22.60 -6.21 -12.36
N LEU A 717 -21.70 -5.24 -12.50
CA LEU A 717 -21.12 -4.45 -11.41
C LEU A 717 -21.66 -3.00 -11.52
N PRO A 718 -22.58 -2.59 -10.64
CA PRO A 718 -23.12 -1.23 -10.69
C PRO A 718 -22.07 -0.19 -10.28
N TRP A 719 -22.11 0.97 -10.93
CA TRP A 719 -21.34 2.15 -10.54
C TRP A 719 -22.25 3.32 -10.18
N GLN A 720 -21.75 4.27 -9.39
CA GLN A 720 -22.45 5.49 -9.05
C GLN A 720 -22.15 6.57 -10.10
N GLN A 721 -21.22 7.47 -9.80
CA GLN A 721 -20.87 8.57 -10.70
C GLN A 721 -19.35 8.64 -10.85
N PRO A 722 -18.76 7.83 -11.76
CA PRO A 722 -17.34 7.93 -12.05
C PRO A 722 -17.00 9.33 -12.56
N SER A 723 -15.87 9.86 -12.12
CA SER A 723 -15.31 11.12 -12.62
C SER A 723 -15.03 11.05 -14.13
N VAL A 724 -15.03 12.19 -14.82
CA VAL A 724 -14.84 12.31 -16.29
C VAL A 724 -13.54 11.66 -16.80
N LYS A 725 -12.53 11.50 -15.93
CA LYS A 725 -11.25 10.83 -16.23
C LYS A 725 -10.98 9.62 -15.34
N SER A 726 -12.05 9.02 -14.81
CA SER A 726 -11.94 7.83 -13.99
C SER A 726 -11.45 6.65 -14.83
N MET A 727 -10.43 5.98 -14.34
CA MET A 727 -9.88 4.74 -14.87
C MET A 727 -10.32 3.63 -13.93
N VAL A 728 -11.21 2.76 -14.42
CA VAL A 728 -11.67 1.61 -13.65
C VAL A 728 -10.67 0.48 -13.86
N CYS A 729 -9.96 0.11 -12.79
CA CYS A 729 -9.03 -1.01 -12.76
C CYS A 729 -9.75 -2.28 -12.33
N ILE A 730 -9.54 -3.36 -13.08
CA ILE A 730 -10.12 -4.68 -12.86
C ILE A 730 -8.97 -5.66 -12.74
N TRP A 731 -8.77 -6.21 -11.56
CA TRP A 731 -7.82 -7.30 -11.34
C TRP A 731 -8.55 -8.63 -11.44
N LEU A 732 -8.07 -9.51 -12.29
CA LEU A 732 -8.65 -10.84 -12.47
C LEU A 732 -7.57 -11.90 -12.72
N LYS A 733 -7.93 -13.15 -12.50
CA LYS A 733 -7.19 -14.32 -13.01
C LYS A 733 -7.93 -14.85 -14.23
N ASP A 734 -7.25 -14.89 -15.36
CA ASP A 734 -7.67 -15.62 -16.54
C ASP A 734 -7.18 -17.06 -16.42
N LEU A 735 -8.11 -18.00 -16.28
CA LEU A 735 -7.78 -19.40 -15.98
C LEU A 735 -7.23 -20.15 -17.19
N THR A 736 -7.48 -19.65 -18.41
CA THR A 736 -7.05 -20.28 -19.67
C THR A 736 -5.92 -19.51 -20.36
N GLY A 737 -5.70 -18.26 -19.95
CA GLY A 737 -4.79 -17.31 -20.59
C GLY A 737 -5.39 -16.59 -21.81
N ASN A 738 -6.57 -17.02 -22.27
CA ASN A 738 -7.18 -16.62 -23.55
C ASN A 738 -8.47 -15.78 -23.42
N PHE A 739 -8.82 -15.30 -22.22
CA PHE A 739 -9.98 -14.43 -22.04
C PHE A 739 -9.80 -13.11 -22.81
N ASP A 740 -10.77 -12.77 -23.67
CA ASP A 740 -10.79 -11.51 -24.41
C ASP A 740 -11.26 -10.35 -23.50
N PRO A 741 -10.40 -9.36 -23.19
CA PRO A 741 -10.78 -8.19 -22.38
C PRO A 741 -11.98 -7.42 -22.93
N ARG A 742 -12.26 -7.50 -24.25
CA ARG A 742 -13.41 -6.81 -24.86
C ARG A 742 -14.77 -7.36 -24.42
N ASN A 743 -14.79 -8.52 -23.78
CA ASN A 743 -15.99 -9.05 -23.14
C ASN A 743 -16.38 -8.29 -21.85
N ILE A 744 -15.55 -7.33 -21.42
CA ILE A 744 -15.87 -6.42 -20.33
C ILE A 744 -16.09 -5.03 -20.90
N VAL A 745 -17.29 -4.49 -20.68
CA VAL A 745 -17.71 -3.24 -21.31
C VAL A 745 -18.51 -2.35 -20.38
N ALA A 746 -18.47 -1.05 -20.68
CA ALA A 746 -19.38 -0.05 -20.14
C ALA A 746 -19.93 0.84 -21.27
N TRP A 747 -21.02 1.55 -20.99
CA TRP A 747 -21.68 2.47 -21.94
C TRP A 747 -22.21 1.77 -23.21
N GLN A 748 -22.85 0.61 -23.08
CA GLN A 748 -23.21 -0.19 -24.26
C GLN A 748 -24.29 0.46 -25.16
N THR A 749 -25.00 1.52 -24.72
CA THR A 749 -26.11 2.16 -25.47
C THR A 749 -26.09 3.69 -25.44
N ALA A 750 -26.50 4.35 -26.51
CA ALA A 750 -27.01 5.73 -26.49
C ALA A 750 -28.47 5.66 -26.99
N ALA A 751 -29.41 6.36 -26.35
CA ALA A 751 -30.85 6.25 -26.59
C ALA A 751 -31.34 6.67 -28.00
N SER A 752 -30.45 6.77 -29.00
CA SER A 752 -30.74 7.15 -30.38
C SER A 752 -29.80 6.56 -31.45
N GLN A 753 -28.87 5.66 -31.10
CA GLN A 753 -27.80 5.20 -32.02
C GLN A 753 -27.83 3.72 -32.41
N ASP A 754 -28.77 2.91 -31.92
CA ASP A 754 -28.97 1.49 -32.28
C ASP A 754 -29.62 1.30 -33.68
N GLY A 755 -29.38 2.23 -34.61
CA GLY A 755 -29.71 2.00 -36.03
C GLY A 755 -28.66 1.09 -36.65
N SER A 756 -29.08 0.12 -37.47
CA SER A 756 -28.22 -0.86 -38.17
C SER A 756 -27.17 -0.28 -39.14
N GLY A 757 -26.95 1.04 -39.12
CA GLY A 757 -25.99 1.75 -39.97
C GLY A 757 -24.82 2.40 -39.21
N ASN A 758 -24.74 2.28 -37.88
CA ASN A 758 -23.64 2.87 -37.10
C ASN A 758 -22.66 1.78 -36.66
N THR A 759 -21.57 1.62 -37.40
CA THR A 759 -20.57 0.55 -37.21
C THR A 759 -19.43 0.92 -36.25
N ASP A 760 -19.39 2.16 -35.75
CA ASP A 760 -18.21 2.70 -35.07
C ASP A 760 -18.30 2.60 -33.54
N GLU A 761 -18.32 1.36 -33.04
CA GLU A 761 -18.48 1.02 -31.62
C GLU A 761 -17.44 1.68 -30.69
N ALA A 762 -16.30 2.09 -31.24
CA ALA A 762 -15.18 2.70 -30.50
C ALA A 762 -15.51 4.09 -29.91
N LEU A 763 -16.47 4.81 -30.49
CA LEU A 763 -16.83 6.17 -30.09
C LEU A 763 -17.73 6.23 -28.85
N TYR A 764 -18.54 5.21 -28.62
CA TYR A 764 -19.59 5.25 -27.58
C TYR A 764 -19.50 4.14 -26.53
N LYS A 765 -18.82 3.01 -26.80
CA LYS A 765 -18.54 1.95 -25.82
C LYS A 765 -17.13 2.08 -25.24
N SER A 766 -17.00 1.83 -23.95
CA SER A 766 -15.70 1.62 -23.30
C SER A 766 -15.46 0.12 -23.17
N PHE A 767 -14.41 -0.38 -23.80
CA PHE A 767 -13.93 -1.75 -23.64
C PHE A 767 -12.84 -1.77 -22.57
N ALA A 768 -12.77 -2.84 -21.79
CA ALA A 768 -11.59 -3.06 -20.97
C ALA A 768 -10.40 -3.41 -21.87
N GLU A 769 -9.23 -2.94 -21.47
CA GLU A 769 -7.98 -3.17 -22.17
C GLU A 769 -6.97 -3.80 -21.24
N LYS A 770 -6.12 -4.69 -21.77
CA LYS A 770 -5.03 -5.23 -20.97
C LYS A 770 -3.98 -4.14 -20.73
N VAL A 771 -3.65 -3.92 -19.45
CA VAL A 771 -2.60 -2.97 -19.06
C VAL A 771 -1.44 -3.71 -18.43
N VAL A 772 -1.72 -4.73 -17.60
CA VAL A 772 -0.69 -5.47 -16.89
C VAL A 772 -0.94 -6.96 -17.06
N ASP A 773 0.12 -7.67 -17.42
CA ASP A 773 0.17 -9.12 -17.44
C ASP A 773 1.14 -9.60 -16.36
N PHE A 774 0.65 -10.30 -15.33
CA PHE A 774 1.50 -10.76 -14.23
C PHE A 774 2.23 -12.08 -14.54
N GLY A 775 2.04 -12.66 -15.73
CA GLY A 775 2.80 -13.83 -16.19
C GLY A 775 2.32 -15.18 -15.63
N ASN A 776 1.34 -15.20 -14.72
CA ASN A 776 0.77 -16.40 -14.08
C ASN A 776 -0.77 -16.49 -14.24
N GLY A 777 -1.27 -15.93 -15.34
CA GLY A 777 -2.71 -15.83 -15.66
C GLY A 777 -3.42 -14.65 -14.99
N TYR A 778 -2.82 -14.03 -13.97
CA TYR A 778 -3.35 -12.79 -13.40
C TYR A 778 -3.11 -11.62 -14.36
N LYS A 779 -4.12 -10.76 -14.49
CA LYS A 779 -4.11 -9.58 -15.35
C LYS A 779 -4.73 -8.39 -14.62
N MET A 780 -4.22 -7.19 -14.86
CA MET A 780 -4.95 -5.95 -14.57
C MET A 780 -5.42 -5.36 -15.90
N LEU A 781 -6.75 -5.23 -15.99
CA LEU A 781 -7.43 -4.60 -17.09
C LEU A 781 -7.87 -3.20 -16.66
N MET A 782 -7.91 -2.27 -17.60
CA MET A 782 -8.40 -0.92 -17.36
C MET A 782 -9.55 -0.62 -18.31
N LEU A 783 -10.62 -0.06 -17.76
CA LEU A 783 -11.74 0.48 -18.51
C LEU A 783 -11.76 2.01 -18.32
N ALA A 784 -11.46 2.73 -19.40
CA ALA A 784 -11.43 4.20 -19.37
C ALA A 784 -12.83 4.81 -19.46
N GLN A 785 -13.09 5.83 -18.65
CA GLN A 785 -14.32 6.61 -18.72
C GLN A 785 -14.29 7.54 -19.95
N LYS A 786 -15.12 7.25 -20.96
CA LYS A 786 -15.17 8.02 -22.23
C LYS A 786 -16.26 9.11 -22.28
N ARG A 787 -17.21 9.17 -21.33
CA ARG A 787 -18.36 10.11 -21.37
C ARG A 787 -18.30 11.19 -20.28
N LEU A 788 -18.62 12.43 -20.69
CA LEU A 788 -18.54 13.67 -19.89
C LEU A 788 -19.68 13.90 -18.88
N SER A 789 -20.84 13.24 -19.04
CA SER A 789 -21.93 13.25 -18.06
C SER A 789 -23.02 12.27 -18.50
N ALA A 790 -23.45 11.36 -17.63
CA ALA A 790 -24.52 10.42 -17.93
C ALA A 790 -25.73 10.68 -17.02
N TRP A 791 -26.55 11.68 -17.38
CA TRP A 791 -27.94 11.75 -16.88
C TRP A 791 -28.91 10.97 -17.79
N ASP A 792 -28.47 10.55 -18.98
CA ASP A 792 -29.25 9.72 -19.91
C ASP A 792 -29.25 8.25 -19.49
N GLY A 793 -30.42 7.72 -19.16
CA GLY A 793 -30.61 6.29 -18.86
C GLY A 793 -30.41 5.87 -17.40
N GLN A 794 -30.28 6.83 -16.46
CA GLN A 794 -30.22 6.56 -15.01
C GLN A 794 -31.44 5.80 -14.45
N TYR A 795 -32.54 5.68 -15.22
CA TYR A 795 -33.85 5.25 -14.74
C TYR A 795 -34.45 4.07 -15.53
N THR A 796 -33.61 3.29 -16.22
CA THR A 796 -33.98 2.03 -16.89
C THR A 796 -32.86 0.99 -16.66
N PHE A 797 -33.08 -0.29 -17.00
CA PHE A 797 -32.00 -1.29 -17.22
C PHE A 797 -31.14 -0.89 -18.45
N ALA A 798 -30.73 0.36 -18.52
CA ALA A 798 -29.84 0.82 -19.57
C ALA A 798 -28.46 0.30 -19.23
N ARG A 799 -27.81 -0.28 -20.23
CA ARG A 799 -26.45 -0.84 -20.23
C ARG A 799 -25.35 0.21 -19.95
N ASN A 800 -25.71 1.34 -19.35
CA ASN A 800 -24.91 2.53 -19.10
C ASN A 800 -24.66 2.78 -17.59
N ALA A 801 -25.34 2.07 -16.69
CA ALA A 801 -25.20 2.24 -15.23
C ALA A 801 -24.41 1.11 -14.54
N ASN A 802 -23.79 0.22 -15.31
CA ASN A 802 -23.02 -0.91 -14.81
C ASN A 802 -21.84 -1.19 -15.73
N ILE A 803 -20.83 -1.86 -15.17
CA ILE A 803 -19.84 -2.61 -15.93
C ILE A 803 -20.43 -4.00 -16.17
N VAL A 804 -20.37 -4.46 -17.42
CA VAL A 804 -20.91 -5.75 -17.84
C VAL A 804 -19.76 -6.69 -18.14
N PHE A 805 -19.77 -7.85 -17.49
CA PHE A 805 -18.86 -8.95 -17.76
C PHE A 805 -19.66 -10.04 -18.49
N THR A 806 -19.21 -10.43 -19.68
CA THR A 806 -19.73 -11.59 -20.40
C THR A 806 -18.65 -12.66 -20.44
N VAL A 807 -18.87 -13.79 -19.79
CA VAL A 807 -17.83 -14.83 -19.66
C VAL A 807 -18.25 -16.07 -20.45
N PRO A 808 -17.50 -16.45 -21.50
CA PRO A 808 -17.66 -17.73 -22.19
C PRO A 808 -17.21 -18.90 -21.32
N ALA A 809 -17.86 -20.06 -21.48
CA ALA A 809 -17.51 -21.28 -20.74
C ALA A 809 -16.07 -21.76 -21.01
N GLU A 810 -15.54 -21.41 -22.18
CA GLU A 810 -14.20 -21.77 -22.65
C GLU A 810 -13.10 -20.88 -22.07
N THR A 811 -13.44 -19.73 -21.47
CA THR A 811 -12.46 -18.77 -20.94
C THR A 811 -12.88 -18.23 -19.56
N PRO A 812 -13.05 -19.11 -18.55
CA PRO A 812 -13.49 -18.69 -17.23
C PRO A 812 -12.47 -17.78 -16.54
N ILE A 813 -12.97 -16.89 -15.67
CA ILE A 813 -12.17 -15.88 -14.97
C ILE A 813 -12.48 -15.86 -13.47
N VAL A 814 -11.52 -15.41 -12.67
CA VAL A 814 -11.70 -15.10 -11.25
C VAL A 814 -11.49 -13.61 -11.02
N ILE A 815 -12.55 -12.88 -10.67
CA ILE A 815 -12.48 -11.45 -10.39
C ILE A 815 -11.95 -11.25 -8.96
N LYS A 816 -10.90 -10.45 -8.84
CA LYS A 816 -10.17 -10.20 -7.58
C LYS A 816 -10.58 -8.89 -6.94
N ALA A 817 -10.58 -7.83 -7.73
CA ALA A 817 -10.98 -6.50 -7.28
C ALA A 817 -11.39 -5.64 -8.48
N VAL A 818 -12.29 -4.69 -8.23
CA VAL A 818 -12.64 -3.62 -9.17
C VAL A 818 -12.65 -2.29 -8.42
N GLU A 819 -11.75 -1.38 -8.80
CA GLU A 819 -11.57 -0.09 -8.14
C GLU A 819 -11.38 1.01 -9.19
N ALA A 820 -11.66 2.26 -8.85
CA ALA A 820 -11.56 3.38 -9.78
C ALA A 820 -10.57 4.44 -9.32
N PHE A 821 -9.84 5.05 -10.25
CA PHE A 821 -8.79 6.02 -9.98
C PHE A 821 -8.77 7.18 -10.98
N THR A 822 -8.22 8.31 -10.58
CA THR A 822 -7.92 9.48 -11.41
C THR A 822 -6.44 9.83 -11.28
N GLY A 823 -5.86 10.54 -12.26
CA GLY A 823 -4.45 10.97 -12.22
C GLY A 823 -3.40 9.87 -12.40
N GLY A 824 -3.80 8.60 -12.39
CA GLY A 824 -2.97 7.42 -12.57
C GLY A 824 -3.70 6.16 -12.12
N ILE A 825 -3.04 5.01 -12.20
CA ILE A 825 -3.54 3.72 -11.72
C ILE A 825 -2.45 3.00 -10.91
N PRO A 826 -2.81 2.33 -9.80
CA PRO A 826 -1.87 1.47 -9.10
C PRO A 826 -1.71 0.15 -9.85
N LEU A 827 -0.55 -0.49 -9.70
CA LEU A 827 -0.31 -1.80 -10.31
C LEU A 827 -1.11 -2.91 -9.63
N PHE A 828 -1.20 -2.83 -8.31
CA PHE A 828 -1.92 -3.76 -7.44
C PHE A 828 -3.16 -3.08 -6.83
N PRO A 829 -4.21 -3.82 -6.46
CA PRO A 829 -5.37 -3.23 -5.80
C PRO A 829 -4.97 -2.64 -4.45
N ASN A 830 -5.52 -1.46 -4.12
CA ASN A 830 -5.28 -0.84 -2.82
C ASN A 830 -6.18 -1.42 -1.72
N GLY A 831 -7.21 -2.20 -2.10
CA GLY A 831 -8.19 -2.80 -1.22
C GLY A 831 -9.28 -1.81 -0.81
N CYS A 832 -10.51 -2.27 -0.56
CA CYS A 832 -11.62 -1.39 -0.17
C CYS A 832 -11.59 -0.94 1.32
N GLY A 833 -10.44 -1.04 1.99
CA GLY A 833 -10.26 -0.64 3.39
C GLY A 833 -10.91 -1.58 4.40
N ASN A 834 -11.18 -1.10 5.63
CA ASN A 834 -11.95 -1.83 6.65
C ASN A 834 -13.45 -1.63 6.44
N TYR A 835 -13.94 -2.00 5.26
CA TYR A 835 -15.36 -1.88 4.93
C TYR A 835 -16.18 -3.00 5.58
N ILE A 836 -17.37 -2.66 6.08
CA ILE A 836 -18.34 -3.62 6.64
C ILE A 836 -19.49 -3.77 5.64
N PRO A 837 -19.69 -4.96 5.04
CA PRO A 837 -20.67 -5.17 3.98
C PRO A 837 -22.09 -4.89 4.46
N GLU A 838 -22.78 -3.95 3.79
CA GLU A 838 -24.21 -3.70 3.98
C GLU A 838 -25.03 -4.91 3.49
N SER A 839 -25.58 -5.69 4.40
CA SER A 839 -26.41 -6.84 4.06
C SER A 839 -27.54 -7.03 5.06
N ASN A 840 -28.71 -7.42 4.58
CA ASN A 840 -29.83 -7.78 5.45
C ASN A 840 -29.69 -9.21 6.01
N GLY A 841 -28.76 -10.00 5.46
CA GLY A 841 -28.48 -11.37 5.85
C GLY A 841 -29.53 -12.40 5.42
N THR A 842 -30.36 -12.09 4.43
CA THR A 842 -31.47 -12.96 4.00
C THR A 842 -31.20 -13.71 2.68
N SER A 843 -30.10 -13.40 1.99
CA SER A 843 -29.73 -13.96 0.69
C SER A 843 -28.22 -13.96 0.50
N ILE A 844 -27.71 -14.92 -0.27
CA ILE A 844 -26.30 -14.96 -0.67
C ILE A 844 -26.08 -14.16 -1.96
N THR A 845 -27.03 -14.13 -2.89
CA THR A 845 -27.01 -13.22 -4.05
C THR A 845 -27.93 -12.01 -3.86
N SER A 846 -27.93 -11.06 -4.79
CA SER A 846 -28.78 -9.87 -4.68
C SER A 846 -30.28 -10.16 -4.96
N GLN A 847 -31.17 -9.84 -4.01
CA GLN A 847 -32.62 -10.14 -4.08
C GLN A 847 -33.47 -9.24 -5.00
N VAL A 848 -32.86 -8.35 -5.79
CA VAL A 848 -33.63 -7.27 -6.44
C VAL A 848 -34.46 -7.79 -7.62
N SER A 849 -35.79 -7.82 -7.45
CA SER A 849 -36.77 -8.22 -8.46
C SER A 849 -37.22 -7.09 -9.41
N ASN A 850 -36.85 -5.82 -9.14
CA ASN A 850 -37.16 -4.67 -10.00
C ASN A 850 -35.89 -3.88 -10.38
N GLN A 851 -35.50 -3.99 -11.65
CA GLN A 851 -34.22 -3.55 -12.25
C GLN A 851 -34.19 -2.06 -12.65
N VAL A 852 -34.81 -1.13 -11.89
CA VAL A 852 -34.99 0.27 -12.30
C VAL A 852 -34.36 1.25 -11.31
N GLY A 853 -33.36 2.03 -11.76
CA GLY A 853 -32.84 3.23 -11.10
C GLY A 853 -31.93 2.95 -9.90
N LEU A 854 -30.62 2.90 -10.14
CA LEU A 854 -29.60 2.52 -9.16
C LEU A 854 -29.33 3.61 -8.11
N ASP A 855 -30.22 3.67 -7.13
CA ASP A 855 -29.88 3.89 -5.71
C ASP A 855 -30.18 2.61 -4.89
N SER A 856 -30.34 1.47 -5.59
CA SER A 856 -30.77 0.21 -5.00
C SER A 856 -29.60 -0.53 -4.36
N SER A 857 -29.65 -0.61 -3.05
CA SER A 857 -28.82 -1.41 -2.16
C SER A 857 -28.86 -2.90 -2.51
N LEU A 858 -27.95 -3.36 -3.37
CA LEU A 858 -27.72 -4.79 -3.66
C LEU A 858 -27.11 -5.47 -2.43
N GLY A 859 -27.96 -5.81 -1.46
CA GLY A 859 -27.58 -6.61 -0.30
C GLY A 859 -27.47 -8.07 -0.71
N GLY A 860 -26.42 -8.74 -0.24
CA GLY A 860 -26.08 -10.14 -0.54
C GLY A 860 -24.70 -10.45 0.03
N GLY A 861 -24.24 -11.69 -0.06
CA GLY A 861 -22.90 -12.09 0.34
C GLY A 861 -22.87 -13.42 1.08
N LEU A 862 -21.76 -14.12 0.94
CA LEU A 862 -21.43 -15.32 1.68
C LEU A 862 -20.70 -14.91 2.96
N PHE A 863 -21.40 -14.95 4.09
CA PHE A 863 -20.90 -14.61 5.42
C PHE A 863 -20.63 -15.87 6.27
N PHE A 864 -19.61 -15.83 7.13
CA PHE A 864 -19.14 -16.90 8.01
C PHE A 864 -19.25 -16.43 9.47
N ASN A 865 -19.17 -17.38 10.41
CA ASN A 865 -19.24 -17.06 11.84
C ASN A 865 -18.17 -16.02 12.25
N GLY A 866 -18.58 -14.98 12.96
CA GLY A 866 -17.75 -13.84 13.37
C GLY A 866 -17.73 -12.67 12.39
N ASP A 867 -18.24 -12.82 11.16
CA ASP A 867 -18.37 -11.69 10.24
C ASP A 867 -19.34 -10.65 10.78
N ILE A 868 -18.96 -9.38 10.62
CA ILE A 868 -19.83 -8.24 10.90
C ILE A 868 -20.48 -7.81 9.59
N ILE A 869 -21.81 -7.70 9.58
CA ILE A 869 -22.57 -7.11 8.48
C ILE A 869 -23.21 -5.81 8.92
N GLY A 870 -23.16 -4.82 8.04
CA GLY A 870 -23.71 -3.49 8.25
C GLY A 870 -25.22 -3.48 8.04
N PRO A 871 -25.93 -2.51 8.64
CA PRO A 871 -27.36 -2.36 8.42
C PRO A 871 -27.68 -2.11 6.95
N TRP A 872 -28.71 -2.80 6.45
CA TRP A 872 -29.16 -2.63 5.08
C TRP A 872 -30.14 -1.47 4.98
N VAL A 873 -29.69 -0.38 4.35
CA VAL A 873 -30.51 0.81 4.10
C VAL A 873 -30.90 0.86 2.64
N HIS A 874 -32.20 0.77 2.38
CA HIS A 874 -32.79 0.90 1.07
C HIS A 874 -33.09 2.36 0.78
N MET A 875 -32.48 2.93 -0.27
CA MET A 875 -32.82 4.27 -0.76
C MET A 875 -33.78 4.18 -1.94
N ARG A 876 -34.89 4.93 -1.89
CA ARG A 876 -35.90 5.02 -2.96
C ARG A 876 -36.23 6.47 -3.25
N ARG A 877 -36.38 6.81 -4.53
CA ARG A 877 -36.93 8.12 -4.94
C ARG A 877 -38.46 8.06 -4.90
N THR A 878 -39.08 8.98 -4.16
CA THR A 878 -40.54 9.14 -4.10
C THR A 878 -40.97 10.22 -5.09
N GLN A 879 -41.38 9.79 -6.29
CA GLN A 879 -42.05 10.60 -7.33
C GLN A 879 -41.28 11.86 -7.85
N SER A 880 -41.83 12.48 -8.90
CA SER A 880 -41.19 13.48 -9.77
C SER A 880 -40.61 14.68 -9.01
N GLY A 881 -39.30 14.64 -8.73
CA GLY A 881 -38.54 15.73 -8.10
C GLY A 881 -37.15 15.26 -7.72
N TYR A 882 -36.12 16.12 -7.82
CA TYR A 882 -34.69 15.81 -7.60
C TYR A 882 -34.32 15.43 -6.14
N ARG A 883 -35.29 15.02 -5.31
CA ARG A 883 -35.10 14.74 -3.88
C ARG A 883 -35.04 13.23 -3.62
N ILE A 884 -33.86 12.75 -3.24
CA ILE A 884 -33.66 11.38 -2.71
C ILE A 884 -34.04 11.42 -1.23
N THR A 885 -34.99 10.59 -0.81
CA THR A 885 -35.38 10.50 0.61
C THR A 885 -35.10 9.08 1.10
N PRO A 886 -34.19 8.88 2.07
CA PRO A 886 -33.97 7.55 2.64
C PRO A 886 -35.25 7.11 3.36
N SER A 887 -35.79 5.95 2.99
CA SER A 887 -36.97 5.37 3.64
C SER A 887 -36.58 4.05 4.28
N LEU A 888 -36.71 3.95 5.60
CA LEU A 888 -36.58 2.66 6.28
C LEU A 888 -37.78 1.79 5.90
N THR A 889 -37.54 0.63 5.30
CA THR A 889 -38.63 -0.32 5.03
C THR A 889 -39.03 -0.98 6.35
N SER A 890 -40.33 -1.20 6.58
CA SER A 890 -40.84 -1.86 7.80
C SER A 890 -40.19 -3.24 7.97
N GLY A 891 -39.64 -3.53 9.16
CA GLY A 891 -38.95 -4.79 9.48
C GLY A 891 -37.42 -4.78 9.32
N TYR A 892 -36.82 -3.69 8.82
CA TYR A 892 -35.36 -3.57 8.67
C TYR A 892 -34.74 -2.75 9.80
N THR A 893 -33.57 -3.18 10.29
CA THR A 893 -32.87 -2.56 11.43
C THR A 893 -31.63 -1.79 10.98
N LEU A 894 -31.36 -0.64 11.61
CA LEU A 894 -30.12 0.14 11.42
C LEU A 894 -28.93 -0.41 12.24
N ASP A 895 -29.08 -1.58 12.83
CA ASP A 895 -28.07 -2.20 13.68
C ASP A 895 -27.11 -3.08 12.87
N ARG A 896 -25.83 -3.02 13.23
CA ARG A 896 -24.83 -4.00 12.77
C ARG A 896 -25.12 -5.36 13.41
N LYS A 897 -24.85 -6.43 12.67
CA LYS A 897 -25.06 -7.81 13.13
C LYS A 897 -23.77 -8.61 13.05
N ILE A 898 -23.53 -9.49 14.01
CA ILE A 898 -22.47 -10.51 13.92
C ILE A 898 -23.12 -11.81 13.48
N VAL A 899 -22.61 -12.43 12.41
CA VAL A 899 -23.07 -13.74 11.94
C VAL A 899 -22.58 -14.82 12.89
N THR A 900 -23.47 -15.70 13.36
CA THR A 900 -23.13 -16.77 14.31
C THR A 900 -23.23 -18.18 13.71
N GLY A 901 -23.81 -18.32 12.52
CA GLY A 901 -23.94 -19.60 11.80
C GLY A 901 -25.03 -19.58 10.73
N GLY A 902 -25.11 -20.65 9.93
CA GLY A 902 -26.11 -20.84 8.86
C GLY A 902 -25.71 -20.23 7.50
N TYR A 903 -26.59 -20.40 6.51
CA TYR A 903 -26.49 -19.93 5.12
C TYR A 903 -27.90 -19.57 4.60
N SER A 904 -28.19 -18.28 4.38
CA SER A 904 -29.53 -17.87 3.95
C SER A 904 -29.66 -17.92 2.42
N LEU A 905 -30.26 -18.99 1.88
CA LEU A 905 -30.48 -19.15 0.44
C LEU A 905 -31.80 -18.53 -0.05
N GLU A 906 -31.76 -17.85 -1.19
CA GLU A 906 -32.95 -17.47 -1.97
C GLU A 906 -33.63 -18.68 -2.63
N ALA A 907 -34.91 -18.54 -2.99
CA ALA A 907 -35.70 -19.61 -3.58
C ALA A 907 -35.07 -20.27 -4.82
N PRO A 908 -34.43 -19.55 -5.77
CA PRO A 908 -33.76 -20.17 -6.91
C PRO A 908 -32.55 -21.04 -6.54
N LEU A 909 -31.88 -20.79 -5.41
CA LEU A 909 -30.77 -21.63 -4.92
C LEU A 909 -31.25 -22.81 -4.05
N LYS A 910 -32.55 -22.95 -3.79
CA LYS A 910 -33.10 -24.10 -3.02
C LYS A 910 -33.47 -25.24 -3.97
N VAL A 911 -32.49 -25.76 -4.69
CA VAL A 911 -32.70 -26.87 -5.64
C VAL A 911 -32.34 -28.22 -5.01
N ALA A 912 -33.05 -29.27 -5.46
CA ALA A 912 -32.74 -30.65 -5.16
C ALA A 912 -32.21 -31.34 -6.42
N PHE A 913 -31.14 -32.12 -6.28
CA PHE A 913 -30.47 -32.80 -7.40
C PHE A 913 -29.69 -34.02 -6.90
N SER A 914 -29.14 -34.79 -7.85
CA SER A 914 -28.26 -35.92 -7.55
C SER A 914 -26.83 -35.66 -8.03
N ALA A 915 -25.85 -36.10 -7.25
CA ALA A 915 -24.43 -36.02 -7.59
C ALA A 915 -23.78 -37.41 -7.44
N THR A 916 -22.81 -37.73 -8.30
CA THR A 916 -22.14 -39.05 -8.29
C THR A 916 -20.77 -38.96 -7.67
N ILE A 917 -20.40 -39.87 -6.77
CA ILE A 917 -19.03 -39.96 -6.25
C ILE A 917 -18.11 -40.53 -7.33
N VAL A 918 -17.09 -39.77 -7.71
CA VAL A 918 -16.12 -40.13 -8.76
C VAL A 918 -14.80 -40.62 -8.16
N THR A 919 -14.42 -40.10 -7.00
CA THR A 919 -13.15 -40.47 -6.35
C THR A 919 -13.26 -40.30 -4.84
N VAL A 920 -12.64 -41.20 -4.08
CA VAL A 920 -12.44 -41.07 -2.63
C VAL A 920 -10.93 -41.02 -2.40
N ASN A 921 -10.43 -39.90 -1.87
CA ASN A 921 -9.01 -39.66 -1.67
C ASN A 921 -8.54 -40.19 -0.29
N SER A 922 -7.25 -40.50 -0.18
CA SER A 922 -6.65 -40.98 1.07
C SER A 922 -6.58 -39.92 2.19
N ASN A 923 -6.75 -38.64 1.87
CA ASN A 923 -6.68 -37.52 2.81
C ASN A 923 -8.06 -37.10 3.38
N ALA A 924 -9.01 -38.02 3.45
CA ALA A 924 -10.38 -37.77 3.91
C ALA A 924 -11.11 -36.67 3.12
N THR A 925 -10.98 -36.68 1.78
CA THR A 925 -11.76 -35.86 0.86
C THR A 925 -12.38 -36.73 -0.23
N THR A 926 -13.50 -36.27 -0.79
CA THR A 926 -14.22 -36.99 -1.86
C THR A 926 -14.43 -36.06 -3.05
N ILE A 927 -14.37 -36.59 -4.27
CA ILE A 927 -14.73 -35.86 -5.49
C ILE A 927 -16.11 -36.32 -5.94
N ILE A 928 -17.02 -35.35 -6.08
CA ILE A 928 -18.37 -35.57 -6.61
C ILE A 928 -18.51 -34.91 -7.99
N SER A 929 -19.28 -35.52 -8.89
CA SER A 929 -19.67 -34.92 -10.16
C SER A 929 -21.11 -34.41 -10.08
N VAL A 930 -21.30 -33.15 -10.45
CA VAL A 930 -22.61 -32.47 -10.47
C VAL A 930 -23.10 -32.37 -11.91
N PRO A 931 -24.38 -32.68 -12.21
CA PRO A 931 -24.91 -32.49 -13.55
C PRO A 931 -24.91 -31.01 -13.99
N THR A 932 -24.61 -30.76 -15.26
CA THR A 932 -24.41 -29.41 -15.82
C THR A 932 -25.56 -28.44 -15.54
N ALA A 933 -26.81 -28.91 -15.57
CA ALA A 933 -28.00 -28.08 -15.33
C ALA A 933 -28.05 -27.48 -13.91
N TYR A 934 -27.31 -28.05 -12.96
CA TYR A 934 -27.31 -27.61 -11.56
C TYR A 934 -26.08 -26.79 -11.16
N LEU A 935 -25.07 -26.66 -12.03
CA LEU A 935 -23.84 -25.90 -11.74
C LEU A 935 -24.13 -24.43 -11.36
N PRO A 936 -25.08 -23.70 -11.98
CA PRO A 936 -25.42 -22.33 -11.58
C PRO A 936 -25.96 -22.16 -10.14
N TYR A 937 -26.37 -23.25 -9.49
CA TYR A 937 -27.02 -23.24 -8.18
C TYR A 937 -26.13 -23.80 -7.05
N ILE A 938 -24.88 -24.14 -7.38
CA ILE A 938 -23.89 -24.63 -6.42
C ILE A 938 -22.68 -23.72 -6.52
N ALA A 939 -22.14 -23.30 -5.38
CA ALA A 939 -20.93 -22.51 -5.32
C ALA A 939 -20.07 -22.91 -4.13
N VAL A 940 -18.75 -22.88 -4.30
CA VAL A 940 -17.79 -23.05 -3.20
C VAL A 940 -18.11 -22.08 -2.05
N GLY A 941 -18.01 -22.58 -0.82
CA GLY A 941 -18.34 -21.85 0.40
C GLY A 941 -19.82 -21.96 0.84
N ILE A 942 -20.72 -22.49 0.01
CA ILE A 942 -22.06 -22.92 0.41
C ILE A 942 -22.02 -24.45 0.61
N PRO A 943 -22.35 -25.01 1.79
CA PRO A 943 -22.36 -26.45 1.96
C PRO A 943 -23.50 -27.09 1.17
N ILE A 944 -23.33 -28.36 0.80
CA ILE A 944 -24.42 -29.19 0.29
C ILE A 944 -25.07 -29.94 1.46
N TYR A 945 -26.37 -30.24 1.37
CA TYR A 945 -27.05 -31.07 2.35
C TYR A 945 -27.38 -32.43 1.75
N ILE A 946 -26.73 -33.48 2.22
CA ILE A 946 -26.97 -34.86 1.77
C ILE A 946 -28.15 -35.42 2.56
N THR A 947 -29.20 -35.85 1.86
CA THR A 947 -30.38 -36.48 2.48
C THR A 947 -30.36 -38.01 2.36
N GLY A 948 -29.53 -38.57 1.47
CA GLY A 948 -29.39 -40.01 1.28
C GLY A 948 -28.51 -40.38 0.09
N GLY A 949 -28.40 -41.67 -0.21
CA GLY A 949 -27.66 -42.19 -1.37
C GLY A 949 -26.18 -42.49 -1.15
N SER A 950 -25.66 -42.23 0.05
CA SER A 950 -24.32 -42.63 0.48
C SER A 950 -24.31 -44.06 1.03
N SER A 951 -23.42 -44.92 0.53
CA SER A 951 -23.19 -46.27 1.08
C SER A 951 -22.60 -46.24 2.50
N ALA A 952 -21.98 -45.11 2.89
CA ALA A 952 -21.46 -44.86 4.24
C ALA A 952 -22.53 -44.26 5.18
N SER A 953 -23.80 -44.18 4.77
CA SER A 953 -24.93 -43.64 5.55
C SER A 953 -24.74 -42.19 6.00
N ILE A 954 -23.97 -41.40 5.26
CA ILE A 954 -23.74 -39.97 5.56
C ILE A 954 -24.98 -39.15 5.19
N THR A 955 -25.48 -38.36 6.15
CA THR A 955 -26.54 -37.35 5.97
C THR A 955 -26.16 -36.06 6.70
N GLY A 956 -26.61 -34.92 6.19
CA GLY A 956 -26.32 -33.59 6.76
C GLY A 956 -25.48 -32.67 5.87
N GLN A 957 -24.99 -31.57 6.45
CA GLN A 957 -24.23 -30.54 5.74
C GLN A 957 -22.78 -30.97 5.50
N ILE A 958 -22.33 -30.92 4.25
CA ILE A 958 -20.95 -31.20 3.84
C ILE A 958 -20.36 -29.98 3.13
N HIS A 959 -19.15 -29.59 3.54
CA HIS A 959 -18.46 -28.42 3.01
C HIS A 959 -17.88 -28.69 1.59
N LEU A 960 -18.11 -27.75 0.67
CA LEU A 960 -17.47 -27.71 -0.65
C LEU A 960 -16.12 -27.01 -0.53
N VAL A 961 -15.03 -27.74 -0.79
CA VAL A 961 -13.66 -27.22 -0.66
C VAL A 961 -13.26 -26.41 -1.89
N LYS A 962 -13.45 -26.97 -3.10
CA LYS A 962 -13.21 -26.28 -4.37
C LYS A 962 -13.89 -26.98 -5.54
N ARG A 963 -14.01 -26.27 -6.65
CA ARG A 963 -14.27 -26.84 -7.97
C ARG A 963 -12.97 -27.25 -8.64
N LEU A 964 -12.94 -28.43 -9.25
CA LEU A 964 -11.76 -28.89 -10.00
C LEU A 964 -11.75 -28.23 -11.38
N LEU A 965 -10.56 -27.83 -11.84
CA LEU A 965 -10.35 -27.34 -13.20
C LEU A 965 -9.83 -28.48 -14.07
N ASN A 966 -10.18 -28.45 -15.36
CA ASN A 966 -9.59 -29.31 -16.36
C ASN A 966 -8.16 -28.84 -16.66
N SER A 967 -7.36 -29.70 -17.32
CA SER A 967 -5.96 -29.38 -17.67
C SER A 967 -5.82 -28.19 -18.63
N ASP A 968 -6.88 -27.81 -19.34
CA ASP A 968 -6.95 -26.63 -20.21
C ASP A 968 -7.35 -25.34 -19.47
N GLY A 969 -7.57 -25.40 -18.16
CA GLY A 969 -8.00 -24.27 -17.33
C GLY A 969 -9.51 -24.02 -17.30
N THR A 970 -10.32 -24.81 -18.04
CA THR A 970 -11.78 -24.72 -17.99
C THR A 970 -12.35 -25.32 -16.71
N ALA A 971 -13.53 -24.88 -16.29
CA ALA A 971 -14.16 -25.38 -15.08
C ALA A 971 -14.82 -26.75 -15.32
N SER A 972 -14.47 -27.76 -14.52
CA SER A 972 -15.08 -29.10 -14.64
C SER A 972 -16.44 -29.17 -13.95
N SER A 973 -17.16 -30.29 -14.10
CA SER A 973 -18.37 -30.58 -13.31
C SER A 973 -18.06 -31.20 -11.93
N ASN A 974 -16.78 -31.34 -11.58
CA ASN A 974 -16.34 -32.06 -10.39
C ASN A 974 -15.99 -31.11 -9.25
N TYR A 975 -16.47 -31.42 -8.05
CA TYR A 975 -16.22 -30.67 -6.82
C TYR A 975 -15.54 -31.57 -5.79
N LEU A 976 -14.54 -30.99 -5.11
CA LEU A 976 -13.92 -31.60 -3.94
C LEU A 976 -14.75 -31.24 -2.70
N VAL A 977 -15.20 -32.25 -1.96
CA VAL A 977 -15.94 -32.11 -0.71
C VAL A 977 -15.17 -32.69 0.47
N GLN A 978 -15.40 -32.13 1.65
CA GLN A 978 -14.74 -32.55 2.87
C GLN A 978 -15.32 -33.88 3.39
N GLY A 979 -14.44 -34.79 3.82
CA GLY A 979 -14.79 -36.09 4.38
C GLY A 979 -14.85 -37.22 3.35
N THR A 980 -14.83 -38.45 3.87
CA THR A 980 -15.13 -39.67 3.12
C THR A 980 -16.64 -39.89 3.16
N ILE A 981 -17.35 -39.47 2.12
CA ILE A 981 -18.83 -39.38 2.15
C ILE A 981 -19.56 -40.55 1.46
N GLY A 982 -18.84 -41.60 1.06
CA GLY A 982 -19.38 -42.80 0.39
C GLY A 982 -18.31 -43.51 -0.43
N ALA A 983 -18.73 -44.43 -1.30
CA ALA A 983 -17.87 -45.16 -2.22
C ALA A 983 -17.98 -44.62 -3.66
N VAL A 984 -16.96 -44.87 -4.48
CA VAL A 984 -17.00 -44.49 -5.92
C VAL A 984 -18.18 -45.18 -6.61
N GLY A 985 -18.99 -44.39 -7.31
CA GLY A 985 -20.22 -44.84 -7.98
C GLY A 985 -21.51 -44.57 -7.19
N ASP A 986 -21.43 -44.20 -5.91
CA ASP A 986 -22.62 -43.81 -5.14
C ASP A 986 -23.31 -42.58 -5.75
N ILE A 987 -24.64 -42.57 -5.73
CA ILE A 987 -25.48 -41.46 -6.20
C ILE A 987 -26.10 -40.77 -4.99
N LEU A 988 -25.53 -39.64 -4.61
CA LEU A 988 -25.97 -38.83 -3.48
C LEU A 988 -27.23 -38.06 -3.85
N THR A 989 -28.20 -38.03 -2.93
CA THR A 989 -29.38 -37.16 -3.00
C THR A 989 -29.11 -35.90 -2.19
N ILE A 990 -29.18 -34.74 -2.84
CA ILE A 990 -28.86 -33.43 -2.25
C ILE A 990 -30.11 -32.54 -2.28
N ASP A 991 -30.41 -31.89 -1.17
CA ASP A 991 -31.52 -30.94 -1.05
C ASP A 991 -31.08 -29.67 -0.30
N GLN A 992 -30.81 -28.60 -1.05
CA GLN A 992 -30.33 -27.33 -0.47
C GLN A 992 -31.41 -26.60 0.34
N SER A 993 -32.68 -27.00 0.27
CA SER A 993 -33.74 -26.41 1.12
C SER A 993 -33.57 -26.73 2.61
N GLN A 994 -32.79 -27.77 2.93
CA GLN A 994 -32.47 -28.20 4.31
C GLN A 994 -31.34 -27.40 4.96
N LEU A 995 -30.68 -26.48 4.25
CA LEU A 995 -29.68 -25.61 4.86
C LEU A 995 -30.31 -24.65 5.87
N THR A 996 -29.65 -24.49 7.01
CA THR A 996 -30.12 -23.62 8.10
C THR A 996 -29.92 -22.15 7.72
N PRO A 997 -30.92 -21.26 7.87
CA PRO A 997 -30.77 -19.82 7.60
C PRO A 997 -29.71 -19.16 8.50
N TYR A 998 -29.23 -17.98 8.09
CA TYR A 998 -28.30 -17.19 8.91
C TYR A 998 -28.87 -16.87 10.29
N THR A 999 -28.02 -17.03 11.31
CA THR A 999 -28.27 -16.62 12.70
C THR A 999 -27.35 -15.44 13.05
N PHE A 1000 -27.85 -14.52 13.90
CA PHE A 1000 -27.16 -13.28 14.22
C PHE A 1000 -27.13 -12.99 15.72
N PHE A 1001 -26.07 -12.36 16.19
CA PHE A 1001 -25.95 -11.75 17.52
C PHE A 1001 -26.03 -10.22 17.43
N ASN A 1002 -26.87 -9.59 18.28
CA ASN A 1002 -27.09 -8.14 18.35
C ASN A 1002 -27.15 -7.66 19.83
N ASP A 1003 -26.18 -6.87 20.29
CA ASP A 1003 -26.24 -6.19 21.59
C ASP A 1003 -26.84 -4.78 21.44
N ARG A 1004 -27.79 -4.41 22.31
CA ARG A 1004 -28.35 -3.04 22.36
C ARG A 1004 -28.38 -2.46 23.76
N SER A 1005 -27.92 -1.21 23.88
CA SER A 1005 -28.09 -0.37 25.07
C SER A 1005 -29.16 0.69 24.79
N PHE A 1006 -30.22 0.74 25.62
CA PHE A 1006 -31.28 1.72 25.52
C PHE A 1006 -31.10 2.82 26.58
N ASN A 1007 -31.08 4.09 26.16
CA ASN A 1007 -31.06 5.22 27.11
C ASN A 1007 -32.41 5.40 27.81
N ALA A 1008 -33.51 5.09 27.12
CA ALA A 1008 -34.87 5.03 27.65
C ALA A 1008 -35.72 4.11 26.76
N VAL A 1009 -36.62 3.32 27.36
CA VAL A 1009 -37.61 2.51 26.63
C VAL A 1009 -39.00 3.04 26.98
N THR A 1010 -39.73 3.54 25.99
CA THR A 1010 -41.13 3.96 26.14
C THR A 1010 -41.96 3.14 25.18
N ALA A 1011 -42.77 2.20 25.70
CA ALA A 1011 -43.59 1.31 24.89
C ALA A 1011 -44.96 1.10 25.57
N ASN A 1012 -46.03 1.08 24.77
CA ASN A 1012 -47.38 0.73 25.25
C ASN A 1012 -47.50 -0.77 25.60
N SER A 1013 -46.67 -1.61 24.97
CA SER A 1013 -46.47 -3.02 25.33
C SER A 1013 -45.06 -3.47 24.92
N LEU A 1014 -44.35 -4.20 25.77
CA LEU A 1014 -43.06 -4.81 25.49
C LEU A 1014 -43.17 -6.33 25.64
N THR A 1015 -42.85 -7.08 24.58
CA THR A 1015 -42.80 -8.55 24.61
C THR A 1015 -41.35 -8.99 24.50
N VAL A 1016 -40.84 -9.72 25.51
CA VAL A 1016 -39.50 -10.31 25.51
C VAL A 1016 -39.65 -11.83 25.45
N ASN A 1017 -39.21 -12.44 24.34
CA ASN A 1017 -39.23 -13.89 24.17
C ASN A 1017 -37.86 -14.47 24.52
N GLY A 1018 -37.80 -15.33 25.55
CA GLY A 1018 -36.56 -15.96 26.05
C GLY A 1018 -36.26 -15.63 27.52
N VAL A 1019 -35.07 -16.00 27.99
CA VAL A 1019 -34.59 -15.68 29.35
C VAL A 1019 -34.21 -14.21 29.40
N SER A 1020 -34.97 -13.42 30.16
CA SER A 1020 -34.71 -12.00 30.39
C SER A 1020 -34.29 -11.77 31.84
N VAL A 1021 -33.01 -11.47 32.07
CA VAL A 1021 -32.52 -11.02 33.38
C VAL A 1021 -32.30 -9.51 33.30
N ALA A 1022 -33.24 -8.73 33.85
CA ALA A 1022 -33.08 -7.28 33.98
C ALA A 1022 -32.41 -6.96 35.31
N THR A 1023 -31.08 -7.03 35.37
CA THR A 1023 -30.32 -6.62 36.57
C THR A 1023 -30.11 -5.10 36.54
N ALA A 1024 -30.99 -4.34 37.17
CA ALA A 1024 -30.74 -2.92 37.40
C ALA A 1024 -29.66 -2.75 38.50
N HIS A 1025 -28.40 -2.59 38.09
CA HIS A 1025 -27.33 -2.15 38.99
C HIS A 1025 -27.50 -0.65 39.31
N ARG A 1026 -28.14 -0.32 40.44
CA ARG A 1026 -27.84 0.90 41.22
C ARG A 1026 -27.78 0.56 42.71
N SER A 1027 -26.80 1.15 43.38
CA SER A 1027 -26.12 0.76 44.62
C SER A 1027 -26.93 0.86 45.94
N THR A 1028 -28.25 0.63 45.96
CA THR A 1028 -28.98 0.63 47.26
C THR A 1028 -30.27 -0.18 47.30
N SER A 1029 -30.99 -0.36 46.19
CA SER A 1029 -32.19 -1.20 46.12
C SER A 1029 -32.38 -1.72 44.69
N SER A 1030 -32.62 -3.03 44.52
CA SER A 1030 -32.95 -3.64 43.22
C SER A 1030 -34.19 -4.53 43.31
N SER A 1031 -34.92 -4.66 42.19
CA SER A 1031 -36.10 -5.52 42.06
C SER A 1031 -35.97 -6.43 40.86
N GLY A 1032 -36.12 -7.74 41.06
CA GLY A 1032 -36.18 -8.74 40.00
C GLY A 1032 -37.62 -9.15 39.70
N ILE A 1033 -37.99 -9.22 38.42
CA ILE A 1033 -39.23 -9.87 37.95
C ILE A 1033 -38.81 -11.15 37.25
N GLY A 1034 -38.90 -12.29 37.95
CA GLY A 1034 -38.58 -13.60 37.41
C GLY A 1034 -39.84 -14.32 36.95
N TYR A 1035 -39.89 -14.71 35.67
CA TYR A 1035 -40.80 -15.76 35.19
C TYR A 1035 -40.03 -17.09 35.23
N GLY A 1036 -40.18 -17.85 36.32
CA GLY A 1036 -39.75 -19.24 36.33
C GLY A 1036 -40.60 -20.04 35.35
N GLY A 1037 -39.98 -20.78 34.43
CA GLY A 1037 -40.64 -21.87 33.71
C GLY A 1037 -41.26 -22.88 34.69
N ALA A 1038 -42.04 -23.84 34.17
CA ALA A 1038 -43.04 -24.67 34.85
C ALA A 1038 -42.73 -25.30 36.24
N ALA A 1039 -41.51 -25.20 36.77
CA ALA A 1039 -41.09 -25.74 38.07
C ALA A 1039 -40.58 -24.70 39.10
N GLY A 1040 -40.58 -23.39 38.81
CA GLY A 1040 -40.04 -22.35 39.71
C GLY A 1040 -41.09 -21.51 40.47
N VAL A 1041 -40.75 -21.04 41.67
CA VAL A 1041 -41.58 -20.13 42.49
C VAL A 1041 -41.83 -18.81 41.74
N LYS A 1042 -43.10 -18.41 41.63
CA LYS A 1042 -43.51 -17.16 40.98
C LYS A 1042 -43.51 -16.03 42.01
N ALA A 1043 -42.42 -15.26 42.06
CA ALA A 1043 -42.25 -14.17 43.01
C ALA A 1043 -41.79 -12.86 42.37
N MET A 1044 -42.22 -11.75 42.96
CA MET A 1044 -41.54 -10.46 42.83
C MET A 1044 -40.61 -10.29 44.03
N GLU A 1045 -39.34 -10.00 43.80
CA GLU A 1045 -38.30 -10.03 44.83
C GLU A 1045 -37.53 -8.71 44.91
N TRP A 1046 -37.28 -8.24 46.14
CA TRP A 1046 -36.51 -7.04 46.42
C TRP A 1046 -35.24 -7.33 47.22
N TYR A 1047 -34.13 -6.79 46.73
CA TYR A 1047 -32.80 -6.95 47.29
C TYR A 1047 -32.28 -5.60 47.77
N PHE A 1048 -31.69 -5.57 48.97
CA PHE A 1048 -31.12 -4.36 49.57
C PHE A 1048 -29.62 -4.56 49.82
N ASN A 1049 -28.83 -3.47 49.73
CA ASN A 1049 -27.38 -3.46 49.98
C ASN A 1049 -26.55 -4.48 49.17
N GLY A 1050 -27.01 -4.86 47.98
CA GLY A 1050 -26.26 -5.77 47.10
C GLY A 1050 -26.17 -7.22 47.59
N GLY A 1051 -26.98 -7.61 48.58
CA GLY A 1051 -27.09 -9.00 49.01
C GLY A 1051 -27.74 -9.89 47.94
N THR A 1052 -27.35 -11.17 47.91
CA THR A 1052 -27.88 -12.19 46.98
C THR A 1052 -29.14 -12.89 47.49
N THR A 1053 -29.60 -12.55 48.69
CA THR A 1053 -30.84 -13.06 49.29
C THR A 1053 -31.90 -11.96 49.28
N PRO A 1054 -33.14 -12.24 48.80
CA PRO A 1054 -34.20 -11.22 48.80
C PRO A 1054 -34.64 -10.93 50.23
N THR A 1055 -34.74 -9.64 50.54
CA THR A 1055 -35.18 -9.15 51.87
C THR A 1055 -36.70 -9.08 52.00
N HIS A 1056 -37.38 -8.91 50.87
CA HIS A 1056 -38.83 -8.83 50.77
C HIS A 1056 -39.26 -9.55 49.49
N ARG A 1057 -40.42 -10.23 49.52
CA ARG A 1057 -41.01 -10.82 48.32
C ARG A 1057 -42.53 -10.88 48.38
N LEU A 1058 -43.15 -10.77 47.21
CA LEU A 1058 -44.55 -11.12 46.97
C LEU A 1058 -44.58 -12.46 46.25
N VAL A 1059 -45.20 -13.47 46.87
CA VAL A 1059 -45.22 -14.84 46.35
C VAL A 1059 -46.65 -15.23 46.02
N ALA A 1060 -46.87 -15.76 44.82
CA ALA A 1060 -48.12 -16.43 44.48
C ALA A 1060 -48.13 -17.81 45.16
N SER A 1061 -48.56 -17.84 46.42
CA SER A 1061 -48.50 -19.03 47.28
C SER A 1061 -49.56 -20.09 46.96
N SER A 1062 -50.62 -19.71 46.25
CA SER A 1062 -51.61 -20.64 45.71
C SER A 1062 -52.39 -20.02 44.54
N ILE A 1063 -53.29 -20.79 43.91
CA ILE A 1063 -54.15 -20.31 42.83
C ILE A 1063 -55.13 -19.20 43.26
N SER A 1064 -55.32 -19.00 44.57
CA SER A 1064 -56.28 -18.04 45.13
C SER A 1064 -55.69 -17.16 46.24
N GLY A 1065 -54.36 -17.17 46.42
CA GLY A 1065 -53.71 -16.45 47.51
C GLY A 1065 -52.32 -15.95 47.13
N MET A 1066 -51.99 -14.75 47.63
CA MET A 1066 -50.64 -14.20 47.63
C MET A 1066 -50.18 -14.03 49.07
N THR A 1067 -48.93 -14.40 49.34
CA THR A 1067 -48.25 -14.08 50.60
C THR A 1067 -47.33 -12.88 50.39
N LEU A 1068 -47.36 -11.95 51.34
CA LEU A 1068 -46.34 -10.94 51.50
C LEU A 1068 -45.35 -11.44 52.55
N GLU A 1069 -44.12 -11.70 52.14
CA GLU A 1069 -43.05 -12.09 53.04
C GLU A 1069 -42.12 -10.88 53.21
N ALA A 1070 -42.26 -10.21 54.34
CA ALA A 1070 -41.41 -9.11 54.76
C ALA A 1070 -40.75 -9.50 56.08
N GLY A 1071 -39.43 -9.42 56.18
CA GLY A 1071 -38.70 -9.69 57.43
C GLY A 1071 -38.91 -8.64 58.54
N GLY A 1072 -40.00 -7.86 58.50
CA GLY A 1072 -40.25 -6.71 59.37
C GLY A 1072 -41.64 -6.07 59.22
N ASN A 1073 -41.72 -4.74 59.29
CA ASN A 1073 -42.99 -3.99 59.31
C ASN A 1073 -43.56 -3.73 57.91
N LEU A 1074 -44.88 -3.85 57.75
CA LEU A 1074 -45.61 -3.35 56.58
C LEU A 1074 -46.21 -1.96 56.90
N SER A 1075 -45.83 -0.95 56.11
CA SER A 1075 -46.41 0.39 56.18
C SER A 1075 -47.37 0.62 55.01
N VAL A 1076 -48.62 0.99 55.30
CA VAL A 1076 -49.65 1.29 54.29
C VAL A 1076 -50.03 2.76 54.40
N VAL A 1077 -49.91 3.51 53.30
CA VAL A 1077 -50.40 4.89 53.19
C VAL A 1077 -51.81 4.85 52.63
N GLY A 1078 -52.80 4.60 53.49
CA GLY A 1078 -54.21 4.46 53.12
C GLY A 1078 -54.97 3.47 54.00
N ASN A 1079 -56.17 3.06 53.54
CA ASN A 1079 -57.01 2.09 54.25
C ASN A 1079 -56.65 0.65 53.86
N ILE A 1080 -56.70 -0.25 54.85
CA ILE A 1080 -56.80 -1.70 54.61
C ILE A 1080 -58.28 -2.06 54.69
N PHE A 1081 -58.86 -2.57 53.60
CA PHE A 1081 -60.28 -2.92 53.53
C PHE A 1081 -60.51 -4.21 52.73
N PRO A 1082 -61.54 -5.01 53.06
CA PRO A 1082 -61.92 -6.18 52.28
C PRO A 1082 -62.42 -5.78 50.89
N SER A 1083 -62.15 -6.61 49.87
CA SER A 1083 -62.64 -6.36 48.51
C SER A 1083 -64.16 -6.51 48.37
N THR A 1084 -64.80 -7.24 49.28
CA THR A 1084 -66.25 -7.46 49.34
C THR A 1084 -66.75 -7.18 50.75
N ASP A 1085 -67.79 -6.35 50.87
CA ASP A 1085 -68.41 -5.97 52.15
C ASP A 1085 -68.95 -7.21 52.91
N ASN A 1086 -68.77 -7.22 54.24
CA ASN A 1086 -69.25 -8.27 55.15
C ASN A 1086 -68.92 -9.74 54.77
N SER A 1087 -67.85 -9.98 53.99
CA SER A 1087 -67.54 -11.32 53.46
C SER A 1087 -66.23 -11.93 53.98
N TYR A 1088 -65.34 -11.11 54.55
CA TYR A 1088 -64.03 -11.57 55.01
C TYR A 1088 -63.78 -11.19 56.48
N SER A 1089 -63.19 -12.11 57.23
CA SER A 1089 -62.80 -11.93 58.63
C SER A 1089 -61.37 -11.39 58.75
N LEU A 1090 -61.08 -10.67 59.84
CA LEU A 1090 -59.72 -10.33 60.24
C LEU A 1090 -59.18 -11.42 61.19
N GLY A 1091 -58.39 -12.34 60.63
CA GLY A 1091 -57.96 -13.56 61.32
C GLY A 1091 -58.96 -14.70 61.21
N THR A 1092 -58.58 -15.88 61.70
CA THR A 1092 -59.42 -17.08 61.74
C THR A 1092 -59.45 -17.68 63.14
N ALA A 1093 -60.34 -18.64 63.42
CA ALA A 1093 -60.40 -19.35 64.71
C ALA A 1093 -59.04 -20.01 65.07
N SER A 1094 -58.32 -20.48 64.05
CA SER A 1094 -57.02 -21.12 64.16
C SER A 1094 -55.82 -20.17 64.06
N ASN A 1095 -55.99 -18.99 63.46
CA ASN A 1095 -54.97 -17.95 63.27
C ASN A 1095 -55.50 -16.60 63.80
N ARG A 1096 -55.60 -16.52 65.12
CA ARG A 1096 -56.16 -15.37 65.83
C ARG A 1096 -55.18 -14.22 65.85
N VAL A 1097 -55.68 -13.01 65.61
CA VAL A 1097 -54.90 -11.79 65.86
C VAL A 1097 -54.70 -11.65 67.38
N THR A 1098 -53.45 -11.54 67.82
CA THR A 1098 -53.12 -11.48 69.25
C THR A 1098 -53.68 -10.23 69.92
N THR A 1099 -53.62 -9.07 69.26
CA THR A 1099 -54.17 -7.79 69.74
C THR A 1099 -54.35 -6.83 68.57
N VAL A 1100 -55.39 -5.99 68.62
CA VAL A 1100 -55.59 -4.86 67.69
C VAL A 1100 -55.28 -3.55 68.41
N TYR A 1101 -54.27 -2.81 67.96
CA TYR A 1101 -53.96 -1.46 68.44
C TYR A 1101 -54.67 -0.44 67.53
N ALA A 1102 -55.69 0.25 68.07
CA ALA A 1102 -56.46 1.27 67.35
C ALA A 1102 -56.63 2.54 68.20
N VAL A 1103 -56.68 3.72 67.56
CA VAL A 1103 -56.90 5.00 68.24
C VAL A 1103 -58.36 5.16 68.68
N ASN A 1104 -59.31 4.80 67.81
CA ASN A 1104 -60.74 4.79 68.09
C ASN A 1104 -61.24 3.33 68.23
N SER A 1105 -62.31 3.14 69.01
CA SER A 1105 -62.98 1.84 69.14
C SER A 1105 -63.55 1.33 67.82
N THR A 1106 -63.79 0.02 67.73
CA THR A 1106 -64.38 -0.64 66.56
C THR A 1106 -65.80 -0.13 66.28
N ILE A 1107 -66.08 0.21 65.02
CA ILE A 1107 -67.42 0.60 64.57
C ILE A 1107 -68.15 -0.66 64.11
N ASN A 1108 -69.23 -1.03 64.81
CA ASN A 1108 -70.13 -2.11 64.40
C ASN A 1108 -71.45 -1.51 63.90
N THR A 1109 -71.82 -1.76 62.64
CA THR A 1109 -73.04 -1.22 62.04
C THR A 1109 -74.29 -1.71 62.77
N SER A 1110 -75.05 -0.80 63.38
CA SER A 1110 -76.32 -1.09 64.07
C SER A 1110 -77.51 -0.28 63.53
N ASP A 1111 -77.67 -0.28 62.21
CA ASP A 1111 -78.72 0.43 61.47
C ASP A 1111 -80.08 -0.28 61.62
N GLU A 1112 -81.13 0.43 62.06
CA GLU A 1112 -82.49 -0.11 62.24
C GLU A 1112 -83.03 -0.75 60.95
N ARG A 1113 -82.68 -0.22 59.77
CA ARG A 1113 -83.14 -0.72 58.46
C ARG A 1113 -82.61 -2.12 58.13
N ARG A 1114 -81.63 -2.60 58.88
CA ARG A 1114 -80.95 -3.90 58.69
C ARG A 1114 -81.27 -4.90 59.80
N LYS A 1115 -82.15 -4.57 60.74
CA LYS A 1115 -82.48 -5.42 61.91
C LYS A 1115 -83.97 -5.71 62.00
N THR A 1116 -84.33 -6.83 62.62
CA THR A 1116 -85.70 -7.03 63.11
C THR A 1116 -86.01 -6.03 64.22
N ARG A 1117 -87.30 -5.74 64.47
CA ARG A 1117 -87.71 -4.82 65.54
C ARG A 1117 -87.20 -5.34 66.89
N PRO A 1118 -86.38 -4.57 67.65
CA PRO A 1118 -85.92 -4.99 68.97
C PRO A 1118 -87.09 -5.27 69.91
N ARG A 1119 -87.03 -6.38 70.65
CA ARG A 1119 -87.99 -6.73 71.70
C ARG A 1119 -87.46 -6.32 73.08
N VAL A 1120 -88.37 -6.27 74.06
CA VAL A 1120 -87.99 -6.19 75.47
C VAL A 1120 -87.40 -7.53 75.94
N ASP A 1121 -86.49 -7.45 76.91
CA ASP A 1121 -85.87 -8.61 77.54
C ASP A 1121 -86.92 -9.40 78.35
N THR A 1122 -86.84 -10.72 78.32
CA THR A 1122 -87.72 -11.57 79.13
C THR A 1122 -87.22 -11.62 80.58
N GLN A 1123 -88.09 -12.00 81.52
CA GLN A 1123 -87.67 -12.10 82.91
C GLN A 1123 -86.54 -13.12 83.12
N ALA A 1124 -86.59 -14.26 82.41
CA ALA A 1124 -85.54 -15.27 82.45
C ALA A 1124 -84.21 -14.74 81.91
N GLU A 1125 -84.22 -13.92 80.85
CA GLU A 1125 -83.01 -13.25 80.33
C GLU A 1125 -82.46 -12.25 81.33
N ILE A 1126 -83.31 -11.42 81.93
CA ILE A 1126 -82.91 -10.46 82.96
C ILE A 1126 -82.24 -11.19 84.13
N ASP A 1127 -82.84 -12.28 84.61
CA ASP A 1127 -82.29 -13.02 85.75
C ASP A 1127 -80.98 -13.75 85.40
N ALA A 1128 -80.92 -14.38 84.23
CA ALA A 1128 -79.73 -15.08 83.75
C ALA A 1128 -78.55 -14.12 83.55
N TYR A 1129 -78.73 -13.02 82.82
CA TYR A 1129 -77.64 -12.07 82.56
C TYR A 1129 -77.25 -11.25 83.79
N TYR A 1130 -78.17 -11.02 84.73
CA TYR A 1130 -77.81 -10.45 86.03
C TYR A 1130 -76.90 -11.40 86.82
N GLU A 1131 -77.23 -12.69 86.88
CA GLU A 1131 -76.39 -13.70 87.56
C GLU A 1131 -75.05 -13.91 86.82
N ILE A 1132 -75.02 -13.89 85.48
CA ILE A 1132 -73.78 -13.92 84.71
C ILE A 1132 -72.87 -12.74 85.08
N GLY A 1133 -73.43 -11.54 85.27
CA GLY A 1133 -72.69 -10.37 85.73
C GLY A 1133 -72.09 -10.50 87.13
N GLN A 1134 -72.55 -11.48 87.93
CA GLN A 1134 -72.06 -11.76 89.28
C GLN A 1134 -71.04 -12.90 89.34
N LEU A 1135 -70.82 -13.61 88.22
CA LEU A 1135 -69.84 -14.69 88.16
C LEU A 1135 -68.42 -14.19 88.46
N PRO A 1136 -67.56 -15.03 89.08
CA PRO A 1136 -66.14 -14.70 89.23
C PRO A 1136 -65.51 -14.37 87.89
N GLY A 1137 -64.91 -13.18 87.79
CA GLY A 1137 -64.51 -12.62 86.51
C GLY A 1137 -63.10 -12.07 86.47
N VAL A 1138 -62.15 -12.65 87.23
CA VAL A 1138 -60.72 -12.28 87.16
C VAL A 1138 -59.89 -13.54 86.97
N TRP A 1139 -59.05 -13.58 85.93
CA TRP A 1139 -58.27 -14.77 85.57
C TRP A 1139 -56.98 -14.41 84.81
N GLN A 1140 -56.03 -15.35 84.72
CA GLN A 1140 -54.79 -15.25 83.94
C GLN A 1140 -54.75 -16.36 82.89
N TRP A 1141 -54.09 -16.12 81.76
CA TRP A 1141 -53.80 -17.19 80.80
C TRP A 1141 -52.80 -18.18 81.41
N LEU A 1142 -53.09 -19.48 81.40
CA LEU A 1142 -52.21 -20.50 81.96
C LEU A 1142 -50.82 -20.50 81.31
N GLU A 1143 -50.76 -20.37 79.98
CA GLU A 1143 -49.50 -20.28 79.24
C GLU A 1143 -48.63 -19.11 79.71
N LYS A 1144 -49.26 -17.99 80.10
CA LYS A 1144 -48.56 -16.82 80.63
C LYS A 1144 -48.20 -16.97 82.10
N TYR A 1145 -49.10 -17.50 82.92
CA TYR A 1145 -48.86 -17.76 84.34
C TYR A 1145 -47.75 -18.77 84.56
N MET A 1146 -47.66 -19.82 83.72
CA MET A 1146 -46.58 -20.80 83.79
C MET A 1146 -45.19 -20.21 83.54
N VAL A 1147 -45.10 -19.12 82.77
CA VAL A 1147 -43.83 -18.47 82.42
C VAL A 1147 -43.53 -17.29 83.35
N GLU A 1148 -44.54 -16.48 83.66
CA GLU A 1148 -44.39 -15.18 84.33
C GLU A 1148 -44.80 -15.23 85.83
N GLY A 1149 -45.34 -16.36 86.31
CA GLY A 1149 -45.82 -16.54 87.68
C GLY A 1149 -46.89 -15.52 88.08
N ASP A 1150 -46.84 -15.05 89.33
CA ASP A 1150 -47.71 -13.97 89.84
C ASP A 1150 -47.58 -12.65 89.04
N GLY A 1151 -46.53 -12.51 88.21
CA GLY A 1151 -46.33 -11.38 87.32
C GLY A 1151 -47.22 -11.38 86.06
N ALA A 1152 -47.89 -12.49 85.74
CA ALA A 1152 -48.80 -12.56 84.60
C ALA A 1152 -49.99 -11.58 84.79
N ARG A 1153 -50.42 -10.93 83.71
CA ARG A 1153 -51.47 -9.90 83.80
C ARG A 1153 -52.83 -10.50 84.12
N LEU A 1154 -53.55 -9.87 85.05
CA LEU A 1154 -54.95 -10.18 85.35
C LEU A 1154 -55.85 -9.69 84.21
N HIS A 1155 -56.67 -10.58 83.68
CA HIS A 1155 -57.75 -10.29 82.74
C HIS A 1155 -59.10 -10.36 83.44
N SER A 1156 -60.10 -9.64 82.93
CA SER A 1156 -61.44 -9.63 83.52
C SER A 1156 -62.55 -10.03 82.54
N GLY A 1157 -63.54 -10.73 83.09
CA GLY A 1157 -64.70 -11.33 82.44
C GLY A 1157 -64.92 -12.78 82.91
N PRO A 1158 -66.16 -13.29 82.91
CA PRO A 1158 -66.41 -14.70 83.24
C PRO A 1158 -65.84 -15.63 82.17
N THR A 1159 -65.81 -16.93 82.45
CA THR A 1159 -65.59 -17.96 81.42
C THR A 1159 -66.88 -18.25 80.67
N VAL A 1160 -66.77 -18.64 79.39
CA VAL A 1160 -67.94 -18.89 78.53
C VAL A 1160 -68.79 -20.02 79.09
N GLN A 1161 -68.16 -21.09 79.54
CA GLN A 1161 -68.82 -22.28 80.07
C GLN A 1161 -69.58 -21.98 81.37
N ALA A 1162 -69.05 -21.12 82.25
CA ALA A 1162 -69.77 -20.73 83.47
C ALA A 1162 -71.03 -19.93 83.16
N ALA A 1163 -70.97 -19.02 82.18
CA ALA A 1163 -72.15 -18.29 81.74
C ALA A 1163 -73.17 -19.20 81.03
N ILE A 1164 -72.72 -20.20 80.26
CA ILE A 1164 -73.61 -21.22 79.66
C ILE A 1164 -74.39 -21.95 80.76
N ALA A 1165 -73.73 -22.36 81.85
CA ALA A 1165 -74.41 -23.04 82.96
C ALA A 1165 -75.51 -22.17 83.60
N VAL A 1166 -75.32 -20.85 83.64
CA VAL A 1166 -76.36 -19.91 84.09
C VAL A 1166 -77.51 -19.81 83.09
N MET A 1167 -77.22 -19.73 81.79
CA MET A 1167 -78.27 -19.73 80.76
C MET A 1167 -79.15 -21.00 80.86
N ASP A 1168 -78.53 -22.17 81.01
CA ASP A 1168 -79.23 -23.44 81.17
C ASP A 1168 -80.09 -23.47 82.45
N LYS A 1169 -79.59 -22.93 83.56
CA LYS A 1169 -80.32 -22.81 84.84
C LYS A 1169 -81.64 -22.05 84.69
N TYR A 1170 -81.69 -21.04 83.84
CA TYR A 1170 -82.89 -20.25 83.58
C TYR A 1170 -83.68 -20.74 82.35
N GLY A 1171 -83.31 -21.90 81.78
CA GLY A 1171 -84.00 -22.51 80.64
C GLY A 1171 -83.77 -21.78 79.31
N LEU A 1172 -82.68 -21.03 79.17
CA LEU A 1172 -82.32 -20.30 77.96
C LEU A 1172 -81.26 -21.07 77.15
N ASP A 1173 -81.52 -21.32 75.87
CA ASP A 1173 -80.51 -21.88 74.98
C ASP A 1173 -79.49 -20.80 74.58
N TRP A 1174 -78.28 -20.90 75.11
CA TRP A 1174 -77.19 -19.96 74.84
C TRP A 1174 -76.84 -19.85 73.34
N ARG A 1175 -77.08 -20.90 72.53
CA ARG A 1175 -76.81 -20.88 71.08
C ARG A 1175 -77.71 -19.91 70.32
N GLY A 1176 -78.84 -19.54 70.93
CA GLY A 1176 -79.73 -18.49 70.41
C GLY A 1176 -79.21 -17.06 70.63
N TYR A 1177 -78.10 -16.88 71.35
CA TYR A 1177 -77.55 -15.57 71.72
C TYR A 1177 -76.14 -15.39 71.16
N SER A 1178 -75.96 -14.39 70.29
CA SER A 1178 -74.68 -14.07 69.64
C SER A 1178 -73.56 -13.62 70.60
N ALA A 1179 -73.89 -13.31 71.86
CA ALA A 1179 -72.90 -13.07 72.90
C ALA A 1179 -71.98 -14.28 73.11
N PHE A 1180 -72.48 -15.50 72.86
CA PHE A 1180 -71.73 -16.74 72.95
C PHE A 1180 -71.32 -17.22 71.56
N CYS A 1181 -70.08 -17.65 71.40
CA CYS A 1181 -69.54 -18.18 70.15
C CYS A 1181 -68.90 -19.55 70.42
N TYR A 1182 -69.10 -20.46 69.48
CA TYR A 1182 -68.44 -21.76 69.45
C TYR A 1182 -67.98 -22.01 68.03
N ASP A 1183 -66.67 -22.19 67.88
CA ASP A 1183 -66.04 -22.52 66.60
C ASP A 1183 -65.28 -23.84 66.79
N GLU A 1184 -65.50 -24.79 65.88
CA GLU A 1184 -64.77 -26.05 65.83
C GLU A 1184 -63.98 -26.17 64.52
N TRP A 1185 -62.88 -26.92 64.57
CA TRP A 1185 -62.08 -27.23 63.40
C TRP A 1185 -61.60 -28.69 63.45
N ASP A 1186 -61.54 -29.33 62.29
CA ASP A 1186 -61.10 -30.71 62.13
C ASP A 1186 -59.58 -30.86 62.35
N ALA A 1187 -59.14 -32.10 62.60
CA ALA A 1187 -57.73 -32.44 62.70
C ALA A 1187 -57.05 -32.21 61.34
N GLN A 1188 -55.85 -31.63 61.37
CA GLN A 1188 -54.98 -31.51 60.22
C GLN A 1188 -53.70 -32.30 60.48
N ASP A 1189 -53.39 -33.23 59.57
CA ASP A 1189 -52.15 -33.99 59.63
C ASP A 1189 -50.92 -33.08 59.48
N ALA A 1190 -49.78 -33.54 60.02
CA ALA A 1190 -48.51 -32.84 59.85
C ALA A 1190 -48.19 -32.73 58.35
N ILE A 1191 -47.89 -31.52 57.87
CA ILE A 1191 -47.40 -31.34 56.51
C ILE A 1191 -45.89 -31.60 56.56
N ILE A 1192 -45.50 -32.78 56.10
CA ILE A 1192 -44.12 -33.25 56.06
C ILE A 1192 -43.60 -33.12 54.64
N GLU A 1193 -42.53 -32.35 54.48
CA GLU A 1193 -41.75 -32.33 53.25
C GLU A 1193 -40.72 -33.45 53.32
N THR A 1194 -40.76 -34.37 52.36
CA THR A 1194 -39.78 -35.45 52.22
C THR A 1194 -38.96 -35.25 50.96
N TRP A 1195 -37.65 -35.43 51.04
CA TRP A 1195 -36.75 -35.43 49.88
C TRP A 1195 -35.92 -36.73 49.87
N ASP A 1196 -35.59 -37.19 48.67
CA ASP A 1196 -34.76 -38.37 48.42
C ASP A 1196 -33.25 -38.01 48.46
N ASP A 1197 -32.39 -39.03 48.37
CA ASP A 1197 -30.94 -38.85 48.30
C ASP A 1197 -30.54 -37.99 47.09
N GLU A 1198 -29.87 -36.87 47.35
CA GLU A 1198 -29.40 -35.93 46.34
C GLU A 1198 -27.90 -36.14 46.12
N TRP A 1199 -27.51 -36.52 44.90
CA TRP A 1199 -26.14 -36.90 44.54
C TRP A 1199 -25.50 -35.87 43.60
N GLU A 1200 -24.24 -35.54 43.87
CA GLU A 1200 -23.37 -34.85 42.92
C GLU A 1200 -22.69 -35.91 42.06
N VAL A 1201 -22.85 -35.82 40.74
CA VAL A 1201 -22.17 -36.71 39.79
C VAL A 1201 -21.04 -35.93 39.12
N ILE A 1202 -19.80 -36.33 39.38
CA ILE A 1202 -18.63 -35.83 38.66
C ILE A 1202 -18.35 -36.81 37.51
N PRO A 1203 -18.52 -36.42 36.23
CA PRO A 1203 -18.29 -37.32 35.10
C PRO A 1203 -16.83 -37.76 35.04
N GLY A 1204 -16.60 -39.06 34.81
CA GLY A 1204 -15.26 -39.62 34.63
C GLY A 1204 -14.66 -39.30 33.25
N THR A 1205 -13.33 -39.35 33.13
CA THR A 1205 -12.60 -39.21 31.87
C THR A 1205 -12.09 -40.58 31.39
N PRO A 1206 -12.26 -40.95 30.10
CA PRO A 1206 -11.77 -42.21 29.55
C PRO A 1206 -10.25 -42.32 29.55
N ALA A 1207 -9.72 -43.54 29.42
CA ALA A 1207 -8.29 -43.78 29.29
C ALA A 1207 -7.76 -43.27 27.94
N GLU A 1208 -6.56 -42.70 27.93
CA GLU A 1208 -5.86 -42.30 26.71
C GLU A 1208 -4.86 -43.39 26.29
N LEU A 1209 -4.92 -43.78 25.01
CA LEU A 1209 -4.09 -44.83 24.39
C LEU A 1209 -3.08 -44.20 23.42
N ASP A 1210 -1.90 -44.82 23.26
CA ASP A 1210 -0.95 -44.46 22.20
C ASP A 1210 -1.31 -45.11 20.85
N GLU A 1211 -0.57 -44.74 19.79
CA GLU A 1211 -0.79 -45.21 18.41
C GLU A 1211 -0.58 -46.72 18.22
N GLU A 1212 -0.03 -47.42 19.21
CA GLU A 1212 0.18 -48.88 19.21
C GLU A 1212 -0.85 -49.61 20.11
N GLY A 1213 -1.75 -48.86 20.77
CA GLY A 1213 -2.86 -49.40 21.56
C GLY A 1213 -2.54 -49.67 23.03
N ASN A 1214 -1.43 -49.14 23.55
CA ASN A 1214 -1.08 -49.26 24.97
C ASN A 1214 -1.62 -48.07 25.78
N VAL A 1215 -2.00 -48.32 27.05
CA VAL A 1215 -2.58 -47.30 27.93
C VAL A 1215 -1.50 -46.36 28.45
N VAL A 1216 -1.65 -45.06 28.15
CA VAL A 1216 -0.71 -44.01 28.57
C VAL A 1216 -1.24 -43.23 29.77
N VAL A 1217 -2.56 -43.06 29.85
CA VAL A 1217 -3.26 -42.47 31.01
C VAL A 1217 -4.47 -43.32 31.35
N GLU A 1218 -4.58 -43.76 32.61
CA GLU A 1218 -5.71 -44.59 33.06
C GLU A 1218 -7.00 -43.80 33.19
N ALA A 1219 -8.14 -44.47 32.93
CA ALA A 1219 -9.46 -43.87 33.06
C ALA A 1219 -9.76 -43.48 34.51
N ILE A 1220 -10.35 -42.30 34.71
CA ILE A 1220 -10.88 -41.88 36.01
C ILE A 1220 -12.39 -42.14 36.00
N PRO A 1221 -12.92 -43.03 36.87
CA PRO A 1221 -14.34 -43.37 36.87
C PRO A 1221 -15.22 -42.24 37.41
N GLU A 1222 -16.46 -42.16 36.89
CA GLU A 1222 -17.50 -41.26 37.41
C GLU A 1222 -17.68 -41.48 38.92
N THR A 1223 -17.55 -40.40 39.69
CA THR A 1223 -17.67 -40.45 41.15
C THR A 1223 -18.95 -39.75 41.58
N ARG A 1224 -19.75 -40.45 42.40
CA ARG A 1224 -21.01 -39.93 42.94
C ARG A 1224 -20.84 -39.63 44.42
N THR A 1225 -21.06 -38.38 44.80
CA THR A 1225 -20.92 -37.93 46.19
C THR A 1225 -22.28 -37.52 46.73
N LEU A 1226 -22.74 -38.10 47.83
CA LEU A 1226 -24.04 -37.79 48.43
C LEU A 1226 -23.98 -36.38 49.03
N ILE A 1227 -24.71 -35.44 48.44
CA ILE A 1227 -24.77 -34.05 48.88
C ILE A 1227 -25.74 -33.92 50.06
N ARG A 1228 -26.87 -34.63 49.98
CA ARG A 1228 -27.91 -34.60 51.00
C ARG A 1228 -28.58 -35.96 51.08
N ALA A 1229 -28.55 -36.59 52.25
CA ALA A 1229 -29.26 -37.83 52.49
C ALA A 1229 -30.77 -37.59 52.56
N ALA A 1230 -31.54 -38.59 52.14
CA ALA A 1230 -32.98 -38.61 52.20
C ALA A 1230 -33.46 -38.28 53.62
N GLY A 1231 -34.42 -37.37 53.71
CA GLY A 1231 -34.88 -36.84 54.99
C GLY A 1231 -36.25 -36.21 54.90
N SER A 1232 -36.87 -36.04 56.07
CA SER A 1232 -38.20 -35.46 56.21
C SER A 1232 -38.15 -34.27 57.17
N ASN A 1233 -38.76 -33.15 56.82
CA ASN A 1233 -38.92 -32.01 57.70
C ASN A 1233 -40.39 -31.64 57.87
N VAL A 1234 -40.83 -31.43 59.11
CA VAL A 1234 -42.22 -31.08 59.42
C VAL A 1234 -42.37 -29.57 59.25
N ILE A 1235 -43.08 -29.14 58.21
CA ILE A 1235 -43.30 -27.72 57.90
C ILE A 1235 -44.45 -27.15 58.74
N HIS A 1236 -45.47 -27.97 58.99
CA HIS A 1236 -46.55 -27.69 59.94
C HIS A 1236 -46.78 -28.92 60.81
N GLU A 1237 -46.72 -28.75 62.13
CA GLU A 1237 -47.01 -29.83 63.08
C GLU A 1237 -48.47 -30.29 62.94
N ALA A 1238 -48.70 -31.59 63.16
CA ALA A 1238 -50.04 -32.15 63.16
C ALA A 1238 -50.88 -31.44 64.23
N ARG A 1239 -52.06 -30.96 63.84
CA ARG A 1239 -52.98 -30.26 64.72
C ARG A 1239 -54.20 -31.13 64.93
N GLU A 1240 -54.45 -31.51 66.17
CA GLU A 1240 -55.65 -32.27 66.50
C GLU A 1240 -56.92 -31.43 66.30
N ALA A 1241 -58.03 -32.14 66.04
CA ALA A 1241 -59.35 -31.54 66.00
C ALA A 1241 -59.60 -30.81 67.32
N GLY A 1242 -60.13 -29.60 67.25
CA GLY A 1242 -60.29 -28.76 68.41
C GLY A 1242 -61.50 -27.86 68.30
N SER A 1243 -61.91 -27.30 69.43
CA SER A 1243 -62.96 -26.31 69.45
C SER A 1243 -62.67 -25.24 70.48
N VAL A 1244 -63.19 -24.04 70.25
CA VAL A 1244 -63.01 -22.90 71.14
C VAL A 1244 -64.36 -22.26 71.43
N TYR A 1245 -64.59 -22.00 72.71
CA TYR A 1245 -65.68 -21.15 73.17
C TYR A 1245 -65.16 -19.72 73.33
N ALA A 1246 -65.89 -18.76 72.80
CA ALA A 1246 -65.55 -17.34 72.89
C ALA A 1246 -66.78 -16.49 73.24
N PHE A 1247 -66.55 -15.27 73.71
CA PHE A 1247 -67.58 -14.27 73.89
C PHE A 1247 -67.43 -13.14 72.87
N ARG A 1248 -68.56 -12.64 72.37
CA ARG A 1248 -68.65 -11.25 71.91
C ARG A 1248 -68.86 -10.38 73.12
N LYS A 1249 -67.76 -9.89 73.69
CA LYS A 1249 -67.76 -9.24 75.01
C LYS A 1249 -68.63 -7.98 75.03
N GLU A 1250 -68.72 -7.22 73.94
CA GLU A 1250 -69.57 -6.05 73.84
C GLU A 1250 -71.06 -6.40 73.96
N GLU A 1251 -71.51 -7.45 73.26
CA GLU A 1251 -72.90 -7.92 73.36
C GLU A 1251 -73.20 -8.48 74.76
N LEU A 1252 -72.28 -9.26 75.34
CA LEU A 1252 -72.41 -9.76 76.70
C LEU A 1252 -72.58 -8.63 77.71
N LEU A 1253 -71.77 -7.58 77.61
CA LEU A 1253 -71.86 -6.40 78.48
C LEU A 1253 -73.20 -5.65 78.30
N PHE A 1254 -73.72 -5.55 77.07
CA PHE A 1254 -75.04 -4.95 76.85
C PHE A 1254 -76.16 -5.74 77.55
N TRP A 1255 -76.14 -7.06 77.43
CA TRP A 1255 -77.13 -7.92 78.11
C TRP A 1255 -77.05 -7.80 79.63
N ILE A 1256 -75.84 -7.85 80.21
CA ILE A 1256 -75.63 -7.66 81.65
C ILE A 1256 -76.11 -6.27 82.10
N THR A 1257 -75.77 -5.23 81.34
CA THR A 1257 -76.16 -3.84 81.68
C THR A 1257 -77.68 -3.67 81.65
N ARG A 1258 -78.36 -4.25 80.65
CA ARG A 1258 -79.83 -4.23 80.56
C ARG A 1258 -80.48 -4.95 81.74
N ALA A 1259 -79.95 -6.11 82.12
CA ALA A 1259 -80.40 -6.84 83.29
C ALA A 1259 -80.21 -6.04 84.59
N ILE A 1260 -79.06 -5.37 84.76
CA ILE A 1260 -78.80 -4.48 85.90
C ILE A 1260 -79.81 -3.33 85.93
N ILE A 1261 -80.06 -2.66 84.80
CA ILE A 1261 -81.05 -1.57 84.71
C ILE A 1261 -82.44 -2.07 85.13
N ALA A 1262 -82.86 -3.25 84.66
CA ALA A 1262 -84.14 -3.83 85.02
C ALA A 1262 -84.25 -4.13 86.52
N LYS A 1263 -83.20 -4.71 87.12
CA LYS A 1263 -83.13 -4.98 88.57
C LYS A 1263 -83.09 -3.71 89.40
N GLN A 1264 -82.37 -2.68 88.96
CA GLN A 1264 -82.33 -1.39 89.63
C GLN A 1264 -83.69 -0.70 89.60
N ARG A 1265 -84.45 -0.82 88.50
CA ARG A 1265 -85.82 -0.31 88.43
C ARG A 1265 -86.75 -1.05 89.40
N ASP A 1266 -86.69 -2.38 89.47
CA ASP A 1266 -87.47 -3.16 90.46
C ASP A 1266 -87.14 -2.74 91.91
N ILE A 1267 -85.85 -2.55 92.22
CA ILE A 1267 -85.42 -2.05 93.53
C ILE A 1267 -86.00 -0.66 93.81
N THR A 1268 -85.99 0.23 92.81
CA THR A 1268 -86.53 1.60 92.93
C THR A 1268 -88.05 1.57 93.14
N GLU A 1269 -88.79 0.79 92.35
CA GLU A 1269 -90.24 0.61 92.52
C GLU A 1269 -90.60 0.00 93.88
N ARG A 1270 -89.77 -0.90 94.41
CA ARG A 1270 -89.93 -1.46 95.76
C ARG A 1270 -89.60 -0.46 96.86
N LEU A 1271 -88.56 0.36 96.69
CA LEU A 1271 -88.21 1.45 97.60
C LEU A 1271 -89.32 2.50 97.65
N GLU A 1272 -89.84 2.95 96.50
CA GLU A 1272 -90.97 3.89 96.43
C GLU A 1272 -92.23 3.33 97.12
N LYS A 1273 -92.49 2.02 96.98
CA LYS A 1273 -93.58 1.34 97.71
C LYS A 1273 -93.35 1.27 99.22
N ILE A 1274 -92.12 1.07 99.67
CA ILE A 1274 -91.77 1.09 101.10
C ILE A 1274 -91.89 2.51 101.65
N GLU A 1275 -91.33 3.50 100.95
CA GLU A 1275 -91.36 4.91 101.32
C GLU A 1275 -92.78 5.50 101.35
N SER A 1276 -93.67 5.05 100.46
CA SER A 1276 -95.10 5.42 100.47
C SER A 1276 -95.96 4.68 101.52
N SER A 1277 -95.37 3.73 102.25
CA SER A 1277 -96.01 2.97 103.35
C SER A 1277 -95.53 3.38 104.75
N ILE A 1278 -94.63 4.37 104.82
CA ILE A 1278 -94.17 5.10 106.01
C ILE A 1278 -94.90 6.45 106.05
#